data_AF-A0A7V6YY82-F1
#
_entry.id   AF-A0A7V6YY82-F1
#
_cell.length_a   1.000
_cell.length_b   1.000
_cell.length_c   1.000
_cell.angle_alpha   90.00
_cell.angle_beta   90.00
_cell.angle_gamma   90.00
#
_symmetry.space_group_name_H-M   'P 1'
#
loop_
_entity.id
_entity.type
_entity.pdbx_description
1 polymer ?
#
loop_
_entity_poly.entity_id
_entity_poly.type
_entity_poly.pdbx_seq_one_letter_code
_entity_poly.pdbx_strand_id
1 'polypeptide(L)'
;MLKPLFVGALAAICATTGQAQTTWTGLAGDGLWNTPGNWDFGVPGQFMTAFISGSGTNVNYDTPMLAPSIGGLILSNGAALNVNASGFTIDALGGAPLEMNAHLQINSGGTVLITNSGSVNMYTLSTIAVEGGTLIVTNNFGPFLMGTGESSGANNGVGITNNGGTIIFGETLEWRSRDSRFIMNGGTLEARGGVTIAENGNDVRRPFLINGGTANLGDVSISKTDGNGGLLVNAGDVTVNNFRLGTWNSRAYSRVNGGTLTVTGDFLINDRSNGATGDRRIRFFVSGGDVIATSPNGIIVVNQTGEGAGTTYDHHGALLEVTAGSLTTEKITLVRDETLTNAHARLNLAGGTIYLGSGGIVAHGIPENNSTYSLELNGGALVATAPLSIAANVTLGGGTIQTEDTNGTPADVTVTGGFLGTGSLTKTGSGRLALQGPSTHTGTLTVEEGTFALEGGTIPTTTVITIASGATFDVSFGGFALAAGQSLRGGGLVTGGFTAQAGSNIRPGDSAGTLTFGSGLTLAGGAVLEFELSDDPSGTVKANDQIVVNGDLNLSGVNTLLISALDASISEGSYTLFTYTGNLIGSVANLEVSGVSGDLVHDAVNKAIVLNTSSVRGPTDLTWVGNAVNNVWDVLGATNWLNNGALDFFIPGDDVRFDDTGGANPVVDITDIVQPASVTVDSAANYVFTGQGEIGGSASLVKSGPGTLVIQTTNTYSGATILNGGAVEVAELAPAGSPSAIGAAGANPTNLVFNGGALRYTGPSVSVDRNATVGEGGGALDVTASTLTLNGVLEGPGTLTKAGAGTLTLQSANQHAGGFVVAEGTLRTMIPASAGPGTITLSGGTLLLGLPSDNDLPNDIEVAEESTLAMGSSNNRVNGDLSGSATLHVDISAAASSVLTFNGNLTNFNGTFDLGSSVGVFRLNSGGGNSTFGFPNAAIDLGTATAALQARNAGTMHVGALFGGPDTQLRGQGSGSGTLIWQIGSSTNSPDSLFEGTIVDATASRIVGITKVGPGTLTLNNPNNTYTGPTRIEGGVLALAAGPLGDGTLGLSSEIFVAEGAALDLSGRIDPTLILDGSQTLRGGGTIRGSVISAGIVAPGTLTTLGTLTITNDVQLLVQTTMKLNRGSAARNDKVVAQTITLGGILEIINIGGNLQVGDTFDLFDGNITDGGVFVQGPEGVTFDTSMLAVNGTITVTGAPAPLQFGVVSRDGDNLVVTGSGGVPFGTYHVLSTTNLANPVALWTQVATDFFDENGGFTLTIAIDPDLPQQFFRIERQ
;
A
#
# COMPACT_ATOMS: atom_id res chain seq x y z
N MET A 1 56.67 31.37 -57.38
CA MET A 1 56.44 32.78 -56.97
C MET A 1 55.08 33.20 -57.48
N LEU A 2 54.17 33.64 -56.60
CA LEU A 2 53.21 34.76 -56.76
C LEU A 2 51.97 34.57 -55.86
N LYS A 3 51.91 35.47 -54.86
CA LYS A 3 50.82 35.94 -53.98
C LYS A 3 50.81 37.49 -54.21
N PRO A 4 49.85 38.34 -53.74
CA PRO A 4 48.57 38.15 -53.04
C PRO A 4 47.39 39.13 -53.43
N LEU A 5 46.22 39.00 -52.74
CA LEU A 5 45.29 40.04 -52.19
C LEU A 5 44.19 40.80 -53.01
N PHE A 6 42.94 40.72 -52.47
CA PHE A 6 41.69 41.56 -52.51
C PHE A 6 40.86 41.73 -53.82
N VAL A 7 39.52 41.80 -53.91
CA VAL A 7 38.25 41.43 -53.17
C VAL A 7 37.08 42.03 -53.99
N GLY A 8 35.87 41.45 -53.94
CA GLY A 8 34.61 42.22 -54.02
C GLY A 8 33.57 41.85 -55.09
N ALA A 9 32.38 41.43 -54.62
CA ALA A 9 31.08 41.38 -55.30
C ALA A 9 30.73 40.17 -56.21
N LEU A 10 30.42 39.03 -55.59
CA LEU A 10 29.24 38.21 -55.98
C LEU A 10 28.77 37.21 -54.89
N ALA A 11 29.15 37.43 -53.62
CA ALA A 11 28.88 36.53 -52.49
C ALA A 11 28.22 37.24 -51.29
N ALA A 12 27.45 38.30 -51.54
CA ALA A 12 26.75 39.04 -50.49
C ALA A 12 25.52 39.81 -51.00
N ILE A 13 24.52 39.12 -51.56
CA ILE A 13 23.12 39.60 -51.59
C ILE A 13 22.18 38.38 -51.55
N CYS A 14 21.99 37.79 -50.36
CA CYS A 14 20.71 37.30 -49.81
C CYS A 14 20.99 36.42 -48.56
N ALA A 15 21.45 37.06 -47.48
CA ALA A 15 21.32 36.55 -46.11
C ALA A 15 20.31 37.42 -45.33
N THR A 16 19.41 38.12 -46.02
CA THR A 16 18.47 39.08 -45.45
C THR A 16 17.22 39.19 -46.31
N THR A 17 16.48 38.10 -46.46
CA THR A 17 15.00 38.11 -46.53
C THR A 17 14.54 36.78 -45.93
N GLY A 18 13.68 36.85 -44.90
CA GLY A 18 13.09 35.65 -44.31
C GLY A 18 12.44 34.82 -45.41
N GLN A 19 12.79 33.54 -45.46
CA GLN A 19 11.94 32.61 -46.19
C GLN A 19 10.54 32.74 -45.58
N ALA A 20 9.54 32.93 -46.44
CA ALA A 20 8.16 33.05 -46.00
C ALA A 20 7.82 31.79 -45.20
N GLN A 21 7.80 31.92 -43.87
CA GLN A 21 7.22 30.90 -43.01
C GLN A 21 5.75 30.84 -43.39
N THR A 22 5.29 29.66 -43.77
CA THR A 22 3.88 29.47 -44.10
C THR A 22 3.12 29.16 -42.82
N THR A 23 2.30 30.10 -42.37
CA THR A 23 1.48 30.00 -41.15
C THR A 23 0.07 29.55 -41.53
N TRP A 24 -0.46 28.58 -40.79
CA TRP A 24 -1.89 28.25 -40.85
C TRP A 24 -2.70 29.40 -40.24
N THR A 25 -3.51 30.10 -41.04
CA THR A 25 -4.25 31.31 -40.61
C THR A 25 -5.68 31.04 -40.13
N GLY A 26 -5.98 29.78 -39.82
CA GLY A 26 -7.33 29.22 -39.64
C GLY A 26 -8.36 30.11 -38.97
N LEU A 27 -9.25 30.70 -39.79
CA LEU A 27 -10.68 30.97 -39.54
C LEU A 27 -11.54 30.98 -40.84
N ALA A 28 -10.96 30.67 -42.02
CA ALA A 28 -11.62 30.80 -43.33
C ALA A 28 -11.66 29.50 -44.18
N GLY A 29 -11.32 28.34 -43.61
CA GLY A 29 -10.98 27.12 -44.34
C GLY A 29 -11.82 25.87 -44.05
N ASP A 30 -11.64 24.83 -44.86
CA ASP A 30 -12.23 23.48 -44.76
C ASP A 30 -11.44 22.50 -43.86
N GLY A 31 -10.30 22.94 -43.31
CA GLY A 31 -9.41 22.09 -42.53
C GLY A 31 -8.50 21.19 -43.37
N LEU A 32 -8.53 21.27 -44.71
CA LEU A 32 -7.70 20.44 -45.59
C LEU A 32 -6.33 21.07 -45.82
N TRP A 33 -5.27 20.28 -45.67
CA TRP A 33 -3.87 20.71 -45.85
C TRP A 33 -3.62 21.34 -47.23
N ASN A 34 -4.19 20.72 -48.28
CA ASN A 34 -3.92 21.06 -49.69
C ASN A 34 -4.74 22.25 -50.23
N THR A 35 -5.50 22.96 -49.40
CA THR A 35 -6.29 24.11 -49.83
C THR A 35 -5.46 25.40 -49.68
N PRO A 36 -5.12 26.12 -50.78
CA PRO A 36 -4.26 27.31 -50.72
C PRO A 36 -4.80 28.42 -49.80
N GLY A 37 -6.12 28.51 -49.62
CA GLY A 37 -6.76 29.51 -48.75
C GLY A 37 -6.57 29.29 -47.25
N ASN A 38 -6.04 28.14 -46.83
CA ASN A 38 -5.81 27.81 -45.42
C ASN A 38 -4.42 28.28 -44.93
N TRP A 39 -3.59 28.81 -45.83
CA TRP A 39 -2.21 29.24 -45.59
C TRP A 39 -2.01 30.70 -45.99
N ASP A 40 -1.23 31.44 -45.22
CA ASP A 40 -0.88 32.86 -45.49
C ASP A 40 -0.20 33.10 -46.85
N PHE A 41 0.58 32.13 -47.36
CA PHE A 41 1.31 32.22 -48.62
C PHE A 41 1.09 31.01 -49.55
N GLY A 42 -0.07 30.34 -49.46
CA GLY A 42 -0.40 29.14 -50.24
C GLY A 42 0.12 27.85 -49.62
N VAL A 43 -0.25 26.69 -50.21
CA VAL A 43 0.08 25.37 -49.64
C VAL A 43 1.60 25.21 -49.50
N PRO A 44 2.13 24.82 -48.32
CA PRO A 44 3.56 24.62 -48.10
C PRO A 44 4.15 23.61 -49.08
N GLY A 45 5.36 23.87 -49.52
CA GLY A 45 6.07 23.08 -50.53
C GLY A 45 7.56 22.97 -50.22
N GLN A 46 8.33 22.51 -51.20
CA GLN A 46 9.74 22.19 -51.02
C GLN A 46 10.50 23.37 -50.39
N PHE A 47 11.26 23.11 -49.32
CA PHE A 47 12.01 24.08 -48.51
C PHE A 47 11.21 25.00 -47.59
N MET A 48 9.88 24.99 -47.61
CA MET A 48 9.07 25.82 -46.70
C MET A 48 8.88 25.16 -45.34
N THR A 49 8.95 25.95 -44.26
CA THR A 49 8.57 25.49 -42.91
C THR A 49 7.08 25.76 -42.68
N ALA A 50 6.33 24.70 -42.44
CA ALA A 50 4.91 24.78 -42.12
C ALA A 50 4.73 25.03 -40.62
N PHE A 51 4.01 26.09 -40.25
CA PHE A 51 3.69 26.45 -38.87
C PHE A 51 2.18 26.30 -38.63
N ILE A 52 1.78 25.29 -37.86
CA ILE A 52 0.39 25.09 -37.45
C ILE A 52 0.28 25.43 -35.96
N SER A 53 -0.63 26.36 -35.63
CA SER A 53 -0.82 26.85 -34.27
C SER A 53 -2.28 27.16 -33.98
N GLY A 54 -2.63 27.16 -32.70
CA GLY A 54 -3.95 27.53 -32.19
C GLY A 54 -4.66 26.36 -31.53
N SER A 55 -5.22 26.61 -30.34
CA SER A 55 -6.00 25.62 -29.61
C SER A 55 -7.26 25.28 -30.41
N GLY A 56 -7.47 23.99 -30.67
CA GLY A 56 -8.60 23.50 -31.48
C GLY A 56 -8.38 23.55 -33.00
N THR A 57 -7.22 24.00 -33.49
CA THR A 57 -6.86 23.93 -34.91
C THR A 57 -6.66 22.46 -35.31
N ASN A 58 -7.45 21.97 -36.27
CA ASN A 58 -7.35 20.59 -36.78
C ASN A 58 -7.11 20.58 -38.30
N VAL A 59 -6.01 20.00 -38.74
CA VAL A 59 -5.57 19.97 -40.14
C VAL A 59 -5.57 18.54 -40.66
N ASN A 60 -6.24 18.28 -41.78
CA ASN A 60 -6.32 16.95 -42.41
C ASN A 60 -5.51 16.90 -43.71
N TYR A 61 -4.61 15.93 -43.81
CA TYR A 61 -3.88 15.58 -45.03
C TYR A 61 -4.49 14.33 -45.66
N ASP A 62 -5.51 14.55 -46.50
CA ASP A 62 -6.33 13.49 -47.11
C ASP A 62 -5.88 13.10 -48.52
N THR A 63 -5.06 13.94 -49.16
CA THR A 63 -4.51 13.71 -50.50
C THR A 63 -3.03 14.08 -50.55
N PRO A 64 -2.23 13.44 -51.43
CA PRO A 64 -0.83 13.80 -51.56
C PRO A 64 -0.65 15.26 -52.00
N MET A 65 0.27 15.99 -51.35
CA MET A 65 0.69 17.32 -51.81
C MET A 65 1.42 17.22 -53.16
N LEU A 66 1.38 18.30 -53.96
CA LEU A 66 2.11 18.34 -55.25
C LEU A 66 3.63 18.44 -55.08
N ALA A 67 4.10 19.02 -53.96
CA ALA A 67 5.51 19.10 -53.65
C ALA A 67 6.05 17.73 -53.19
N PRO A 68 7.30 17.36 -53.49
CA PRO A 68 7.86 16.09 -53.02
C PRO A 68 8.10 16.06 -51.50
N SER A 69 8.27 17.22 -50.87
CA SER A 69 8.48 17.38 -49.43
C SER A 69 8.20 18.83 -48.99
N ILE A 70 8.15 19.04 -47.67
CA ILE A 70 8.29 20.36 -47.03
C ILE A 70 9.65 20.46 -46.34
N GLY A 71 10.11 21.69 -46.08
CA GLY A 71 11.39 21.95 -45.43
C GLY A 71 11.37 21.67 -43.92
N GLY A 72 10.30 21.99 -43.20
CA GLY A 72 10.19 21.75 -41.75
C GLY A 72 8.74 21.82 -41.27
N LEU A 73 8.46 21.36 -40.06
CA LEU A 73 7.12 21.37 -39.46
C LEU A 73 7.19 21.79 -38.00
N ILE A 74 6.42 22.83 -37.65
CA ILE A 74 6.24 23.28 -36.27
C ILE A 74 4.76 23.18 -35.93
N LEU A 75 4.43 22.35 -34.94
CA LEU A 75 3.10 22.24 -34.36
C LEU A 75 3.13 22.88 -32.98
N SER A 76 2.24 23.84 -32.69
CA SER A 76 2.24 24.57 -31.42
C SER A 76 0.84 24.87 -30.89
N ASN A 77 0.76 25.27 -29.62
CA ASN A 77 -0.46 25.75 -28.96
C ASN A 77 -1.66 24.76 -29.05
N GLY A 78 -1.39 23.45 -28.97
CA GLY A 78 -2.45 22.43 -28.95
C GLY A 78 -3.13 22.13 -30.29
N ALA A 79 -2.52 22.52 -31.42
CA ALA A 79 -3.00 22.15 -32.75
C ALA A 79 -2.90 20.64 -33.02
N ALA A 80 -3.63 20.14 -34.02
CA ALA A 80 -3.59 18.75 -34.48
C ALA A 80 -3.39 18.65 -36.00
N LEU A 81 -2.51 17.74 -36.45
CA LEU A 81 -2.36 17.33 -37.85
C LEU A 81 -2.71 15.85 -37.99
N ASN A 82 -3.73 15.53 -38.80
CA ASN A 82 -4.13 14.17 -39.14
C ASN A 82 -3.65 13.82 -40.55
N VAL A 83 -2.80 12.80 -40.67
CA VAL A 83 -2.27 12.29 -41.93
C VAL A 83 -3.03 11.04 -42.32
N ASN A 84 -3.89 11.17 -43.34
CA ASN A 84 -4.79 10.11 -43.81
C ASN A 84 -4.35 9.49 -45.15
N ALA A 85 -3.40 10.14 -45.86
CA ALA A 85 -2.86 9.68 -47.13
C ALA A 85 -1.33 9.55 -47.11
N SER A 86 -0.80 8.75 -48.03
CA SER A 86 0.64 8.56 -48.19
C SER A 86 1.35 9.80 -48.73
N GLY A 87 2.63 9.97 -48.40
CA GLY A 87 3.51 10.95 -49.05
C GLY A 87 3.69 12.26 -48.29
N PHE A 88 3.37 12.32 -47.00
CA PHE A 88 3.70 13.48 -46.18
C PHE A 88 5.19 13.44 -45.81
N THR A 89 6.04 14.10 -46.59
CA THR A 89 7.49 14.07 -46.41
C THR A 89 8.02 15.39 -45.85
N ILE A 90 8.78 15.32 -44.76
CA ILE A 90 9.59 16.40 -44.21
C ILE A 90 11.05 16.13 -44.60
N ASP A 91 11.64 16.99 -45.43
CA ASP A 91 13.01 16.89 -45.91
C ASP A 91 13.71 18.25 -45.86
N ALA A 92 14.54 18.45 -44.82
CA ALA A 92 15.17 19.72 -44.53
C ALA A 92 16.62 19.77 -45.05
N LEU A 93 16.82 20.00 -46.35
CA LEU A 93 18.15 20.18 -46.99
C LEU A 93 18.94 21.45 -46.49
N GLY A 94 18.89 21.77 -45.19
CA GLY A 94 19.44 22.97 -44.55
C GLY A 94 19.11 23.14 -43.05
N GLY A 95 18.56 22.14 -42.35
CA GLY A 95 18.47 22.15 -40.87
C GLY A 95 17.20 22.70 -40.22
N ALA A 96 16.08 22.82 -40.95
CA ALA A 96 14.78 23.13 -40.33
C ALA A 96 14.30 21.93 -39.46
N PRO A 97 13.79 22.18 -38.24
CA PRO A 97 13.44 21.11 -37.29
C PRO A 97 12.00 20.59 -37.47
N LEU A 98 11.73 19.39 -36.94
CA LEU A 98 10.39 19.02 -36.48
C LEU A 98 10.30 19.42 -35.00
N GLU A 99 9.46 20.41 -34.70
CA GLU A 99 9.18 20.85 -33.34
C GLU A 99 7.71 20.65 -33.02
N MET A 100 7.42 19.89 -31.97
CA MET A 100 6.06 19.59 -31.56
C MET A 100 5.80 20.12 -30.16
N ASN A 101 4.76 20.93 -29.99
CA ASN A 101 4.07 21.30 -28.74
C ASN A 101 2.55 21.11 -28.95
N ALA A 102 2.18 19.96 -29.52
CA ALA A 102 0.88 19.69 -30.15
C ALA A 102 0.75 18.21 -30.61
N HIS A 103 -0.33 17.88 -31.33
CA HIS A 103 -0.71 16.52 -31.71
C HIS A 103 -0.45 16.20 -33.19
N LEU A 104 0.22 15.07 -33.47
CA LEU A 104 0.33 14.47 -34.81
C LEU A 104 -0.35 13.11 -34.79
N GLN A 105 -1.32 12.89 -35.66
CA GLN A 105 -2.01 11.61 -35.82
C GLN A 105 -1.78 11.08 -37.24
N ILE A 106 -1.39 9.81 -37.36
CA ILE A 106 -1.12 9.14 -38.63
C ILE A 106 -2.08 7.97 -38.72
N ASN A 107 -3.16 8.14 -39.48
CA ASN A 107 -4.22 7.15 -39.61
C ASN A 107 -3.86 6.09 -40.64
N SER A 108 -4.66 5.03 -40.70
CA SER A 108 -4.51 3.95 -41.68
C SER A 108 -4.47 4.51 -43.11
N GLY A 109 -3.46 4.12 -43.90
CA GLY A 109 -3.18 4.67 -45.23
C GLY A 109 -2.31 5.94 -45.24
N GLY A 110 -2.09 6.58 -44.10
CA GLY A 110 -1.17 7.69 -43.91
C GLY A 110 0.29 7.24 -43.82
N THR A 111 1.19 7.98 -44.47
CA THR A 111 2.64 7.81 -44.32
C THR A 111 3.32 9.15 -44.08
N VAL A 112 4.04 9.25 -42.98
CA VAL A 112 4.93 10.37 -42.65
C VAL A 112 6.38 9.90 -42.77
N LEU A 113 7.16 10.57 -43.61
CA LEU A 113 8.60 10.38 -43.72
C LEU A 113 9.32 11.64 -43.26
N ILE A 114 10.25 11.50 -42.32
CA ILE A 114 11.11 12.55 -41.81
C ILE A 114 12.53 12.17 -42.19
N THR A 115 13.15 12.96 -43.06
CA THR A 115 14.52 12.76 -43.55
C THR A 115 15.32 14.05 -43.55
N ASN A 116 16.65 13.95 -43.41
CA ASN A 116 17.58 15.09 -43.42
C ASN A 116 17.17 16.26 -42.50
N SER A 117 16.33 16.01 -41.49
CA SER A 117 15.87 17.05 -40.60
C SER A 117 17.00 17.46 -39.65
N GLY A 118 16.94 18.70 -39.14
CA GLY A 118 17.86 19.15 -38.09
C GLY A 118 17.63 18.38 -36.79
N SER A 119 17.03 19.03 -35.79
CA SER A 119 16.57 18.35 -34.58
C SER A 119 15.10 17.90 -34.73
N VAL A 120 14.78 16.71 -34.21
CA VAL A 120 13.39 16.27 -34.00
C VAL A 120 13.10 16.30 -32.51
N ASN A 121 12.29 17.27 -32.10
CA ASN A 121 12.07 17.62 -30.70
C ASN A 121 10.57 17.60 -30.37
N MET A 122 10.20 16.85 -29.33
CA MET A 122 8.89 16.95 -28.70
C MET A 122 8.98 17.74 -27.40
N TYR A 123 8.17 18.78 -27.26
CA TYR A 123 7.99 19.63 -26.09
C TYR A 123 6.74 19.21 -25.29
N THR A 124 6.53 19.78 -24.11
CA THR A 124 5.50 19.39 -23.15
C THR A 124 4.10 19.21 -23.77
N LEU A 125 3.36 18.19 -23.31
CA LEU A 125 2.01 17.80 -23.82
C LEU A 125 1.92 17.36 -25.29
N SER A 126 3.04 17.13 -25.98
CA SER A 126 3.02 16.65 -27.37
C SER A 126 2.69 15.18 -27.50
N THR A 127 1.94 14.83 -28.54
CA THR A 127 1.66 13.42 -28.86
C THR A 127 1.85 13.08 -30.34
N ILE A 128 2.42 11.91 -30.60
CA ILE A 128 2.32 11.23 -31.90
C ILE A 128 1.45 9.99 -31.73
N ALA A 129 0.38 9.85 -32.51
CA ALA A 129 -0.47 8.66 -32.54
C ALA A 129 -0.41 8.02 -33.93
N VAL A 130 -0.02 6.75 -34.00
CA VAL A 130 0.03 5.97 -35.25
C VAL A 130 -1.09 4.93 -35.22
N GLU A 131 -2.21 5.24 -35.86
CA GLU A 131 -3.45 4.45 -35.88
C GLU A 131 -3.51 3.58 -37.14
N GLY A 132 -2.60 2.60 -37.23
CA GLY A 132 -2.45 1.73 -38.41
C GLY A 132 -1.70 2.34 -39.60
N GLY A 133 -1.21 3.57 -39.48
CA GLY A 133 -0.39 4.27 -40.49
C GLY A 133 1.10 3.93 -40.41
N THR A 134 1.95 4.73 -41.07
CA THR A 134 3.41 4.56 -41.09
C THR A 134 4.16 5.85 -40.72
N LEU A 135 5.06 5.77 -39.76
CA LEU A 135 6.02 6.84 -39.41
C LEU A 135 7.45 6.35 -39.66
N ILE A 136 8.20 7.08 -40.48
CA ILE A 136 9.61 6.79 -40.75
C ILE A 136 10.43 8.04 -40.41
N VAL A 137 11.44 7.87 -39.57
CA VAL A 137 12.35 8.92 -39.13
C VAL A 137 13.77 8.44 -39.41
N THR A 138 14.44 8.98 -40.42
CA THR A 138 15.75 8.49 -40.90
C THR A 138 16.67 9.63 -41.32
N ASN A 139 17.98 9.41 -41.42
CA ASN A 139 18.94 10.41 -41.94
C ASN A 139 18.86 11.77 -41.22
N ASN A 140 18.64 11.81 -39.90
CA ASN A 140 18.53 13.06 -39.15
C ASN A 140 19.84 13.39 -38.44
N PHE A 141 20.15 14.68 -38.26
CA PHE A 141 21.38 15.12 -37.59
C PHE A 141 21.24 15.06 -36.06
N GLY A 142 21.10 13.85 -35.49
CA GLY A 142 21.05 13.62 -34.04
C GLY A 142 19.91 12.71 -33.57
N PRO A 143 19.79 12.45 -32.25
CA PRO A 143 18.75 11.60 -31.69
C PRO A 143 17.34 12.21 -31.87
N PHE A 144 16.32 11.36 -31.96
CA PHE A 144 14.93 11.77 -31.77
C PHE A 144 14.71 12.04 -30.29
N LEU A 145 14.50 13.30 -29.92
CA LEU A 145 14.41 13.72 -28.54
C LEU A 145 12.96 13.83 -28.08
N MET A 146 12.59 12.99 -27.11
CA MET A 146 11.32 13.06 -26.42
C MET A 146 11.47 13.89 -25.14
N GLY A 147 10.94 15.11 -25.15
CA GLY A 147 10.91 16.00 -23.99
C GLY A 147 12.13 16.93 -23.91
N THR A 148 12.22 17.90 -24.82
CA THR A 148 13.25 18.96 -24.78
C THR A 148 12.69 20.25 -24.17
N GLY A 149 13.47 21.02 -23.43
CA GLY A 149 13.19 22.46 -23.21
C GLY A 149 12.78 22.93 -21.81
N GLU A 150 12.76 22.09 -20.77
CA GLU A 150 12.47 22.56 -19.42
C GLU A 150 13.57 22.18 -18.42
N SER A 151 14.33 23.20 -18.01
CA SER A 151 15.10 23.15 -16.77
C SER A 151 14.13 23.13 -15.58
N SER A 152 14.13 22.04 -14.83
CA SER A 152 13.55 21.91 -13.49
C SER A 152 12.07 22.30 -13.33
N GLY A 153 11.16 21.33 -13.46
CA GLY A 153 9.98 21.28 -12.57
C GLY A 153 8.57 21.23 -13.16
N ALA A 154 8.34 21.20 -14.49
CA ALA A 154 6.98 20.98 -15.01
C ALA A 154 6.69 19.51 -15.35
N ASN A 155 5.48 19.07 -14.98
CA ASN A 155 5.02 17.67 -14.91
C ASN A 155 4.30 17.21 -16.19
N ASN A 156 4.69 17.69 -17.37
CA ASN A 156 3.89 17.54 -18.59
C ASN A 156 4.62 16.67 -19.63
N GLY A 157 4.62 15.34 -19.44
CA GLY A 157 5.31 14.39 -20.33
C GLY A 157 4.85 14.38 -21.79
N VAL A 158 5.66 13.79 -22.69
CA VAL A 158 5.35 13.61 -24.12
C VAL A 158 5.02 12.15 -24.46
N GLY A 159 4.19 11.91 -25.48
CA GLY A 159 3.70 10.56 -25.78
C GLY A 159 3.84 10.13 -27.23
N ILE A 160 4.30 8.90 -27.47
CA ILE A 160 4.11 8.22 -28.76
C ILE A 160 3.22 7.00 -28.53
N THR A 161 2.19 6.82 -29.35
CA THR A 161 1.32 5.64 -29.33
C THR A 161 1.30 4.96 -30.70
N ASN A 162 1.51 3.65 -30.75
CA ASN A 162 1.36 2.83 -31.94
C ASN A 162 0.22 1.82 -31.76
N ASN A 163 -0.87 1.99 -32.50
CA ASN A 163 -2.06 1.16 -32.48
C ASN A 163 -2.16 0.34 -33.77
N GLY A 164 -1.17 -0.53 -34.01
CA GLY A 164 -1.19 -1.45 -35.16
C GLY A 164 -0.51 -0.93 -36.43
N GLY A 165 0.20 0.21 -36.38
CA GLY A 165 0.95 0.77 -37.51
C GLY A 165 2.43 0.38 -37.52
N THR A 166 3.20 1.02 -38.41
CA THR A 166 4.66 0.82 -38.53
C THR A 166 5.41 2.07 -38.12
N ILE A 167 6.35 1.96 -37.19
CA ILE A 167 7.25 3.05 -36.77
C ILE A 167 8.69 2.63 -37.01
N ILE A 168 9.47 3.46 -37.69
CA ILE A 168 10.90 3.23 -37.95
C ILE A 168 11.69 4.46 -37.50
N PHE A 169 12.63 4.26 -36.58
CA PHE A 169 13.66 5.23 -36.22
C PHE A 169 15.03 4.74 -36.71
N GLY A 170 15.65 5.48 -37.60
CA GLY A 170 17.04 5.27 -38.04
C GLY A 170 18.05 5.73 -37.00
N GLU A 171 17.75 6.81 -36.28
CA GLU A 171 18.58 7.38 -35.22
C GLU A 171 18.17 6.88 -33.82
N THR A 172 18.97 7.19 -32.80
CA THR A 172 18.64 6.84 -31.40
C THR A 172 17.38 7.56 -30.94
N LEU A 173 16.45 6.82 -30.33
CA LEU A 173 15.30 7.36 -29.62
C LEU A 173 15.69 7.65 -28.17
N GLU A 174 15.58 8.90 -27.72
CA GLU A 174 16.05 9.31 -26.39
C GLU A 174 14.99 10.11 -25.60
N TRP A 175 14.65 9.67 -24.39
CA TRP A 175 13.76 10.41 -23.47
C TRP A 175 14.53 11.28 -22.51
N ARG A 176 14.12 12.55 -22.42
CA ARG A 176 14.72 13.58 -21.59
C ARG A 176 13.74 14.38 -20.71
N SER A 177 12.45 14.00 -20.62
CA SER A 177 11.50 14.61 -19.66
C SER A 177 10.74 13.59 -18.79
N ARG A 178 10.25 14.03 -17.61
CA ARG A 178 9.39 13.26 -16.69
C ARG A 178 8.07 12.87 -17.37
N ASP A 179 7.45 11.77 -16.95
CA ASP A 179 6.15 11.28 -17.45
C ASP A 179 6.05 11.02 -18.96
N SER A 180 7.18 11.02 -19.68
CA SER A 180 7.20 10.68 -21.10
C SER A 180 6.93 9.19 -21.32
N ARG A 181 6.16 8.88 -22.36
CA ARG A 181 5.70 7.51 -22.64
C ARG A 181 5.83 7.13 -24.10
N PHE A 182 6.17 5.87 -24.32
CA PHE A 182 5.97 5.20 -25.59
C PHE A 182 5.06 4.00 -25.34
N ILE A 183 3.94 3.91 -26.05
CA ILE A 183 2.97 2.82 -25.91
C ILE A 183 2.77 2.17 -27.27
N MET A 184 3.05 0.88 -27.36
CA MET A 184 2.77 0.09 -28.54
C MET A 184 1.72 -0.96 -28.21
N ASN A 185 0.51 -0.80 -28.73
CA ASN A 185 -0.59 -1.75 -28.58
C ASN A 185 -0.60 -2.83 -29.66
N GLY A 186 0.19 -2.66 -30.73
CA GLY A 186 0.36 -3.62 -31.82
C GLY A 186 1.17 -3.02 -32.98
N GLY A 187 1.38 -3.79 -34.05
CA GLY A 187 2.10 -3.34 -35.26
C GLY A 187 3.60 -3.63 -35.23
N THR A 188 4.39 -2.78 -35.88
CA THR A 188 5.86 -2.93 -35.98
C THR A 188 6.58 -1.68 -35.47
N LEU A 189 7.64 -1.89 -34.68
CA LEU A 189 8.61 -0.85 -34.32
C LEU A 189 10.03 -1.29 -34.71
N GLU A 190 10.76 -0.44 -35.41
CA GLU A 190 12.19 -0.61 -35.67
C GLU A 190 12.97 0.62 -35.17
N ALA A 191 13.51 0.57 -33.96
CA ALA A 191 14.41 1.59 -33.42
C ALA A 191 15.87 1.22 -33.68
N ARG A 192 16.29 1.34 -34.95
CA ARG A 192 17.59 0.88 -35.45
C ARG A 192 18.78 1.57 -34.76
N GLY A 193 18.63 2.84 -34.42
CA GLY A 193 19.66 3.62 -33.71
C GLY A 193 19.70 3.38 -32.19
N GLY A 194 18.87 2.49 -31.66
CA GLY A 194 18.80 2.21 -30.23
C GLY A 194 17.80 3.10 -29.47
N VAL A 195 17.67 2.80 -28.19
CA VAL A 195 16.68 3.36 -27.28
C VAL A 195 17.36 3.75 -25.96
N THR A 196 17.27 5.01 -25.57
CA THR A 196 17.88 5.53 -24.33
C THR A 196 16.85 6.23 -23.44
N ILE A 197 16.60 5.68 -22.25
CA ILE A 197 15.79 6.29 -21.19
C ILE A 197 16.75 6.96 -20.17
N ALA A 198 17.01 8.28 -20.27
CA ALA A 198 17.99 8.95 -19.40
C ALA A 198 17.77 10.47 -19.18
N GLU A 199 18.00 10.98 -17.95
CA GLU A 199 17.92 12.42 -17.61
C GLU A 199 18.84 12.86 -16.46
N ASN A 200 18.96 14.17 -16.21
CA ASN A 200 19.71 14.75 -15.10
C ASN A 200 18.91 15.01 -13.79
N GLY A 201 17.57 14.91 -13.77
CA GLY A 201 16.73 15.20 -12.58
C GLY A 201 16.35 14.00 -11.68
N ASN A 202 15.85 14.27 -10.47
CA ASN A 202 15.32 13.29 -9.49
C ASN A 202 13.78 13.18 -9.56
N ASP A 203 13.21 11.99 -9.91
CA ASP A 203 11.77 11.57 -10.03
C ASP A 203 11.10 11.78 -11.41
N VAL A 204 10.21 10.96 -12.02
CA VAL A 204 9.67 9.56 -11.91
C VAL A 204 8.94 9.18 -13.26
N ARG A 205 8.56 7.90 -13.41
CA ARG A 205 7.66 7.24 -14.41
C ARG A 205 7.85 7.53 -15.91
N ARG A 206 8.67 6.72 -16.60
CA ARG A 206 8.82 6.73 -18.07
C ARG A 206 8.55 5.36 -18.69
N PRO A 207 7.29 5.01 -19.01
CA PRO A 207 6.99 3.70 -19.57
C PRO A 207 7.35 3.64 -21.06
N PHE A 208 8.20 2.69 -21.42
CA PHE A 208 8.30 2.15 -22.76
C PHE A 208 7.54 0.83 -22.79
N LEU A 209 6.25 0.93 -23.09
CA LEU A 209 5.28 -0.14 -22.95
C LEU A 209 5.03 -0.83 -24.29
N ILE A 210 5.29 -2.13 -24.35
CA ILE A 210 4.92 -3.01 -25.46
C ILE A 210 3.79 -3.94 -24.99
N ASN A 211 2.58 -3.69 -25.47
CA ASN A 211 1.37 -4.48 -25.23
C ASN A 211 1.04 -5.44 -26.40
N GLY A 212 1.87 -5.48 -27.45
CA GLY A 212 1.67 -6.37 -28.60
C GLY A 212 2.49 -5.96 -29.83
N GLY A 213 2.53 -6.82 -30.85
CA GLY A 213 3.26 -6.59 -32.10
C GLY A 213 4.73 -7.02 -32.06
N THR A 214 5.54 -6.51 -32.99
CA THR A 214 6.98 -6.84 -33.10
C THR A 214 7.84 -5.58 -32.96
N ALA A 215 8.77 -5.57 -32.01
CA ALA A 215 9.63 -4.42 -31.73
C ALA A 215 11.12 -4.81 -31.78
N ASN A 216 11.87 -4.19 -32.68
CA ASN A 216 13.33 -4.31 -32.78
C ASN A 216 13.97 -3.02 -32.26
N LEU A 217 14.60 -3.07 -31.08
CA LEU A 217 14.97 -1.86 -30.34
C LEU A 217 16.44 -1.44 -30.43
N GLY A 218 17.27 -2.17 -31.19
CA GLY A 218 18.72 -1.91 -31.22
C GLY A 218 19.34 -2.02 -29.82
N ASP A 219 20.25 -1.11 -29.46
CA ASP A 219 20.81 -1.02 -28.11
C ASP A 219 19.85 -0.29 -27.16
N VAL A 220 19.49 -0.92 -26.04
CA VAL A 220 18.61 -0.35 -25.01
C VAL A 220 19.42 0.03 -23.77
N SER A 221 19.33 1.29 -23.35
CA SER A 221 19.98 1.83 -22.15
C SER A 221 18.94 2.51 -21.26
N ILE A 222 18.82 2.08 -20.00
CA ILE A 222 17.78 2.53 -19.08
C ILE A 222 18.40 3.05 -17.78
N SER A 223 17.96 4.23 -17.34
CA SER A 223 18.34 4.81 -16.05
C SER A 223 17.25 5.73 -15.49
N LYS A 224 17.26 5.93 -14.17
CA LYS A 224 16.38 6.88 -13.45
C LYS A 224 14.88 6.65 -13.67
N THR A 225 14.42 5.41 -13.52
CA THR A 225 12.99 5.04 -13.60
C THR A 225 12.46 4.55 -12.24
N ASP A 226 11.13 4.48 -12.09
CA ASP A 226 10.47 3.85 -10.93
C ASP A 226 9.87 2.49 -11.32
N GLY A 227 9.19 1.81 -10.39
CA GLY A 227 8.62 0.48 -10.62
C GLY A 227 7.58 0.42 -11.76
N ASN A 228 7.09 1.56 -12.23
CA ASN A 228 6.14 1.69 -13.35
C ASN A 228 6.80 2.27 -14.62
N GLY A 229 8.13 2.39 -14.66
CA GLY A 229 8.90 2.91 -15.80
C GLY A 229 9.93 1.93 -16.34
N GLY A 230 10.64 2.33 -17.41
CA GLY A 230 11.61 1.50 -18.13
C GLY A 230 11.00 0.76 -19.32
N LEU A 231 11.60 -0.36 -19.74
CA LEU A 231 11.03 -1.27 -20.73
C LEU A 231 10.03 -2.21 -20.04
N LEU A 232 8.76 -2.11 -20.45
CA LEU A 232 7.66 -2.92 -19.95
C LEU A 232 7.10 -3.74 -21.11
N VAL A 233 7.26 -5.06 -21.05
CA VAL A 233 6.73 -5.98 -22.08
C VAL A 233 5.56 -6.74 -21.47
N ASN A 234 4.35 -6.40 -21.89
CA ASN A 234 3.11 -7.07 -21.49
C ASN A 234 2.70 -8.15 -22.49
N ALA A 235 2.99 -7.96 -23.77
CA ALA A 235 2.82 -8.95 -24.85
C ALA A 235 3.63 -8.55 -26.09
N GLY A 236 3.67 -9.40 -27.11
CA GLY A 236 4.42 -9.17 -28.36
C GLY A 236 5.87 -9.68 -28.31
N ASP A 237 6.57 -9.53 -29.43
CA ASP A 237 7.95 -10.01 -29.62
C ASP A 237 8.93 -8.83 -29.66
N VAL A 238 9.80 -8.75 -28.68
CA VAL A 238 10.79 -7.67 -28.53
C VAL A 238 12.19 -8.24 -28.72
N THR A 239 12.95 -7.69 -29.67
CA THR A 239 14.37 -8.02 -29.86
C THR A 239 15.25 -6.82 -29.54
N VAL A 240 16.30 -7.06 -28.75
CA VAL A 240 17.29 -6.07 -28.32
C VAL A 240 18.69 -6.58 -28.68
N ASN A 241 19.56 -5.68 -29.13
CA ASN A 241 20.97 -5.98 -29.35
C ASN A 241 21.69 -6.07 -28.01
N ASN A 242 21.94 -4.93 -27.36
CA ASN A 242 22.47 -4.89 -26.00
C ASN A 242 21.44 -4.29 -25.04
N PHE A 243 21.19 -4.94 -23.92
CA PHE A 243 20.27 -4.47 -22.88
C PHE A 243 21.06 -4.05 -21.64
N ARG A 244 21.03 -2.75 -21.31
CA ARG A 244 21.76 -2.18 -20.17
C ARG A 244 20.79 -1.45 -19.25
N LEU A 245 20.54 -2.02 -18.08
CA LEU A 245 19.70 -1.44 -17.05
C LEU A 245 20.59 -0.85 -15.94
N GLY A 246 20.29 0.37 -15.50
CA GLY A 246 21.08 1.06 -14.46
C GLY A 246 22.35 1.75 -14.99
N THR A 247 22.29 2.40 -16.17
CA THR A 247 23.48 3.01 -16.80
C THR A 247 23.97 4.32 -16.15
N TRP A 248 23.19 4.95 -15.26
CA TRP A 248 23.51 6.19 -14.53
C TRP A 248 23.18 6.07 -13.03
N ASN A 249 23.70 6.97 -12.20
CA ASN A 249 23.35 7.06 -10.77
C ASN A 249 21.86 7.37 -10.57
N SER A 250 21.05 6.33 -10.35
CA SER A 250 19.72 6.35 -9.73
C SER A 250 19.13 4.93 -9.76
N ARG A 251 17.89 4.77 -9.28
CA ARG A 251 17.05 3.58 -9.50
C ARG A 251 16.73 3.36 -10.99
N ALA A 252 16.58 2.10 -11.41
CA ALA A 252 16.09 1.75 -12.74
C ALA A 252 15.36 0.40 -12.72
N TYR A 253 14.28 0.33 -13.47
CA TYR A 253 13.38 -0.82 -13.52
C TYR A 253 13.12 -1.23 -14.96
N SER A 254 12.88 -2.52 -15.15
CA SER A 254 12.35 -3.11 -16.38
C SER A 254 11.55 -4.36 -16.00
N ARG A 255 10.50 -4.67 -16.75
CA ARG A 255 9.62 -5.80 -16.43
C ARG A 255 9.12 -6.49 -17.68
N VAL A 256 9.10 -7.82 -17.64
CA VAL A 256 8.39 -8.67 -18.60
C VAL A 256 7.23 -9.33 -17.84
N ASN A 257 6.01 -9.00 -18.24
CA ASN A 257 4.75 -9.53 -17.73
C ASN A 257 4.16 -10.60 -18.66
N GLY A 258 4.53 -10.56 -19.94
CA GLY A 258 4.04 -11.45 -20.99
C GLY A 258 4.79 -11.19 -22.30
N GLY A 259 4.52 -11.98 -23.35
CA GLY A 259 5.26 -11.90 -24.61
C GLY A 259 6.70 -12.38 -24.50
N THR A 260 7.55 -12.00 -25.45
CA THR A 260 8.95 -12.44 -25.55
C THR A 260 9.90 -11.25 -25.55
N LEU A 261 10.95 -11.28 -24.73
CA LEU A 261 12.12 -10.40 -24.83
C LEU A 261 13.37 -11.21 -25.18
N THR A 262 13.89 -11.02 -26.40
CA THR A 262 15.16 -11.62 -26.84
C THR A 262 16.28 -10.58 -26.78
N VAL A 263 17.32 -10.85 -25.99
CA VAL A 263 18.55 -10.03 -25.92
C VAL A 263 19.68 -10.81 -26.59
N THR A 264 20.19 -10.27 -27.69
CA THR A 264 21.14 -10.98 -28.56
C THR A 264 22.62 -10.79 -28.19
N GLY A 265 22.93 -9.67 -27.53
CA GLY A 265 24.25 -9.26 -27.06
C GLY A 265 24.31 -9.14 -25.54
N ASP A 266 24.97 -8.10 -25.04
CA ASP A 266 25.18 -7.93 -23.59
C ASP A 266 23.85 -7.71 -22.86
N PHE A 267 23.57 -8.55 -21.86
CA PHE A 267 22.48 -8.33 -20.91
C PHE A 267 23.08 -7.97 -19.54
N LEU A 268 23.08 -6.66 -19.25
CA LEU A 268 23.65 -6.10 -18.04
C LEU A 268 22.57 -5.46 -17.16
N ILE A 269 22.44 -5.99 -15.94
CA ILE A 269 21.67 -5.37 -14.85
C ILE A 269 22.69 -4.74 -13.91
N ASN A 270 22.98 -3.47 -14.12
CA ASN A 270 24.05 -2.76 -13.43
C ASN A 270 23.60 -2.24 -12.06
N ASP A 271 24.54 -1.83 -11.19
CA ASP A 271 24.26 -1.10 -9.95
C ASP A 271 25.18 0.12 -9.87
N ARG A 272 24.68 1.30 -10.28
CA ARG A 272 25.41 2.58 -10.22
C ARG A 272 25.01 3.45 -9.02
N SER A 273 24.68 2.82 -7.89
CA SER A 273 24.23 3.55 -6.71
C SER A 273 25.41 4.27 -6.02
N ASN A 274 25.42 5.61 -6.10
CA ASN A 274 26.34 6.42 -5.30
C ASN A 274 25.62 6.78 -3.99
N GLY A 275 25.95 6.10 -2.89
CA GLY A 275 25.87 6.53 -1.47
C GLY A 275 24.66 7.33 -0.96
N ALA A 276 23.53 7.38 -1.65
CA ALA A 276 22.42 8.26 -1.33
C ALA A 276 21.38 7.57 -0.45
N THR A 277 20.89 8.29 0.56
CA THR A 277 19.86 7.86 1.50
C THR A 277 18.56 7.46 0.76
N GLY A 278 18.20 6.17 0.78
CA GLY A 278 16.96 5.63 0.21
C GLY A 278 17.16 4.49 -0.81
N ASP A 279 16.11 3.69 -1.04
CA ASP A 279 16.09 2.53 -1.94
C ASP A 279 16.29 2.92 -3.41
N ARG A 280 17.52 2.77 -3.90
CA ARG A 280 17.94 3.05 -5.29
C ARG A 280 18.16 1.78 -6.12
N ARG A 281 17.52 0.66 -5.76
CA ARG A 281 17.72 -0.63 -6.44
C ARG A 281 17.52 -0.55 -7.95
N ILE A 282 18.37 -1.30 -8.65
CA ILE A 282 18.19 -1.62 -10.06
C ILE A 282 17.48 -2.97 -10.14
N ARG A 283 16.33 -3.05 -10.80
CA ARG A 283 15.51 -4.28 -10.80
C ARG A 283 15.04 -4.68 -12.18
N PHE A 284 15.33 -5.91 -12.56
CA PHE A 284 14.73 -6.56 -13.71
C PHE A 284 13.77 -7.65 -13.22
N PHE A 285 12.50 -7.54 -13.61
CA PHE A 285 11.46 -8.49 -13.21
C PHE A 285 11.00 -9.34 -14.39
N VAL A 286 10.90 -10.64 -14.15
CA VAL A 286 10.13 -11.58 -14.99
C VAL A 286 8.93 -12.02 -14.17
N SER A 287 7.78 -11.42 -14.43
CA SER A 287 6.50 -11.73 -13.78
C SER A 287 5.53 -12.46 -14.71
N GLY A 288 6.01 -12.90 -15.87
CA GLY A 288 5.32 -13.68 -16.89
C GLY A 288 6.10 -13.58 -18.21
N GLY A 289 5.62 -14.25 -19.27
CA GLY A 289 6.27 -14.26 -20.58
C GLY A 289 7.63 -14.97 -20.60
N ASP A 290 8.38 -14.75 -21.68
CA ASP A 290 9.66 -15.40 -21.95
C ASP A 290 10.78 -14.37 -22.14
N VAL A 291 11.90 -14.59 -21.46
CA VAL A 291 13.13 -13.80 -21.63
C VAL A 291 14.24 -14.71 -22.12
N ILE A 292 14.87 -14.34 -23.24
CA ILE A 292 15.89 -15.15 -23.90
C ILE A 292 17.16 -14.32 -24.04
N ALA A 293 18.23 -14.71 -23.33
CA ALA A 293 19.55 -14.12 -23.46
C ALA A 293 20.45 -15.08 -24.26
N THR A 294 20.76 -14.73 -25.51
CA THR A 294 21.50 -15.64 -26.41
C THR A 294 23.02 -15.46 -26.36
N SER A 295 23.51 -14.44 -25.65
CA SER A 295 24.94 -14.18 -25.51
C SER A 295 25.61 -15.29 -24.68
N PRO A 296 26.81 -15.76 -25.06
CA PRO A 296 27.59 -16.70 -24.24
C PRO A 296 27.98 -16.15 -22.86
N ASN A 297 28.02 -14.82 -22.71
CA ASN A 297 28.25 -14.18 -21.41
C ASN A 297 27.02 -14.26 -20.50
N GLY A 298 25.86 -14.60 -21.07
CA GLY A 298 24.58 -14.68 -20.40
C GLY A 298 24.16 -13.34 -19.79
N ILE A 299 23.62 -13.41 -18.57
CA ILE A 299 23.14 -12.24 -17.83
C ILE A 299 24.13 -11.89 -16.74
N ILE A 300 24.56 -10.64 -16.71
CA ILE A 300 25.47 -10.13 -15.69
C ILE A 300 24.67 -9.23 -14.75
N VAL A 301 24.61 -9.61 -13.48
CA VAL A 301 23.99 -8.85 -12.39
C VAL A 301 25.11 -8.20 -11.59
N VAL A 302 25.19 -6.87 -11.67
CA VAL A 302 26.23 -5.97 -11.12
C VAL A 302 27.59 -6.02 -11.81
N ASN A 303 28.13 -4.83 -12.10
CA ASN A 303 29.37 -4.66 -12.86
C ASN A 303 30.12 -3.33 -12.54
N GLN A 304 30.36 -2.98 -11.26
CA GLN A 304 30.95 -1.66 -10.90
C GLN A 304 32.13 -1.67 -9.93
N THR A 305 33.04 -0.70 -10.12
CA THR A 305 34.22 -0.38 -9.30
C THR A 305 34.09 1.02 -8.65
N GLY A 306 33.86 1.12 -7.31
CA GLY A 306 33.96 2.33 -6.43
C GLY A 306 32.86 3.43 -6.55
N GLU A 307 32.45 4.25 -5.56
CA GLU A 307 32.71 4.48 -4.12
C GLU A 307 31.35 4.69 -3.37
N GLY A 308 31.28 4.34 -2.08
CA GLY A 308 30.13 4.67 -1.20
C GLY A 308 30.16 3.97 0.16
N ALA A 309 31.25 4.09 0.91
CA ALA A 309 31.38 3.47 2.23
C ALA A 309 30.46 4.14 3.26
N GLY A 310 29.41 3.42 3.66
CA GLY A 310 28.65 3.67 4.88
C GLY A 310 28.35 2.34 5.56
N THR A 311 28.98 2.07 6.71
CA THR A 311 29.02 0.78 7.42
C THR A 311 27.70 0.39 8.11
N THR A 312 26.53 0.85 7.64
CA THR A 312 25.24 0.71 8.37
C THR A 312 23.99 0.56 7.49
N TYR A 313 24.10 0.26 6.20
CA TYR A 313 22.93 0.18 5.31
C TYR A 313 22.63 -1.25 4.86
N ASP A 314 21.36 -1.66 4.89
CA ASP A 314 20.88 -2.86 4.20
C ASP A 314 21.22 -2.74 2.72
N HIS A 315 22.17 -3.55 2.27
CA HIS A 315 22.78 -3.44 0.94
C HIS A 315 21.79 -3.82 -0.16
N HIS A 316 21.13 -2.81 -0.73
CA HIS A 316 20.08 -2.95 -1.74
C HIS A 316 20.63 -2.81 -3.17
N GLY A 317 21.46 -3.76 -3.63
CA GLY A 317 22.05 -3.70 -4.98
C GLY A 317 21.14 -4.20 -6.12
N ALA A 318 21.72 -4.63 -7.24
CA ALA A 318 20.95 -5.06 -8.42
C ALA A 318 20.19 -6.36 -8.18
N LEU A 319 18.93 -6.40 -8.62
CA LEU A 319 18.02 -7.53 -8.49
C LEU A 319 17.59 -8.06 -9.86
N LEU A 320 17.79 -9.35 -10.07
CA LEU A 320 17.06 -10.15 -11.05
C LEU A 320 16.02 -10.98 -10.28
N GLU A 321 14.74 -10.73 -10.54
CA GLU A 321 13.65 -11.44 -9.87
C GLU A 321 12.72 -12.10 -10.88
N VAL A 322 12.48 -13.39 -10.69
CA VAL A 322 11.59 -14.22 -11.50
C VAL A 322 10.46 -14.74 -10.60
N THR A 323 9.24 -14.28 -10.84
CA THR A 323 8.04 -14.67 -10.07
C THR A 323 7.10 -15.55 -10.90
N ALA A 324 7.15 -15.46 -12.24
CA ALA A 324 6.44 -16.32 -13.18
C ALA A 324 7.08 -16.21 -14.57
N GLY A 325 6.66 -17.02 -15.54
CA GLY A 325 7.23 -17.04 -16.89
C GLY A 325 8.55 -17.81 -16.96
N SER A 326 9.31 -17.60 -18.04
CA SER A 326 10.58 -18.28 -18.28
C SER A 326 11.75 -17.33 -18.58
N LEU A 327 12.94 -17.73 -18.15
CA LEU A 327 14.21 -17.06 -18.45
C LEU A 327 15.21 -18.09 -18.99
N THR A 328 15.62 -17.95 -20.25
CA THR A 328 16.61 -18.83 -20.89
C THR A 328 17.93 -18.09 -21.08
N THR A 329 19.03 -18.65 -20.57
CA THR A 329 20.37 -18.07 -20.69
C THR A 329 21.47 -19.12 -20.61
N GLU A 330 22.60 -18.89 -21.28
CA GLU A 330 23.78 -19.77 -21.16
C GLU A 330 24.42 -19.69 -19.77
N LYS A 331 24.36 -18.51 -19.14
CA LYS A 331 25.06 -18.20 -17.91
C LYS A 331 24.34 -17.10 -17.11
N ILE A 332 24.47 -17.13 -15.78
CA ILE A 332 24.21 -15.96 -14.92
C ILE A 332 25.45 -15.67 -14.10
N THR A 333 25.92 -14.42 -14.14
CA THR A 333 27.05 -13.97 -13.33
C THR A 333 26.56 -12.98 -12.26
N LEU A 334 26.70 -13.33 -10.99
CA LEU A 334 26.39 -12.48 -9.84
C LEU A 334 27.67 -11.80 -9.38
N VAL A 335 27.74 -10.48 -9.54
CA VAL A 335 28.97 -9.68 -9.46
C VAL A 335 29.95 -10.10 -10.56
N ARG A 336 30.19 -9.22 -11.55
CA ARG A 336 30.94 -9.59 -12.76
C ARG A 336 32.32 -10.21 -12.49
N ASP A 337 33.06 -9.65 -11.54
CA ASP A 337 34.42 -10.09 -11.23
C ASP A 337 34.81 -9.71 -9.80
N GLU A 338 35.86 -10.36 -9.31
CA GLU A 338 36.38 -10.20 -7.94
C GLU A 338 37.02 -8.82 -7.67
N THR A 339 37.35 -8.06 -8.72
CA THR A 339 37.98 -6.74 -8.55
C THR A 339 36.99 -5.64 -8.18
N LEU A 340 35.70 -5.94 -8.25
CA LEU A 340 34.63 -5.01 -7.93
C LEU A 340 34.53 -4.76 -6.42
N THR A 341 34.28 -3.50 -6.05
CA THR A 341 34.10 -3.05 -4.67
C THR A 341 32.70 -2.47 -4.49
N ASN A 342 32.05 -2.76 -3.36
CA ASN A 342 30.66 -2.37 -3.05
C ASN A 342 29.64 -2.90 -4.07
N ALA A 343 29.85 -4.11 -4.59
CA ALA A 343 28.97 -4.73 -5.57
C ALA A 343 28.00 -5.72 -4.90
N HIS A 344 26.69 -5.47 -5.00
CA HIS A 344 25.67 -6.30 -4.36
C HIS A 344 24.68 -6.88 -5.37
N ALA A 345 24.72 -8.19 -5.64
CA ALA A 345 23.85 -8.83 -6.63
C ALA A 345 22.83 -9.77 -5.97
N ARG A 346 21.56 -9.70 -6.35
CA ARG A 346 20.53 -10.65 -5.90
C ARG A 346 19.85 -11.31 -7.08
N LEU A 347 19.76 -12.64 -7.04
CA LEU A 347 18.90 -13.45 -7.88
C LEU A 347 17.82 -14.07 -6.98
N ASN A 348 16.56 -13.69 -7.20
CA ASN A 348 15.41 -14.26 -6.50
C ASN A 348 14.52 -15.03 -7.49
N LEU A 349 14.44 -16.35 -7.32
CA LEU A 349 13.52 -17.22 -8.05
C LEU A 349 12.32 -17.57 -7.17
N ALA A 350 11.35 -16.65 -7.09
CA ALA A 350 10.14 -16.82 -6.30
C ALA A 350 9.04 -17.65 -7.00
N GLY A 351 9.19 -17.89 -8.30
CA GLY A 351 8.31 -18.73 -9.12
C GLY A 351 8.88 -18.86 -10.53
N GLY A 352 8.09 -19.31 -11.51
CA GLY A 352 8.56 -19.44 -12.89
C GLY A 352 9.74 -20.40 -13.08
N THR A 353 10.43 -20.30 -14.22
CA THR A 353 11.50 -21.23 -14.61
C THR A 353 12.72 -20.50 -15.18
N ILE A 354 13.92 -20.86 -14.72
CA ILE A 354 15.19 -20.45 -15.35
C ILE A 354 15.80 -21.66 -16.04
N TYR A 355 15.96 -21.58 -17.36
CA TYR A 355 16.72 -22.54 -18.17
C TYR A 355 18.17 -22.07 -18.31
N LEU A 356 19.11 -22.85 -17.78
CA LEU A 356 20.53 -22.51 -17.70
C LEU A 356 21.38 -23.49 -18.51
N GLY A 357 22.24 -22.93 -19.37
CA GLY A 357 23.24 -23.67 -20.14
C GLY A 357 24.48 -24.06 -19.33
N SER A 358 25.51 -24.48 -20.05
CA SER A 358 26.76 -25.02 -19.47
C SER A 358 27.57 -23.99 -18.66
N GLY A 359 27.33 -22.70 -18.91
CA GLY A 359 27.94 -21.61 -18.14
C GLY A 359 27.47 -21.52 -16.69
N GLY A 360 26.31 -22.08 -16.36
CA GLY A 360 25.78 -22.18 -14.99
C GLY A 360 25.63 -20.83 -14.28
N ILE A 361 25.74 -20.86 -12.95
CA ILE A 361 25.77 -19.65 -12.11
C ILE A 361 27.17 -19.45 -11.58
N VAL A 362 27.75 -18.28 -11.87
CA VAL A 362 29.04 -17.86 -11.33
C VAL A 362 28.81 -16.68 -10.40
N ALA A 363 29.40 -16.71 -9.20
CA ALA A 363 29.29 -15.63 -8.24
C ALA A 363 30.67 -15.18 -7.73
N HIS A 364 30.91 -13.87 -7.72
CA HIS A 364 32.17 -13.28 -7.26
C HIS A 364 31.91 -12.35 -6.06
N GLY A 365 31.79 -12.92 -4.87
CA GLY A 365 31.65 -12.16 -3.62
C GLY A 365 32.97 -12.11 -2.86
N ILE A 366 33.43 -10.92 -2.50
CA ILE A 366 34.63 -10.73 -1.67
C ILE A 366 34.23 -9.80 -0.51
N PRO A 367 34.04 -10.34 0.71
CA PRO A 367 33.70 -9.54 1.89
C PRO A 367 34.67 -8.37 2.14
N GLU A 368 35.97 -8.56 1.87
CA GLU A 368 37.01 -7.53 1.99
C GLU A 368 36.79 -6.34 1.05
N ASN A 369 36.11 -6.56 -0.08
CA ASN A 369 35.74 -5.53 -1.05
C ASN A 369 34.33 -4.96 -0.81
N ASN A 370 33.66 -5.37 0.28
CA ASN A 370 32.25 -5.09 0.54
C ASN A 370 31.33 -5.53 -0.62
N SER A 371 31.68 -6.62 -1.30
CA SER A 371 30.89 -7.14 -2.42
C SER A 371 30.18 -8.41 -1.98
N THR A 372 28.86 -8.43 -2.10
CA THR A 372 28.02 -9.57 -1.69
C THR A 372 27.12 -10.03 -2.81
N TYR A 373 26.65 -11.27 -2.72
CA TYR A 373 25.61 -11.77 -3.58
C TYR A 373 24.61 -12.61 -2.76
N SER A 374 23.37 -12.72 -3.25
CA SER A 374 22.43 -13.74 -2.80
C SER A 374 21.78 -14.44 -3.98
N LEU A 375 21.67 -15.77 -3.87
CA LEU A 375 20.94 -16.65 -4.78
C LEU A 375 19.85 -17.32 -3.95
N GLU A 376 18.60 -17.03 -4.27
CA GLU A 376 17.43 -17.46 -3.50
C GLU A 376 16.46 -18.23 -4.39
N LEU A 377 16.09 -19.44 -3.97
CA LEU A 377 15.02 -20.24 -4.56
C LEU A 377 13.84 -20.23 -3.58
N ASN A 378 12.78 -19.47 -3.90
CA ASN A 378 11.61 -19.22 -3.05
C ASN A 378 10.29 -19.75 -3.66
N GLY A 379 10.34 -20.46 -4.79
CA GLY A 379 9.23 -21.29 -5.27
C GLY A 379 9.39 -21.85 -6.69
N GLY A 380 10.27 -21.26 -7.52
CA GLY A 380 10.42 -21.63 -8.94
C GLY A 380 11.36 -22.81 -9.22
N ALA A 381 11.56 -23.09 -10.51
CA ALA A 381 12.42 -24.17 -11.00
C ALA A 381 13.68 -23.67 -11.72
N LEU A 382 14.84 -24.18 -11.32
CA LEU A 382 16.09 -24.02 -12.04
C LEU A 382 16.35 -25.29 -12.86
N VAL A 383 16.34 -25.16 -14.19
CA VAL A 383 16.44 -26.27 -15.13
C VAL A 383 17.79 -26.22 -15.84
N ALA A 384 18.56 -27.30 -15.73
CA ALA A 384 19.80 -27.45 -16.47
C ALA A 384 19.52 -27.93 -17.89
N THR A 385 19.95 -27.17 -18.91
CA THR A 385 19.86 -27.58 -20.32
C THR A 385 21.15 -28.24 -20.83
N ALA A 386 22.21 -28.21 -20.01
CA ALA A 386 23.46 -28.92 -20.17
C ALA A 386 24.10 -29.09 -18.78
N PRO A 387 25.08 -30.00 -18.61
CA PRO A 387 25.81 -30.11 -17.36
C PRO A 387 26.40 -28.76 -16.93
N LEU A 388 26.16 -28.34 -15.69
CA LEU A 388 26.49 -27.00 -15.20
C LEU A 388 26.97 -27.00 -13.74
N SER A 389 27.54 -25.86 -13.34
CA SER A 389 27.92 -25.60 -11.95
C SER A 389 27.21 -24.36 -11.40
N ILE A 390 26.84 -24.41 -10.12
CA ILE A 390 26.34 -23.29 -9.33
C ILE A 390 27.43 -22.97 -8.30
N ALA A 391 28.24 -21.96 -8.63
CA ALA A 391 29.36 -21.51 -7.82
C ALA A 391 28.91 -20.50 -6.76
N ALA A 392 27.91 -20.85 -5.95
CA ALA A 392 27.30 -20.00 -4.93
C ALA A 392 26.62 -20.83 -3.84
N ASN A 393 26.43 -20.24 -2.65
CA ASN A 393 25.43 -20.75 -1.70
C ASN A 393 24.02 -20.48 -2.24
N VAL A 394 23.11 -21.42 -2.04
CA VAL A 394 21.71 -21.34 -2.48
C VAL A 394 20.82 -21.26 -1.24
N THR A 395 20.14 -20.13 -1.05
CA THR A 395 19.17 -19.96 0.05
C THR A 395 17.80 -20.47 -0.40
N LEU A 396 17.22 -21.39 0.37
CA LEU A 396 15.95 -22.04 0.07
C LEU A 396 14.83 -21.43 0.93
N GLY A 397 13.85 -20.81 0.28
CA GLY A 397 12.49 -20.59 0.78
C GLY A 397 11.47 -21.59 0.22
N GLY A 398 11.89 -22.39 -0.77
CA GLY A 398 11.13 -23.44 -1.43
C GLY A 398 11.53 -23.48 -2.91
N GLY A 399 11.77 -24.63 -3.54
CA GLY A 399 12.04 -24.64 -4.99
C GLY A 399 12.56 -25.95 -5.56
N THR A 400 12.69 -25.97 -6.89
CA THR A 400 13.07 -27.15 -7.66
C THR A 400 14.39 -26.94 -8.39
N ILE A 401 15.29 -27.93 -8.33
CA ILE A 401 16.43 -28.06 -9.24
C ILE A 401 16.17 -29.29 -10.12
N GLN A 402 16.02 -29.05 -11.42
CA GLN A 402 15.80 -30.09 -12.42
C GLN A 402 17.08 -30.35 -13.20
N THR A 403 17.56 -31.60 -13.14
CA THR A 403 18.79 -32.05 -13.80
C THR A 403 18.51 -32.80 -15.09
N GLU A 404 17.61 -32.23 -15.90
CA GLU A 404 17.17 -32.79 -17.17
C GLU A 404 16.73 -31.64 -18.07
N ASP A 405 17.16 -31.67 -19.34
CA ASP A 405 16.82 -30.65 -20.31
C ASP A 405 15.34 -30.75 -20.76
N THR A 406 14.88 -29.80 -21.56
CA THR A 406 13.50 -29.76 -22.07
C THR A 406 13.15 -30.92 -23.01
N ASN A 407 14.11 -31.73 -23.44
CA ASN A 407 13.91 -32.91 -24.27
C ASN A 407 13.97 -34.22 -23.48
N GLY A 408 14.13 -34.17 -22.16
CA GLY A 408 14.27 -35.36 -21.31
C GLY A 408 15.71 -35.91 -21.24
N THR A 409 16.72 -35.12 -21.63
CA THR A 409 18.13 -35.55 -21.58
C THR A 409 18.74 -35.18 -20.22
N PRO A 410 19.35 -36.15 -19.49
CA PRO A 410 20.00 -35.86 -18.21
C PRO A 410 21.08 -34.77 -18.32
N ALA A 411 21.08 -33.83 -17.37
CA ALA A 411 22.05 -32.74 -17.28
C ALA A 411 22.51 -32.54 -15.83
N ASP A 412 23.71 -33.00 -15.52
CA ASP A 412 24.27 -32.95 -14.16
C ASP A 412 24.45 -31.50 -13.64
N VAL A 413 24.05 -31.26 -12.39
CA VAL A 413 24.24 -29.97 -11.71
C VAL A 413 25.18 -30.16 -10.53
N THR A 414 26.23 -29.36 -10.45
CA THR A 414 27.11 -29.32 -9.27
C THR A 414 26.92 -28.02 -8.50
N VAL A 415 26.63 -28.09 -7.21
CA VAL A 415 26.57 -26.94 -6.30
C VAL A 415 27.84 -26.94 -5.46
N THR A 416 28.72 -25.96 -5.69
CA THR A 416 30.01 -25.91 -4.97
C THR A 416 29.90 -25.19 -3.63
N GLY A 417 28.87 -24.37 -3.46
CA GLY A 417 28.46 -23.85 -2.14
C GLY A 417 27.60 -24.84 -1.39
N GLY A 418 26.83 -24.34 -0.43
CA GLY A 418 25.85 -25.11 0.35
C GLY A 418 24.42 -24.60 0.20
N PHE A 419 23.47 -25.40 0.67
CA PHE A 419 22.08 -24.97 0.85
C PHE A 419 21.91 -24.27 2.21
N LEU A 420 21.25 -23.12 2.19
CA LEU A 420 20.90 -22.31 3.37
C LEU A 420 19.38 -22.14 3.45
N GLY A 421 18.86 -21.57 4.53
CA GLY A 421 17.44 -21.25 4.67
C GLY A 421 16.58 -22.39 5.24
N THR A 422 15.27 -22.18 5.27
CA THR A 422 14.31 -23.05 5.97
C THR A 422 13.33 -23.74 5.04
N GLY A 423 13.25 -23.35 3.77
CA GLY A 423 12.31 -23.90 2.80
C GLY A 423 12.78 -25.18 2.13
N SER A 424 11.87 -25.96 1.56
CA SER A 424 12.14 -27.28 0.97
C SER A 424 12.90 -27.23 -0.36
N LEU A 425 13.73 -28.26 -0.63
CA LEU A 425 14.35 -28.51 -1.93
C LEU A 425 13.76 -29.76 -2.59
N THR A 426 13.27 -29.61 -3.82
CA THR A 426 12.90 -30.74 -4.69
C THR A 426 13.91 -30.92 -5.80
N LYS A 427 14.40 -32.15 -5.97
CA LYS A 427 15.27 -32.57 -7.07
C LYS A 427 14.49 -33.44 -8.04
N THR A 428 14.39 -33.01 -9.30
CA THR A 428 13.71 -33.73 -10.38
C THR A 428 14.66 -34.01 -11.56
N GLY A 429 14.19 -34.80 -12.53
CA GLY A 429 14.94 -35.17 -13.72
C GLY A 429 15.97 -36.26 -13.48
N SER A 430 16.24 -37.04 -14.52
CA SER A 430 17.05 -38.27 -14.44
C SER A 430 18.56 -38.06 -14.16
N GLY A 431 19.08 -36.84 -14.30
CA GLY A 431 20.48 -36.50 -14.00
C GLY A 431 20.87 -36.45 -12.52
N ARG A 432 22.13 -36.10 -12.25
CA ARG A 432 22.71 -36.02 -10.90
C ARG A 432 22.82 -34.57 -10.41
N LEU A 433 22.36 -34.31 -9.19
CA LEU A 433 22.62 -33.09 -8.42
C LEU A 433 23.67 -33.37 -7.36
N ALA A 434 24.85 -32.78 -7.51
CA ALA A 434 26.01 -33.00 -6.64
C ALA A 434 26.26 -31.81 -5.72
N LEU A 435 26.41 -32.04 -4.43
CA LEU A 435 26.68 -31.03 -3.42
C LEU A 435 28.11 -31.17 -2.90
N GLN A 436 28.91 -30.11 -3.02
CA GLN A 436 30.31 -30.11 -2.55
C GLN A 436 30.55 -29.20 -1.34
N GLY A 437 29.66 -28.24 -1.05
CA GLY A 437 29.77 -27.37 0.12
C GLY A 437 28.85 -27.76 1.29
N PRO A 438 29.14 -27.27 2.51
CA PRO A 438 28.34 -27.56 3.69
C PRO A 438 27.01 -26.82 3.67
N SER A 439 25.91 -27.52 3.98
CA SER A 439 24.57 -26.92 4.06
C SER A 439 24.15 -26.70 5.51
N THR A 440 23.44 -25.61 5.77
CA THR A 440 22.79 -25.33 7.06
C THR A 440 21.27 -25.19 6.91
N HIS A 441 20.74 -25.75 5.83
CA HIS A 441 19.32 -25.74 5.51
C HIS A 441 18.53 -26.70 6.44
N THR A 442 17.44 -26.19 7.01
CA THR A 442 16.60 -26.92 7.99
C THR A 442 15.31 -27.50 7.42
N GLY A 443 14.93 -27.14 6.20
CA GLY A 443 13.75 -27.68 5.52
C GLY A 443 13.93 -29.12 5.06
N THR A 444 13.02 -29.59 4.22
CA THR A 444 13.01 -30.96 3.69
C THR A 444 13.76 -31.05 2.37
N LEU A 445 14.35 -32.22 2.10
CA LEU A 445 14.93 -32.59 0.81
C LEU A 445 14.09 -33.72 0.19
N THR A 446 13.60 -33.53 -1.03
CA THR A 446 12.89 -34.56 -1.80
C THR A 446 13.65 -34.84 -3.10
N VAL A 447 13.99 -36.10 -3.34
CA VAL A 447 14.59 -36.57 -4.59
C VAL A 447 13.55 -37.42 -5.30
N GLU A 448 12.90 -36.84 -6.31
CA GLU A 448 11.84 -37.51 -7.08
C GLU A 448 12.44 -38.43 -8.15
N GLU A 449 13.51 -37.98 -8.81
CA GLU A 449 14.18 -38.71 -9.89
C GLU A 449 15.70 -38.47 -9.88
N GLY A 450 16.43 -39.41 -10.50
CA GLY A 450 17.88 -39.33 -10.67
C GLY A 450 18.64 -39.47 -9.36
N THR A 451 19.78 -38.79 -9.25
CA THR A 451 20.68 -38.92 -8.10
C THR A 451 20.88 -37.59 -7.38
N PHE A 452 20.76 -37.57 -6.06
CA PHE A 452 21.34 -36.52 -5.22
C PHE A 452 22.61 -37.05 -4.55
N ALA A 453 23.76 -36.42 -4.79
CA ALA A 453 25.06 -36.90 -4.35
C ALA A 453 25.73 -35.91 -3.38
N LEU A 454 26.21 -36.40 -2.24
CA LEU A 454 27.12 -35.65 -1.37
C LEU A 454 28.55 -35.93 -1.83
N GLU A 455 29.19 -34.98 -2.51
CA GLU A 455 30.56 -35.10 -3.04
C GLU A 455 31.51 -34.15 -2.29
N GLY A 456 31.51 -34.25 -0.97
CA GLY A 456 32.25 -33.36 -0.06
C GLY A 456 31.36 -32.39 0.71
N GLY A 457 30.10 -32.22 0.28
CA GLY A 457 29.09 -31.46 1.01
C GLY A 457 28.47 -32.21 2.18
N THR A 458 27.73 -31.48 3.02
CA THR A 458 27.02 -32.04 4.19
C THR A 458 25.62 -31.43 4.32
N ILE A 459 24.68 -32.18 4.91
CA ILE A 459 23.30 -31.74 5.22
C ILE A 459 22.92 -32.03 6.68
N PRO A 460 23.68 -31.56 7.68
CA PRO A 460 23.54 -31.95 9.09
C PRO A 460 22.24 -31.48 9.77
N THR A 461 21.53 -30.52 9.16
CA THR A 461 20.35 -29.87 9.74
C THR A 461 19.07 -30.10 8.93
N THR A 462 19.16 -30.79 7.80
CA THR A 462 18.01 -31.14 6.97
C THR A 462 17.15 -32.16 7.72
N THR A 463 15.92 -31.81 8.02
CA THR A 463 15.06 -32.54 8.96
C THR A 463 14.50 -33.82 8.35
N VAL A 464 14.08 -33.77 7.08
CA VAL A 464 13.53 -34.93 6.35
C VAL A 464 14.19 -35.07 4.99
N ILE A 465 14.64 -36.27 4.68
CA ILE A 465 15.24 -36.68 3.40
C ILE A 465 14.33 -37.74 2.79
N THR A 466 13.64 -37.39 1.70
CA THR A 466 12.71 -38.27 0.99
C THR A 466 13.35 -38.73 -0.32
N ILE A 467 13.56 -40.03 -0.49
CA ILE A 467 14.10 -40.61 -1.74
C ILE A 467 12.99 -41.44 -2.38
N ALA A 468 12.43 -40.93 -3.47
CA ALA A 468 11.35 -41.60 -4.19
C ALA A 468 11.82 -42.92 -4.82
N SER A 469 10.87 -43.79 -5.16
CA SER A 469 11.18 -45.03 -5.85
C SER A 469 11.85 -44.76 -7.20
N GLY A 470 13.00 -45.41 -7.45
CA GLY A 470 13.82 -45.17 -8.65
C GLY A 470 14.84 -44.03 -8.53
N ALA A 471 14.75 -43.19 -7.50
CA ALA A 471 15.76 -42.17 -7.18
C ALA A 471 16.88 -42.72 -6.28
N THR A 472 18.02 -42.03 -6.29
CA THR A 472 19.23 -42.41 -5.53
C THR A 472 19.73 -41.28 -4.64
N PHE A 473 20.03 -41.58 -3.38
CA PHE A 473 20.86 -40.77 -2.49
C PHE A 473 22.27 -41.35 -2.42
N ASP A 474 23.23 -40.67 -3.02
CA ASP A 474 24.62 -41.09 -3.07
C ASP A 474 25.45 -40.40 -1.98
N VAL A 475 25.87 -41.20 -1.01
CA VAL A 475 26.74 -40.78 0.10
C VAL A 475 28.05 -41.56 0.09
N SER A 476 28.46 -42.07 -1.07
CA SER A 476 29.68 -42.88 -1.24
C SER A 476 30.95 -42.08 -0.90
N PHE A 477 30.89 -40.75 -0.97
CA PHE A 477 31.97 -39.87 -0.54
C PHE A 477 31.90 -39.65 0.98
N GLY A 478 32.64 -40.47 1.74
CA GLY A 478 32.79 -40.31 3.20
C GLY A 478 31.67 -40.89 4.06
N GLY A 479 30.58 -41.36 3.45
CA GLY A 479 29.42 -41.92 4.15
C GLY A 479 28.47 -40.85 4.69
N PHE A 480 27.36 -41.29 5.27
CA PHE A 480 26.37 -40.43 5.91
C PHE A 480 25.96 -40.94 7.27
N ALA A 481 25.96 -40.04 8.25
CA ALA A 481 25.43 -40.28 9.58
C ALA A 481 24.12 -39.53 9.73
N LEU A 482 23.01 -40.27 9.79
CA LEU A 482 21.69 -39.70 10.05
C LEU A 482 21.61 -39.35 11.54
N ALA A 483 21.57 -38.05 11.83
CA ALA A 483 21.65 -37.52 13.19
C ALA A 483 20.30 -37.56 13.93
N ALA A 484 20.34 -37.28 15.24
CA ALA A 484 19.13 -37.14 16.06
C ALA A 484 18.18 -36.08 15.47
N GLY A 485 16.89 -36.41 15.36
CA GLY A 485 15.87 -35.54 14.77
C GLY A 485 15.86 -35.52 13.24
N GLN A 486 16.76 -36.24 12.54
CA GLN A 486 16.67 -36.42 11.09
C GLN A 486 15.88 -37.68 10.73
N SER A 487 15.10 -37.59 9.67
CA SER A 487 14.38 -38.72 9.08
C SER A 487 14.83 -38.99 7.65
N LEU A 488 15.11 -40.26 7.34
CA LEU A 488 15.23 -40.77 5.97
C LEU A 488 13.96 -41.55 5.63
N ARG A 489 13.33 -41.24 4.50
CA ARG A 489 12.13 -41.95 4.04
C ARG A 489 12.06 -42.18 2.54
N GLY A 490 11.04 -42.95 2.11
CA GLY A 490 10.76 -43.24 0.71
C GLY A 490 11.24 -44.62 0.24
N GLY A 491 10.99 -44.94 -1.03
CA GLY A 491 11.25 -46.26 -1.63
C GLY A 491 12.51 -46.35 -2.50
N GLY A 492 13.44 -45.41 -2.34
CA GLY A 492 14.61 -45.27 -3.21
C GLY A 492 15.84 -46.07 -2.80
N LEU A 493 16.96 -45.76 -3.46
CA LEU A 493 18.28 -46.35 -3.20
C LEU A 493 19.17 -45.37 -2.42
N VAL A 494 19.84 -45.83 -1.37
CA VAL A 494 20.94 -45.15 -0.69
C VAL A 494 22.24 -45.89 -0.99
N THR A 495 23.24 -45.25 -1.57
CA THR A 495 24.55 -45.88 -1.84
C THR A 495 25.66 -45.22 -1.01
N GLY A 496 26.67 -46.00 -0.63
CA GLY A 496 27.72 -45.58 0.30
C GLY A 496 27.47 -46.04 1.75
N GLY A 497 28.42 -45.77 2.64
CA GLY A 497 28.29 -46.16 4.05
C GLY A 497 27.24 -45.33 4.76
N PHE A 498 26.25 -45.98 5.38
CA PHE A 498 25.16 -45.29 6.08
C PHE A 498 25.10 -45.71 7.56
N THR A 499 25.00 -44.74 8.46
CA THR A 499 24.86 -44.97 9.90
C THR A 499 23.65 -44.19 10.45
N ALA A 500 22.69 -44.88 11.05
CA ALA A 500 21.61 -44.28 11.81
C ALA A 500 22.03 -44.11 13.27
N GLN A 501 22.04 -42.87 13.77
CA GLN A 501 22.43 -42.56 15.15
C GLN A 501 21.23 -42.59 16.10
N ALA A 502 21.50 -42.50 17.41
CA ALA A 502 20.44 -42.39 18.41
C ALA A 502 19.53 -41.19 18.13
N GLY A 503 18.21 -41.40 18.21
CA GLY A 503 17.20 -40.39 17.93
C GLY A 503 16.96 -40.09 16.44
N SER A 504 17.57 -40.84 15.53
CA SER A 504 17.29 -40.74 14.09
C SER A 504 16.13 -41.66 13.67
N ASN A 505 15.49 -41.36 12.54
CA ASN A 505 14.33 -42.08 12.05
C ASN A 505 14.51 -42.62 10.62
N ILE A 506 14.17 -43.88 10.36
CA ILE A 506 14.12 -44.46 9.01
C ILE A 506 12.70 -44.98 8.73
N ARG A 507 12.09 -44.54 7.63
CA ARG A 507 10.73 -44.95 7.22
C ARG A 507 10.73 -45.45 5.77
N PRO A 508 10.66 -46.76 5.49
CA PRO A 508 10.51 -47.23 4.12
C PRO A 508 9.21 -46.71 3.50
N GLY A 509 9.29 -46.27 2.24
CA GLY A 509 8.11 -45.78 1.50
C GLY A 509 7.55 -44.40 1.95
N ASP A 510 6.56 -43.92 1.20
CA ASP A 510 5.58 -42.88 1.62
C ASP A 510 4.20 -43.52 1.97
N SER A 511 4.08 -44.80 1.60
CA SER A 511 3.12 -45.85 1.96
C SER A 511 3.96 -47.15 1.89
N ALA A 512 3.48 -48.26 2.45
CA ALA A 512 4.12 -49.59 2.35
C ALA A 512 5.00 -49.81 1.09
N GLY A 513 6.32 -49.87 1.29
CA GLY A 513 7.31 -49.88 0.23
C GLY A 513 8.71 -50.32 0.69
N THR A 514 9.66 -50.31 -0.24
CA THR A 514 11.01 -50.85 0.02
C THR A 514 12.08 -49.76 -0.05
N LEU A 515 12.78 -49.51 1.05
CA LEU A 515 13.97 -48.66 1.07
C LEU A 515 15.23 -49.52 0.96
N THR A 516 16.06 -49.23 -0.03
CA THR A 516 17.25 -50.04 -0.32
C THR A 516 18.53 -49.31 0.07
N PHE A 517 19.37 -49.95 0.88
CA PHE A 517 20.76 -49.56 1.09
C PHE A 517 21.64 -50.40 0.17
N GLY A 518 22.26 -49.78 -0.83
CA GLY A 518 23.13 -50.42 -1.83
C GLY A 518 24.46 -50.93 -1.28
N SER A 519 24.81 -50.59 -0.04
CA SER A 519 26.01 -51.01 0.67
C SER A 519 25.62 -51.56 2.06
N GLY A 520 26.40 -51.30 3.11
CA GLY A 520 26.04 -51.69 4.48
C GLY A 520 25.20 -50.63 5.21
N LEU A 521 24.34 -51.09 6.12
CA LEU A 521 23.55 -50.26 7.04
C LEU A 521 24.05 -50.50 8.47
N THR A 522 24.41 -49.44 9.18
CA THR A 522 24.73 -49.51 10.62
C THR A 522 23.65 -48.80 11.43
N LEU A 523 22.99 -49.53 12.33
CA LEU A 523 22.10 -48.98 13.35
C LEU A 523 22.87 -48.88 14.66
N ALA A 524 23.26 -47.67 15.06
CA ALA A 524 24.21 -47.45 16.15
C ALA A 524 23.61 -47.68 17.55
N GLY A 525 22.28 -47.79 17.67
CA GLY A 525 21.56 -47.86 18.93
C GLY A 525 20.76 -46.58 19.17
N GLY A 526 19.48 -46.73 19.54
CA GLY A 526 18.53 -45.64 19.75
C GLY A 526 17.90 -45.06 18.48
N ALA A 527 18.12 -45.68 17.31
CA ALA A 527 17.40 -45.29 16.10
C ALA A 527 15.97 -45.87 16.13
N VAL A 528 15.03 -45.15 15.53
CA VAL A 528 13.63 -45.59 15.32
C VAL A 528 13.46 -45.94 13.85
N LEU A 529 12.88 -47.10 13.57
CA LEU A 529 12.52 -47.52 12.22
C LEU A 529 11.03 -47.79 12.19
N GLU A 530 10.31 -47.10 11.31
CA GLU A 530 8.86 -47.21 11.20
C GLU A 530 8.50 -48.09 10.02
N PHE A 531 7.65 -49.10 10.26
CA PHE A 531 7.19 -50.05 9.27
C PHE A 531 5.66 -50.10 9.25
N GLU A 532 5.08 -49.83 8.09
CA GLU A 532 3.68 -50.01 7.75
C GLU A 532 3.46 -51.42 7.19
N LEU A 533 2.64 -52.21 7.88
CA LEU A 533 2.33 -53.59 7.51
C LEU A 533 0.85 -53.74 7.15
N SER A 534 0.56 -54.37 6.03
CA SER A 534 -0.78 -54.74 5.60
C SER A 534 -1.33 -55.97 6.33
N ASP A 535 -2.60 -56.28 6.09
CA ASP A 535 -3.25 -57.52 6.54
C ASP A 535 -2.77 -58.80 5.78
N ASP A 536 -1.82 -58.67 4.84
CA ASP A 536 -1.15 -59.77 4.13
C ASP A 536 0.29 -59.95 4.65
N PRO A 537 0.54 -60.92 5.56
CA PRO A 537 1.87 -61.18 6.10
C PRO A 537 2.92 -61.51 5.05
N SER A 538 2.51 -62.03 3.88
CA SER A 538 3.44 -62.41 2.83
C SER A 538 4.01 -61.20 2.07
N GLY A 539 3.34 -60.05 2.11
CA GLY A 539 3.71 -58.87 1.33
C GLY A 539 3.51 -59.02 -0.19
N THR A 540 2.86 -60.10 -0.66
CA THR A 540 2.82 -60.46 -2.09
C THR A 540 1.59 -59.93 -2.81
N VAL A 541 0.47 -59.80 -2.12
CA VAL A 541 -0.78 -59.24 -2.66
C VAL A 541 -0.91 -57.78 -2.24
N LYS A 542 -0.65 -57.50 -0.96
CA LYS A 542 -0.53 -56.14 -0.43
C LYS A 542 0.89 -55.93 0.06
N ALA A 543 1.51 -54.82 -0.36
CA ALA A 543 2.89 -54.54 0.01
C ALA A 543 2.98 -54.28 1.53
N ASN A 544 4.13 -54.64 2.09
CA ASN A 544 4.54 -54.30 3.44
C ASN A 544 5.83 -53.48 3.33
N ASP A 545 6.09 -52.64 4.33
CA ASP A 545 7.38 -51.98 4.43
C ASP A 545 8.52 -52.98 4.59
N GLN A 546 9.63 -52.69 3.91
CA GLN A 546 10.84 -53.50 3.98
C GLN A 546 12.09 -52.64 3.82
N ILE A 547 13.13 -52.97 4.59
CA ILE A 547 14.49 -52.47 4.38
C ILE A 547 15.34 -53.56 3.72
N VAL A 548 15.95 -53.23 2.58
CA VAL A 548 16.86 -54.11 1.86
C VAL A 548 18.29 -53.60 2.02
N VAL A 549 19.21 -54.44 2.49
CA VAL A 549 20.61 -54.08 2.71
C VAL A 549 21.53 -54.92 1.83
N ASN A 550 22.03 -54.35 0.74
CA ASN A 550 22.96 -55.00 -0.18
C ASN A 550 24.41 -54.99 0.36
N GLY A 551 24.59 -55.40 1.61
CA GLY A 551 25.85 -55.44 2.32
C GLY A 551 25.69 -55.99 3.74
N ASP A 552 26.61 -55.63 4.64
CA ASP A 552 26.51 -55.98 6.05
C ASP A 552 25.40 -55.15 6.74
N LEU A 553 24.57 -55.82 7.55
CA LEU A 553 23.63 -55.19 8.48
C LEU A 553 24.26 -55.22 9.88
N ASN A 554 24.68 -54.05 10.36
CA ASN A 554 25.31 -53.90 11.67
C ASN A 554 24.30 -53.35 12.68
N LEU A 555 24.01 -54.13 13.72
CA LEU A 555 23.11 -53.77 14.81
C LEU A 555 23.92 -53.60 16.10
N SER A 556 23.93 -52.39 16.66
CA SER A 556 24.46 -52.12 18.00
C SER A 556 23.45 -51.35 18.84
N GLY A 557 23.59 -51.42 20.17
CA GLY A 557 22.57 -50.89 21.08
C GLY A 557 21.19 -51.52 20.87
N VAL A 558 20.14 -50.94 21.42
CA VAL A 558 18.74 -51.31 21.13
C VAL A 558 18.17 -50.26 20.19
N ASN A 559 17.53 -50.67 19.10
CA ASN A 559 16.86 -49.81 18.12
C ASN A 559 15.38 -50.21 18.07
N THR A 560 14.49 -49.24 17.93
CA THR A 560 13.05 -49.48 17.99
C THR A 560 12.49 -49.73 16.59
N LEU A 561 11.74 -50.81 16.42
CA LEU A 561 10.91 -51.08 15.25
C LEU A 561 9.48 -50.70 15.60
N LEU A 562 9.04 -49.53 15.14
CA LEU A 562 7.66 -49.09 15.29
C LEU A 562 6.81 -49.70 14.17
N ILE A 563 5.83 -50.51 14.54
CA ILE A 563 4.97 -51.20 13.58
C ILE A 563 3.58 -50.55 13.58
N SER A 564 3.13 -50.12 12.41
CA SER A 564 1.78 -49.61 12.17
C SER A 564 1.02 -50.50 11.19
N ALA A 565 -0.31 -50.54 11.33
CA ALA A 565 -1.18 -51.23 10.38
C ALA A 565 -1.50 -50.31 9.19
N LEU A 566 -1.30 -50.79 7.96
CA LEU A 566 -1.77 -50.14 6.74
C LEU A 566 -3.28 -50.34 6.54
N ASP A 567 -3.79 -51.50 6.97
CA ASP A 567 -5.20 -51.87 6.97
C ASP A 567 -5.80 -51.75 8.40
N ALA A 568 -7.05 -52.18 8.59
CA ALA A 568 -7.73 -52.14 9.90
C ALA A 568 -7.04 -52.97 11.00
N SER A 569 -6.18 -53.93 10.63
CA SER A 569 -5.42 -54.76 11.56
C SER A 569 -4.18 -55.36 10.90
N ILE A 570 -3.19 -55.73 11.70
CA ILE A 570 -2.09 -56.59 11.29
C ILE A 570 -2.51 -58.04 11.54
N SER A 571 -2.49 -58.87 10.50
CA SER A 571 -2.85 -60.29 10.58
C SER A 571 -1.78 -61.09 11.33
N GLU A 572 -2.18 -62.22 11.93
CA GLU A 572 -1.21 -63.21 12.43
C GLU A 572 -0.40 -63.78 11.26
N GLY A 573 0.92 -63.74 11.36
CA GLY A 573 1.82 -64.28 10.34
C GLY A 573 3.26 -63.76 10.43
N SER A 574 4.06 -64.10 9.42
CA SER A 574 5.48 -63.79 9.35
C SER A 574 5.75 -62.65 8.37
N TYR A 575 6.11 -61.47 8.87
CA TYR A 575 6.42 -60.27 8.09
C TYR A 575 7.94 -60.11 7.95
N THR A 576 8.46 -60.00 6.72
CA THR A 576 9.91 -59.81 6.50
C THR A 576 10.28 -58.32 6.53
N LEU A 577 10.86 -57.85 7.62
CA LEU A 577 11.21 -56.43 7.83
C LEU A 577 12.57 -56.06 7.21
N PHE A 578 13.56 -56.94 7.34
CA PHE A 578 14.88 -56.73 6.74
C PHE A 578 15.27 -57.90 5.86
N THR A 579 15.93 -57.61 4.74
CA THR A 579 16.77 -58.57 4.03
C THR A 579 18.18 -58.01 3.88
N TYR A 580 19.19 -58.89 3.88
CA TYR A 580 20.57 -58.45 3.71
C TYR A 580 21.42 -59.47 2.93
N THR A 581 22.45 -59.02 2.20
CA THR A 581 23.30 -59.93 1.39
C THR A 581 24.63 -60.28 2.04
N GLY A 582 25.13 -59.44 2.96
CA GLY A 582 26.38 -59.65 3.70
C GLY A 582 26.21 -60.46 4.99
N ASN A 583 26.86 -59.97 6.05
CA ASN A 583 26.78 -60.50 7.41
C ASN A 583 25.78 -59.70 8.25
N LEU A 584 25.12 -60.39 9.17
CA LEU A 584 24.47 -59.74 10.31
C LEU A 584 25.53 -59.65 11.42
N ILE A 585 25.88 -58.44 11.84
CA ILE A 585 26.77 -58.18 12.99
C ILE A 585 25.88 -57.64 14.11
N GLY A 586 25.76 -58.38 15.22
CA GLY A 586 24.76 -58.14 16.26
C GLY A 586 23.70 -59.26 16.27
N SER A 587 22.50 -58.99 16.78
CA SER A 587 21.38 -59.95 16.79
C SER A 587 20.02 -59.24 16.87
N VAL A 588 18.92 -60.00 16.77
CA VAL A 588 17.57 -59.47 17.00
C VAL A 588 17.36 -58.89 18.41
N ALA A 589 18.21 -59.22 19.39
CA ALA A 589 18.17 -58.59 20.72
C ALA A 589 18.59 -57.09 20.70
N ASN A 590 19.13 -56.62 19.58
CA ASN A 590 19.44 -55.21 19.33
C ASN A 590 18.24 -54.45 18.72
N LEU A 591 17.09 -55.11 18.58
CA LEU A 591 15.86 -54.59 18.02
C LEU A 591 14.73 -54.80 19.03
N GLU A 592 13.89 -53.78 19.20
CA GLU A 592 12.72 -53.81 20.08
C GLU A 592 11.48 -53.49 19.27
N VAL A 593 10.46 -54.35 19.31
CA VAL A 593 9.22 -54.16 18.56
C VAL A 593 8.23 -53.37 19.39
N SER A 594 7.64 -52.34 18.80
CA SER A 594 6.55 -51.56 19.37
C SER A 594 5.38 -51.50 18.38
N GLY A 595 4.15 -51.36 18.88
CA GLY A 595 2.92 -51.28 18.07
C GLY A 595 2.24 -52.63 17.74
N VAL A 596 2.90 -53.78 17.94
CA VAL A 596 2.26 -55.10 17.73
C VAL A 596 2.84 -56.15 18.68
N SER A 597 2.05 -57.20 18.95
CA SER A 597 2.55 -58.39 19.65
C SER A 597 3.26 -59.32 18.67
N GLY A 598 4.51 -59.68 18.94
CA GLY A 598 5.22 -60.66 18.13
C GLY A 598 6.68 -60.83 18.53
N ASP A 599 7.30 -61.89 18.01
CA ASP A 599 8.70 -62.21 18.22
C ASP A 599 9.51 -61.91 16.95
N LEU A 600 10.69 -61.28 17.13
CA LEU A 600 11.66 -61.15 16.05
C LEU A 600 12.49 -62.43 15.92
N VAL A 601 12.57 -62.95 14.70
CA VAL A 601 13.35 -64.12 14.33
C VAL A 601 14.41 -63.74 13.31
N HIS A 602 15.64 -64.19 13.58
CA HIS A 602 16.72 -64.15 12.61
C HIS A 602 16.68 -65.39 11.71
N ASP A 603 16.25 -65.22 10.46
CA ASP A 603 16.35 -66.26 9.44
C ASP A 603 17.73 -66.20 8.76
N ALA A 604 18.68 -66.95 9.30
CA ALA A 604 20.05 -66.98 8.79
C ALA A 604 20.18 -67.63 7.39
N VAL A 605 19.19 -68.44 6.97
CA VAL A 605 19.21 -69.13 5.66
C VAL A 605 18.81 -68.17 4.56
N ASN A 606 17.70 -67.46 4.75
CA ASN A 606 17.20 -66.47 3.80
C ASN A 606 17.82 -65.08 4.00
N LYS A 607 18.70 -64.94 5.01
CA LYS A 607 19.38 -63.69 5.37
C LYS A 607 18.38 -62.56 5.61
N ALA A 608 17.43 -62.84 6.51
CA ALA A 608 16.31 -61.95 6.81
C ALA A 608 16.08 -61.79 8.32
N ILE A 609 15.46 -60.67 8.70
CA ILE A 609 14.85 -60.49 10.03
C ILE A 609 13.34 -60.43 9.84
N VAL A 610 12.66 -61.35 10.51
CA VAL A 610 11.22 -61.60 10.36
C VAL A 610 10.51 -61.30 11.68
N LEU A 611 9.38 -60.61 11.61
CA LEU A 611 8.47 -60.43 12.73
C LEU A 611 7.33 -61.44 12.64
N ASN A 612 7.23 -62.32 13.63
CA ASN A 612 6.11 -63.25 13.76
C ASN A 612 5.07 -62.65 14.70
N THR A 613 3.97 -62.14 14.15
CA THR A 613 2.89 -61.52 14.93
C THR A 613 2.04 -62.59 15.62
N SER A 614 1.52 -62.26 16.81
CA SER A 614 0.64 -63.14 17.61
C SER A 614 -0.80 -62.61 17.60
N SER A 615 -1.79 -63.49 17.81
CA SER A 615 -3.21 -63.08 17.86
C SER A 615 -3.50 -62.19 19.08
N VAL A 616 -3.96 -60.97 18.84
CA VAL A 616 -4.54 -60.05 19.84
C VAL A 616 -5.99 -59.74 19.48
N ARG A 617 -6.76 -59.12 20.38
CA ARG A 617 -8.11 -58.63 20.03
C ARG A 617 -8.02 -57.57 18.91
N GLY A 618 -9.10 -57.36 18.16
CA GLY A 618 -9.18 -56.26 17.20
C GLY A 618 -9.43 -54.90 17.87
N PRO A 619 -9.26 -53.79 17.12
CA PRO A 619 -9.52 -52.44 17.63
C PRO A 619 -10.95 -52.24 18.15
N THR A 620 -11.11 -51.44 19.21
CA THR A 620 -12.39 -51.16 19.87
C THR A 620 -12.39 -49.81 20.59
N ASP A 621 -13.53 -49.48 21.21
CA ASP A 621 -13.68 -48.27 22.02
C ASP A 621 -13.19 -48.52 23.45
N LEU A 622 -12.24 -47.71 23.90
CA LEU A 622 -11.67 -47.78 25.25
C LEU A 622 -11.94 -46.49 26.03
N THR A 623 -12.31 -46.63 27.31
CA THR A 623 -12.41 -45.50 28.25
C THR A 623 -11.29 -45.58 29.28
N TRP A 624 -10.53 -44.50 29.45
CA TRP A 624 -9.47 -44.43 30.45
C TRP A 624 -10.04 -44.48 31.87
N VAL A 625 -9.56 -45.42 32.68
CA VAL A 625 -9.82 -45.44 34.13
C VAL A 625 -8.55 -45.17 34.92
N GLY A 626 -7.39 -45.57 34.38
CA GLY A 626 -6.11 -45.42 35.04
C GLY A 626 -5.97 -46.22 36.34
N ASN A 627 -4.82 -46.09 37.00
CA ASN A 627 -4.64 -46.59 38.37
C ASN A 627 -3.64 -45.72 39.16
N ALA A 628 -3.75 -45.73 40.50
CA ALA A 628 -2.99 -44.84 41.37
C ALA A 628 -1.49 -45.17 41.54
N VAL A 629 -0.99 -46.24 40.92
CA VAL A 629 0.39 -46.74 41.08
C VAL A 629 1.20 -46.60 39.80
N ASN A 630 0.60 -46.93 38.65
CA ASN A 630 1.23 -46.95 37.34
C ASN A 630 0.22 -46.50 36.28
N ASN A 631 0.05 -45.19 36.14
CA ASN A 631 -0.98 -44.58 35.29
C ASN A 631 -0.53 -44.44 33.83
N VAL A 632 -0.10 -45.57 33.27
CA VAL A 632 0.61 -45.67 32.00
C VAL A 632 -0.34 -45.95 30.84
N TRP A 633 -0.11 -45.28 29.71
CA TRP A 633 -0.64 -45.63 28.40
C TRP A 633 0.49 -46.23 27.56
N ASP A 634 0.49 -47.56 27.50
CA ASP A 634 1.43 -48.42 26.77
C ASP A 634 0.68 -49.29 25.76
N VAL A 635 1.43 -49.97 24.88
CA VAL A 635 0.86 -50.91 23.91
C VAL A 635 0.87 -52.32 24.49
N LEU A 636 -0.29 -52.97 24.60
CA LEU A 636 -0.45 -54.37 25.06
C LEU A 636 0.08 -54.65 26.48
N GLY A 637 0.32 -53.62 27.31
CA GLY A 637 0.93 -53.74 28.63
C GLY A 637 -0.06 -53.62 29.79
N ALA A 638 -0.36 -52.38 30.19
CA ALA A 638 -1.15 -52.06 31.36
C ALA A 638 -2.66 -52.13 31.10
N THR A 639 -3.40 -52.78 32.00
CA THR A 639 -4.85 -52.85 31.93
C THR A 639 -5.52 -51.60 32.55
N ASN A 640 -5.22 -50.43 32.00
CA ASN A 640 -5.68 -49.12 32.48
C ASN A 640 -6.94 -48.59 31.75
N TRP A 641 -7.54 -49.43 30.91
CA TRP A 641 -8.66 -49.10 30.05
C TRP A 641 -9.88 -49.92 30.41
N LEU A 642 -11.07 -49.36 30.19
CA LEU A 642 -12.33 -50.09 30.20
C LEU A 642 -12.75 -50.39 28.77
N ASN A 643 -12.89 -51.68 28.45
CA ASN A 643 -13.53 -52.20 27.25
C ASN A 643 -14.90 -52.76 27.64
N ASN A 644 -15.98 -52.06 27.26
CA ASN A 644 -17.35 -52.41 27.62
C ASN A 644 -17.53 -52.69 29.14
N GLY A 645 -16.85 -51.91 29.98
CA GLY A 645 -16.90 -52.00 31.45
C GLY A 645 -15.97 -53.02 32.10
N ALA A 646 -15.18 -53.78 31.34
CA ALA A 646 -14.14 -54.67 31.86
C ALA A 646 -12.74 -54.04 31.68
N LEU A 647 -11.82 -54.31 32.62
CA LEU A 647 -10.43 -53.85 32.49
C LEU A 647 -9.75 -54.54 31.29
N ASP A 648 -9.03 -53.74 30.52
CA ASP A 648 -8.36 -54.14 29.28
C ASP A 648 -7.11 -53.26 29.04
N PHE A 649 -6.25 -53.68 28.11
CA PHE A 649 -5.06 -52.95 27.66
C PHE A 649 -5.35 -52.20 26.34
N PHE A 650 -4.48 -51.27 25.95
CA PHE A 650 -4.59 -50.57 24.66
C PHE A 650 -3.90 -51.35 23.53
N ILE A 651 -4.48 -51.32 22.33
CA ILE A 651 -3.84 -51.74 21.08
C ILE A 651 -3.94 -50.62 20.03
N PRO A 652 -2.99 -50.53 19.08
CA PRO A 652 -3.10 -49.60 17.96
C PRO A 652 -4.40 -49.77 17.18
N GLY A 653 -4.98 -48.63 16.79
CA GLY A 653 -6.29 -48.52 16.17
C GLY A 653 -7.46 -48.41 17.14
N ASP A 654 -7.27 -48.60 18.45
CA ASP A 654 -8.36 -48.36 19.41
C ASP A 654 -8.79 -46.88 19.40
N ASP A 655 -10.08 -46.65 19.55
CA ASP A 655 -10.66 -45.33 19.81
C ASP A 655 -10.61 -45.08 21.32
N VAL A 656 -9.82 -44.10 21.76
CA VAL A 656 -9.60 -43.87 23.20
C VAL A 656 -10.33 -42.63 23.70
N ARG A 657 -11.02 -42.78 24.83
CA ARG A 657 -11.78 -41.71 25.50
C ARG A 657 -11.27 -41.46 26.91
N PHE A 658 -10.99 -40.20 27.21
CA PHE A 658 -10.67 -39.69 28.54
C PHE A 658 -11.85 -38.84 29.04
N ASP A 659 -12.65 -39.39 29.95
CA ASP A 659 -13.79 -38.69 30.55
C ASP A 659 -13.73 -38.72 32.08
N ASP A 660 -14.80 -38.27 32.76
CA ASP A 660 -14.83 -38.19 34.22
C ASP A 660 -14.60 -39.54 34.93
N THR A 661 -14.75 -40.67 34.24
CA THR A 661 -14.45 -42.01 34.78
C THR A 661 -12.99 -42.12 35.23
N GLY A 662 -12.06 -41.54 34.47
CA GLY A 662 -10.64 -41.53 34.79
C GLY A 662 -10.18 -40.29 35.56
N GLY A 663 -11.10 -39.40 35.95
CA GLY A 663 -10.77 -38.09 36.55
C GLY A 663 -10.01 -38.17 37.89
N ALA A 664 -10.06 -39.33 38.57
CA ALA A 664 -9.25 -39.60 39.76
C ALA A 664 -7.77 -39.90 39.44
N ASN A 665 -7.46 -40.26 38.18
CA ASN A 665 -6.13 -40.60 37.69
C ASN A 665 -5.77 -39.73 36.45
N PRO A 666 -5.60 -38.41 36.62
CA PRO A 666 -5.52 -37.45 35.50
C PRO A 666 -4.17 -37.39 34.77
N VAL A 667 -3.09 -37.91 35.36
CA VAL A 667 -1.74 -37.85 34.77
C VAL A 667 -1.47 -39.13 33.98
N VAL A 668 -1.57 -39.07 32.65
CA VAL A 668 -1.40 -40.19 31.73
C VAL A 668 0.06 -40.22 31.26
N ASP A 669 0.79 -41.23 31.71
CA ASP A 669 2.21 -41.44 31.34
C ASP A 669 2.29 -42.29 30.07
N ILE A 670 2.57 -41.66 28.93
CA ILE A 670 2.74 -42.33 27.63
C ILE A 670 4.20 -42.81 27.56
N THR A 671 4.39 -44.12 27.66
CA THR A 671 5.74 -44.73 27.69
C THR A 671 6.19 -45.28 26.35
N ASP A 672 5.24 -45.55 25.46
CA ASP A 672 5.45 -46.08 24.12
C ASP A 672 4.94 -45.13 23.04
N ILE A 673 5.24 -45.44 21.78
CA ILE A 673 4.53 -44.82 20.66
C ILE A 673 3.14 -45.46 20.56
N VAL A 674 2.11 -44.71 20.91
CA VAL A 674 0.71 -45.15 20.87
C VAL A 674 0.04 -44.65 19.61
N GLN A 675 -0.64 -45.52 18.87
CA GLN A 675 -1.28 -45.19 17.58
C GLN A 675 -2.80 -45.43 17.62
N PRO A 676 -3.56 -44.63 18.38
CA PRO A 676 -5.01 -44.76 18.45
C PRO A 676 -5.67 -44.39 17.10
N ALA A 677 -6.89 -44.85 16.84
CA ALA A 677 -7.68 -44.35 15.72
C ALA A 677 -8.21 -42.93 16.01
N SER A 678 -8.60 -42.66 17.27
CA SER A 678 -8.96 -41.33 17.73
C SER A 678 -8.67 -41.17 19.22
N VAL A 679 -8.45 -39.92 19.64
CA VAL A 679 -8.28 -39.52 21.03
C VAL A 679 -9.35 -38.50 21.37
N THR A 680 -10.30 -38.85 22.23
CA THR A 680 -11.33 -37.93 22.71
C THR A 680 -11.11 -37.59 24.18
N VAL A 681 -10.96 -36.31 24.50
CA VAL A 681 -10.89 -35.82 25.88
C VAL A 681 -12.13 -35.00 26.20
N ASP A 682 -12.99 -35.54 27.05
CA ASP A 682 -14.30 -35.01 27.39
C ASP A 682 -14.60 -35.18 28.87
N SER A 683 -13.91 -34.37 29.68
CA SER A 683 -13.98 -34.39 31.14
C SER A 683 -14.07 -32.98 31.72
N ALA A 684 -14.68 -32.89 32.90
CA ALA A 684 -14.60 -31.73 33.77
C ALA A 684 -13.26 -31.66 34.54
N ALA A 685 -12.60 -32.81 34.74
CA ALA A 685 -11.25 -32.85 35.31
C ALA A 685 -10.19 -32.43 34.27
N ASN A 686 -9.06 -31.95 34.75
CA ASN A 686 -7.90 -31.67 33.91
C ASN A 686 -7.11 -32.97 33.69
N TYR A 687 -6.68 -33.21 32.45
CA TYR A 687 -5.79 -34.31 32.10
C TYR A 687 -4.40 -33.80 31.75
N VAL A 688 -3.37 -34.59 32.03
CA VAL A 688 -1.98 -34.31 31.65
C VAL A 688 -1.43 -35.50 30.89
N PHE A 689 -1.08 -35.32 29.62
CA PHE A 689 -0.33 -36.31 28.83
C PHE A 689 1.16 -36.01 28.98
N THR A 690 1.90 -36.96 29.52
CA THR A 690 3.33 -36.87 29.82
C THR A 690 4.03 -38.16 29.40
N GLY A 691 5.32 -38.28 29.70
CA GLY A 691 6.11 -39.49 29.42
C GLY A 691 7.13 -39.32 28.30
N GLN A 692 7.85 -40.39 27.98
CA GLN A 692 8.88 -40.43 26.94
C GLN A 692 8.35 -40.92 25.58
N GLY A 693 7.13 -41.46 25.55
CA GLY A 693 6.44 -41.89 24.34
C GLY A 693 5.70 -40.75 23.65
N GLU A 694 4.89 -41.11 22.66
CA GLU A 694 4.17 -40.16 21.81
C GLU A 694 2.86 -40.75 21.27
N ILE A 695 1.94 -39.87 20.85
CA ILE A 695 0.78 -40.23 20.05
C ILE A 695 1.16 -40.13 18.57
N GLY A 696 1.11 -41.24 17.85
CA GLY A 696 1.44 -41.36 16.42
C GLY A 696 0.24 -41.80 15.56
N GLY A 697 0.51 -42.08 14.28
CA GLY A 697 -0.49 -42.57 13.32
C GLY A 697 -1.42 -41.49 12.77
N SER A 698 -2.60 -41.87 12.28
CA SER A 698 -3.59 -40.97 11.67
C SER A 698 -4.61 -40.40 12.67
N ALA A 699 -4.36 -40.57 13.98
CA ALA A 699 -5.28 -40.22 15.04
C ALA A 699 -5.77 -38.77 14.97
N SER A 700 -7.06 -38.54 15.16
CA SER A 700 -7.59 -37.21 15.48
C SER A 700 -7.65 -37.00 16.99
N LEU A 701 -7.27 -35.81 17.47
CA LEU A 701 -7.44 -35.39 18.86
C LEU A 701 -8.66 -34.46 18.98
N VAL A 702 -9.68 -34.87 19.72
CA VAL A 702 -10.90 -34.10 19.96
C VAL A 702 -11.02 -33.71 21.43
N LYS A 703 -11.13 -32.41 21.72
CA LYS A 703 -11.24 -31.87 23.07
C LYS A 703 -12.60 -31.15 23.25
N SER A 704 -13.49 -31.68 24.09
CA SER A 704 -14.89 -31.18 24.21
C SER A 704 -15.32 -30.76 25.62
N GLY A 705 -14.84 -31.42 26.68
CA GLY A 705 -15.23 -31.12 28.07
C GLY A 705 -14.64 -29.81 28.61
N PRO A 706 -15.11 -29.26 29.74
CA PRO A 706 -14.64 -27.95 30.24
C PRO A 706 -13.24 -27.99 30.89
N GLY A 707 -12.71 -29.17 31.23
CA GLY A 707 -11.36 -29.31 31.79
C GLY A 707 -10.25 -28.88 30.82
N THR A 708 -9.02 -28.74 31.33
CA THR A 708 -7.81 -28.48 30.52
C THR A 708 -7.09 -29.79 30.22
N LEU A 709 -6.67 -30.00 28.97
CA LEU A 709 -5.74 -31.05 28.56
C LEU A 709 -4.35 -30.44 28.44
N VAL A 710 -3.42 -30.78 29.32
CA VAL A 710 -2.01 -30.38 29.22
C VAL A 710 -1.26 -31.46 28.45
N ILE A 711 -0.56 -31.09 27.37
CA ILE A 711 0.24 -32.04 26.58
C ILE A 711 1.72 -31.65 26.72
N GLN A 712 2.49 -32.57 27.30
CA GLN A 712 3.93 -32.42 27.52
C GLN A 712 4.76 -33.32 26.58
N THR A 713 4.12 -34.25 25.88
CA THR A 713 4.75 -35.10 24.87
C THR A 713 4.88 -34.37 23.53
N THR A 714 5.92 -34.71 22.77
CA THR A 714 6.03 -34.33 21.35
C THR A 714 5.37 -35.44 20.53
N ASN A 715 4.31 -35.13 19.78
CA ASN A 715 3.47 -36.12 19.10
C ASN A 715 3.62 -36.05 17.58
N THR A 716 3.46 -37.20 16.91
CA THR A 716 3.66 -37.37 15.46
C THR A 716 2.37 -37.67 14.69
N TYR A 717 1.22 -37.74 15.37
CA TYR A 717 -0.06 -38.00 14.69
C TYR A 717 -0.36 -36.97 13.60
N SER A 718 -0.93 -37.42 12.48
CA SER A 718 -1.20 -36.59 11.30
C SER A 718 -2.66 -36.14 11.15
N GLY A 719 -3.56 -36.67 12.00
CA GLY A 719 -4.97 -36.30 12.02
C GLY A 719 -5.24 -34.95 12.69
N ALA A 720 -6.49 -34.50 12.61
CA ALA A 720 -6.90 -33.18 13.07
C ALA A 720 -6.89 -33.04 14.60
N THR A 721 -6.51 -31.85 15.08
CA THR A 721 -6.78 -31.40 16.46
C THR A 721 -8.02 -30.50 16.47
N ILE A 722 -9.08 -30.93 17.14
CA ILE A 722 -10.39 -30.28 17.19
C ILE A 722 -10.69 -29.82 18.62
N LEU A 723 -10.87 -28.52 18.80
CA LEU A 723 -11.07 -27.84 20.08
C LEU A 723 -12.54 -27.39 20.22
N ASN A 724 -13.41 -28.29 20.68
CA ASN A 724 -14.83 -28.02 20.90
C ASN A 724 -15.13 -27.36 22.27
N GLY A 725 -14.26 -27.52 23.27
CA GLY A 725 -14.47 -26.94 24.60
C GLY A 725 -13.30 -27.08 25.57
N GLY A 726 -13.31 -26.28 26.65
CA GLY A 726 -12.19 -26.19 27.60
C GLY A 726 -10.91 -25.67 26.94
N ALA A 727 -9.73 -26.12 27.41
CA ALA A 727 -8.44 -25.72 26.84
C ALA A 727 -7.54 -26.92 26.55
N VAL A 728 -6.70 -26.80 25.50
CA VAL A 728 -5.49 -27.61 25.32
C VAL A 728 -4.29 -26.71 25.63
N GLU A 729 -3.46 -27.10 26.59
CA GLU A 729 -2.28 -26.35 27.02
C GLU A 729 -1.00 -27.03 26.56
N VAL A 730 -0.13 -26.28 25.87
CA VAL A 730 1.12 -26.78 25.30
C VAL A 730 2.28 -25.80 25.53
N ALA A 731 3.46 -26.35 25.77
CA ALA A 731 4.71 -25.59 25.87
C ALA A 731 5.56 -25.68 24.59
N GLU A 732 5.21 -26.59 23.67
CA GLU A 732 5.92 -26.81 22.41
C GLU A 732 4.92 -26.76 21.24
N LEU A 733 5.24 -25.94 20.25
CA LEU A 733 4.59 -25.95 18.94
C LEU A 733 5.68 -25.91 17.87
N ALA A 734 5.47 -26.66 16.79
CA ALA A 734 6.36 -26.71 15.64
C ALA A 734 5.59 -26.34 14.36
N PRO A 735 6.28 -26.04 13.25
CA PRO A 735 5.66 -25.93 11.92
C PRO A 735 4.78 -27.14 11.56
N ALA A 736 3.86 -26.94 10.62
CA ALA A 736 3.04 -28.01 10.05
C ALA A 736 3.94 -29.12 9.46
N GLY A 737 3.48 -30.37 9.52
CA GLY A 737 4.28 -31.53 9.07
C GLY A 737 5.42 -31.95 10.02
N SER A 738 5.72 -31.15 11.06
CA SER A 738 6.77 -31.46 12.05
C SER A 738 6.14 -31.93 13.37
N PRO A 739 6.78 -32.90 14.09
CA PRO A 739 6.30 -33.35 15.40
C PRO A 739 6.11 -32.20 16.39
N SER A 740 5.04 -32.26 17.19
CA SER A 740 4.73 -31.24 18.19
C SER A 740 3.72 -31.75 19.21
N ALA A 741 3.44 -30.99 20.27
CA ALA A 741 2.38 -31.33 21.22
C ALA A 741 1.01 -31.60 20.56
N ILE A 742 0.65 -30.88 19.49
CA ILE A 742 -0.61 -31.08 18.75
C ILE A 742 -0.42 -31.85 17.41
N GLY A 743 0.58 -32.74 17.35
CA GLY A 743 0.82 -33.63 16.22
C GLY A 743 1.69 -33.03 15.11
N ALA A 744 1.86 -33.80 14.03
CA ALA A 744 2.62 -33.48 12.82
C ALA A 744 1.74 -33.30 11.58
N ALA A 745 0.46 -32.96 11.77
CA ALA A 745 -0.47 -32.73 10.66
C ALA A 745 0.04 -31.64 9.70
N GLY A 746 -0.22 -31.81 8.40
CA GLY A 746 0.15 -30.83 7.37
C GLY A 746 -0.62 -29.51 7.46
N ALA A 747 -0.26 -28.52 6.64
CA ALA A 747 -0.84 -27.18 6.67
C ALA A 747 -2.24 -27.08 6.00
N ASN A 748 -3.15 -28.01 6.28
CA ASN A 748 -4.55 -27.91 5.87
C ASN A 748 -5.35 -27.23 6.99
N PRO A 749 -6.19 -26.21 6.73
CA PRO A 749 -6.99 -25.56 7.76
C PRO A 749 -7.89 -26.52 8.56
N THR A 750 -8.28 -27.67 8.00
CA THR A 750 -9.06 -28.68 8.72
C THR A 750 -8.27 -29.45 9.79
N ASN A 751 -6.94 -29.26 9.88
CA ASN A 751 -6.08 -30.00 10.81
C ASN A 751 -5.95 -29.33 12.18
N LEU A 752 -6.28 -28.04 12.30
CA LEU A 752 -6.44 -27.36 13.58
C LEU A 752 -7.77 -26.61 13.56
N VAL A 753 -8.73 -27.06 14.36
CA VAL A 753 -10.10 -26.53 14.35
C VAL A 753 -10.45 -25.96 15.72
N PHE A 754 -10.80 -24.68 15.75
CA PHE A 754 -11.42 -24.03 16.91
C PHE A 754 -12.93 -24.07 16.76
N ASN A 755 -13.64 -24.65 17.73
CA ASN A 755 -15.10 -24.74 17.73
C ASN A 755 -15.68 -24.65 19.15
N GLY A 756 -15.20 -23.67 19.92
CA GLY A 756 -15.59 -23.37 21.30
C GLY A 756 -14.49 -23.58 22.34
N GLY A 757 -13.40 -24.29 21.99
CA GLY A 757 -12.24 -24.52 22.84
C GLY A 757 -11.11 -23.50 22.68
N ALA A 758 -10.14 -23.55 23.60
CA ALA A 758 -8.94 -22.73 23.59
C ALA A 758 -7.66 -23.54 23.34
N LEU A 759 -6.70 -22.96 22.63
CA LEU A 759 -5.30 -23.41 22.64
C LEU A 759 -4.49 -22.43 23.51
N ARG A 760 -3.97 -22.92 24.63
CA ARG A 760 -3.10 -22.16 25.53
C ARG A 760 -1.64 -22.49 25.27
N TYR A 761 -0.88 -21.48 24.90
CA TYR A 761 0.55 -21.58 24.63
C TYR A 761 1.37 -20.98 25.78
N THR A 762 2.19 -21.82 26.43
CA THR A 762 3.03 -21.46 27.57
C THR A 762 4.53 -21.47 27.26
N GLY A 763 4.90 -21.82 26.02
CA GLY A 763 6.28 -21.99 25.57
C GLY A 763 7.05 -20.68 25.30
N PRO A 764 8.33 -20.78 24.90
CA PRO A 764 9.14 -19.63 24.44
C PRO A 764 8.60 -19.05 23.13
N SER A 765 9.12 -17.90 22.67
CA SER A 765 8.66 -17.33 21.40
C SER A 765 8.96 -18.28 20.22
N VAL A 766 7.95 -18.55 19.39
CA VAL A 766 8.03 -19.52 18.29
C VAL A 766 7.28 -19.01 17.06
N SER A 767 7.66 -19.52 15.89
CA SER A 767 6.99 -19.25 14.61
C SER A 767 6.50 -20.55 14.00
N VAL A 768 5.22 -20.61 13.63
CA VAL A 768 4.57 -21.79 13.06
C VAL A 768 3.71 -21.41 11.86
N ASP A 769 3.55 -22.31 10.91
CA ASP A 769 2.82 -22.15 9.65
C ASP A 769 1.54 -23.00 9.58
N ARG A 770 0.97 -23.34 10.74
CA ARG A 770 -0.24 -24.17 10.83
C ARG A 770 -1.48 -23.39 10.46
N ASN A 771 -2.14 -23.81 9.38
CA ASN A 771 -3.45 -23.30 8.99
C ASN A 771 -4.51 -23.78 9.99
N ALA A 772 -5.55 -22.97 10.21
CA ALA A 772 -6.64 -23.34 11.13
C ALA A 772 -8.01 -22.81 10.68
N THR A 773 -9.04 -23.61 10.94
CA THR A 773 -10.44 -23.20 10.79
C THR A 773 -11.01 -22.76 12.14
N VAL A 774 -11.63 -21.58 12.19
CA VAL A 774 -12.46 -21.11 13.30
C VAL A 774 -13.92 -21.34 12.95
N GLY A 775 -14.46 -22.46 13.43
CA GLY A 775 -15.86 -22.87 13.24
C GLY A 775 -16.84 -21.94 13.95
N GLU A 776 -18.14 -22.13 13.71
CA GLU A 776 -19.20 -21.24 14.24
C GLU A 776 -19.18 -21.09 15.77
N GLY A 777 -18.70 -22.10 16.51
CA GLY A 777 -18.52 -22.02 17.96
C GLY A 777 -17.42 -21.06 18.43
N GLY A 778 -16.59 -20.54 17.51
CA GLY A 778 -15.46 -19.67 17.82
C GLY A 778 -14.31 -20.39 18.52
N GLY A 779 -13.50 -19.66 19.27
CA GLY A 779 -12.48 -20.24 20.15
C GLY A 779 -11.53 -19.20 20.73
N ALA A 780 -10.44 -19.66 21.35
CA ALA A 780 -9.42 -18.76 21.88
C ALA A 780 -7.98 -19.24 21.60
N LEU A 781 -7.10 -18.28 21.36
CA LEU A 781 -5.65 -18.43 21.44
C LEU A 781 -5.17 -17.68 22.67
N ASP A 782 -4.81 -18.44 23.71
CA ASP A 782 -4.33 -17.93 25.00
C ASP A 782 -2.79 -17.98 25.02
N VAL A 783 -2.13 -16.86 24.74
CA VAL A 783 -0.66 -16.76 24.72
C VAL A 783 -0.23 -16.12 26.04
N THR A 784 0.40 -16.89 26.93
CA THR A 784 0.51 -16.47 28.33
C THR A 784 1.57 -15.40 28.59
N ALA A 785 2.73 -15.45 27.92
CA ALA A 785 3.83 -14.51 28.15
C ALA A 785 4.72 -14.20 26.92
N SER A 786 4.96 -15.18 26.05
CA SER A 786 5.88 -15.05 24.91
C SER A 786 5.18 -14.54 23.65
N THR A 787 5.89 -14.58 22.51
CA THR A 787 5.30 -14.31 21.19
C THR A 787 5.04 -15.61 20.45
N LEU A 788 3.78 -15.89 20.14
CA LEU A 788 3.40 -16.89 19.14
C LEU A 788 3.23 -16.18 17.80
N THR A 789 4.07 -16.52 16.84
CA THR A 789 4.01 -16.00 15.47
C THR A 789 3.33 -17.03 14.57
N LEU A 790 2.22 -16.64 13.96
CA LEU A 790 1.44 -17.47 13.05
C LEU A 790 1.65 -17.01 11.60
N ASN A 791 2.32 -17.87 10.83
CA ASN A 791 2.47 -17.78 9.37
C ASN A 791 1.39 -18.61 8.64
N GLY A 792 0.61 -19.41 9.36
CA GLY A 792 -0.52 -20.13 8.80
C GLY A 792 -1.70 -19.19 8.49
N VAL A 793 -2.57 -19.64 7.59
CA VAL A 793 -3.83 -18.97 7.24
C VAL A 793 -4.95 -19.43 8.18
N LEU A 794 -5.66 -18.46 8.74
CA LEU A 794 -6.90 -18.61 9.48
C LEU A 794 -8.09 -18.39 8.55
N GLU A 795 -9.10 -19.24 8.68
CA GLU A 795 -10.36 -19.14 7.95
C GLU A 795 -11.56 -19.46 8.85
N GLY A 796 -12.77 -19.26 8.33
CA GLY A 796 -14.02 -19.64 9.01
C GLY A 796 -14.81 -18.46 9.59
N PRO A 797 -16.08 -18.71 9.98
CA PRO A 797 -17.04 -17.67 10.36
C PRO A 797 -17.07 -17.32 11.86
N GLY A 798 -16.51 -18.14 12.75
CA GLY A 798 -16.60 -17.88 14.19
C GLY A 798 -15.58 -16.88 14.70
N THR A 799 -15.84 -16.23 15.82
CA THR A 799 -14.92 -15.25 16.43
C THR A 799 -13.77 -15.94 17.16
N LEU A 800 -12.56 -15.40 17.02
CA LEU A 800 -11.36 -15.90 17.71
C LEU A 800 -10.90 -14.92 18.79
N THR A 801 -10.80 -15.38 20.03
CA THR A 801 -10.34 -14.56 21.15
C THR A 801 -8.84 -14.66 21.32
N LYS A 802 -8.12 -13.55 21.24
CA LYS A 802 -6.75 -13.42 21.74
C LYS A 802 -6.78 -13.15 23.25
N ALA A 803 -6.34 -14.14 24.02
CA ALA A 803 -6.21 -14.11 25.47
C ALA A 803 -4.75 -14.24 25.94
N GLY A 804 -4.52 -14.07 27.24
CA GLY A 804 -3.20 -14.15 27.87
C GLY A 804 -2.32 -12.92 27.60
N ALA A 805 -1.38 -12.64 28.51
CA ALA A 805 -0.58 -11.42 28.51
C ALA A 805 0.46 -11.34 27.36
N GLY A 806 0.74 -12.44 26.68
CA GLY A 806 1.71 -12.52 25.58
C GLY A 806 1.21 -11.92 24.25
N THR A 807 2.02 -12.07 23.21
CA THR A 807 1.75 -11.52 21.87
C THR A 807 1.37 -12.61 20.87
N LEU A 808 0.27 -12.45 20.16
CA LEU A 808 -0.04 -13.20 18.93
C LEU A 808 0.33 -12.34 17.73
N THR A 809 1.31 -12.77 16.93
CA THR A 809 1.72 -12.05 15.71
C THR A 809 1.18 -12.76 14.48
N LEU A 810 0.41 -12.05 13.66
CA LEU A 810 -0.16 -12.57 12.40
C LEU A 810 0.67 -12.06 11.21
N GLN A 811 1.23 -12.98 10.42
CA GLN A 811 2.11 -12.64 9.29
C GLN A 811 1.57 -13.05 7.91
N SER A 812 0.43 -13.74 7.86
CA SER A 812 -0.23 -14.18 6.63
C SER A 812 -1.53 -13.44 6.38
N ALA A 813 -1.96 -13.39 5.12
CA ALA A 813 -3.23 -12.77 4.73
C ALA A 813 -4.36 -13.75 5.06
N ASN A 814 -5.08 -13.47 6.15
CA ASN A 814 -6.09 -14.38 6.67
C ASN A 814 -7.43 -14.20 5.94
N GLN A 815 -8.22 -15.28 5.86
CA GLN A 815 -9.58 -15.29 5.28
C GLN A 815 -10.67 -15.37 6.36
N HIS A 816 -10.25 -15.29 7.62
CA HIS A 816 -11.09 -15.40 8.81
C HIS A 816 -12.13 -14.27 8.88
N ALA A 817 -13.38 -14.60 8.61
CA ALA A 817 -14.46 -13.62 8.51
C ALA A 817 -15.12 -13.31 9.87
N GLY A 818 -14.95 -14.19 10.86
CA GLY A 818 -15.57 -14.03 12.19
C GLY A 818 -14.91 -12.98 13.10
N GLY A 819 -13.73 -12.47 12.72
CA GLY A 819 -13.05 -11.39 13.44
C GLY A 819 -12.39 -11.81 14.76
N PHE A 820 -11.74 -10.85 15.40
CA PHE A 820 -10.96 -11.08 16.62
C PHE A 820 -11.56 -10.36 17.81
N VAL A 821 -11.51 -10.99 18.99
CA VAL A 821 -11.65 -10.31 20.29
C VAL A 821 -10.27 -10.24 20.93
N VAL A 822 -9.76 -9.04 21.21
CA VAL A 822 -8.49 -8.81 21.88
C VAL A 822 -8.77 -8.55 23.35
N ALA A 823 -8.85 -9.62 24.14
CA ALA A 823 -9.20 -9.57 25.56
C ALA A 823 -8.00 -9.21 26.44
N GLU A 824 -6.82 -9.80 26.15
CA GLU A 824 -5.59 -9.56 26.91
C GLU A 824 -4.34 -9.62 26.02
N GLY A 825 -3.27 -9.00 26.50
CA GLY A 825 -1.97 -8.98 25.83
C GLY A 825 -2.02 -8.23 24.50
N THR A 826 -1.26 -8.70 23.51
CA THR A 826 -1.14 -8.01 22.21
C THR A 826 -1.57 -8.89 21.04
N LEU A 827 -2.44 -8.37 20.18
CA LEU A 827 -2.61 -8.84 18.80
C LEU A 827 -1.77 -7.95 17.89
N ARG A 828 -0.76 -8.53 17.22
CA ARG A 828 0.16 -7.80 16.33
C ARG A 828 -0.11 -8.16 14.88
N THR A 829 -0.44 -7.16 14.07
CA THR A 829 -0.67 -7.29 12.62
C THR A 829 0.58 -6.88 11.85
N MET A 830 1.12 -7.76 10.99
CA MET A 830 2.34 -7.46 10.21
C MET A 830 2.08 -7.09 8.75
N ILE A 831 0.88 -7.37 8.23
CA ILE A 831 0.45 -6.99 6.88
C ILE A 831 -1.03 -6.55 6.86
N PRO A 832 -1.49 -5.75 5.87
CA PRO A 832 -2.86 -5.22 5.79
C PRO A 832 -3.99 -6.24 6.05
N ALA A 833 -3.89 -7.45 5.48
CA ALA A 833 -4.93 -8.47 5.58
C ALA A 833 -4.68 -9.48 6.72
N SER A 834 -3.81 -9.17 7.69
CA SER A 834 -3.39 -10.18 8.66
C SER A 834 -4.49 -10.56 9.65
N ALA A 835 -5.49 -9.72 9.90
CA ALA A 835 -6.61 -10.07 10.78
C ALA A 835 -7.81 -10.66 10.00
N GLY A 836 -7.69 -10.87 8.68
CA GLY A 836 -8.83 -11.20 7.82
C GLY A 836 -9.81 -10.05 7.64
N PRO A 837 -11.00 -10.28 7.05
CA PRO A 837 -11.99 -9.23 6.82
C PRO A 837 -12.92 -8.93 8.03
N GLY A 838 -12.90 -9.74 9.09
CA GLY A 838 -13.81 -9.57 10.23
C GLY A 838 -13.48 -8.38 11.15
N THR A 839 -14.43 -7.96 11.98
CA THR A 839 -14.24 -6.87 12.97
C THR A 839 -13.19 -7.24 14.02
N ILE A 840 -12.39 -6.26 14.46
CA ILE A 840 -11.49 -6.40 15.62
C ILE A 840 -12.16 -5.73 16.81
N THR A 841 -12.58 -6.52 17.80
CA THR A 841 -13.13 -6.04 19.06
C THR A 841 -12.02 -5.92 20.10
N LEU A 842 -11.79 -4.72 20.61
CA LEU A 842 -10.85 -4.46 21.69
C LEU A 842 -11.58 -4.50 23.04
N SER A 843 -11.20 -5.46 23.89
CA SER A 843 -11.86 -5.75 25.17
C SER A 843 -10.83 -5.88 26.30
N GLY A 844 -9.91 -4.93 26.40
CA GLY A 844 -8.88 -4.89 27.45
C GLY A 844 -7.43 -5.02 26.93
N GLY A 845 -7.25 -5.51 25.69
CA GLY A 845 -5.94 -5.78 25.11
C GLY A 845 -5.37 -4.65 24.22
N THR A 846 -4.24 -4.96 23.59
CA THR A 846 -3.53 -4.07 22.65
C THR A 846 -3.61 -4.59 21.22
N LEU A 847 -4.04 -3.75 20.28
CA LEU A 847 -3.81 -3.95 18.85
C LEU A 847 -2.53 -3.21 18.44
N LEU A 848 -1.51 -3.95 18.02
CA LEU A 848 -0.23 -3.40 17.58
C LEU A 848 -0.10 -3.47 16.04
N LEU A 849 -0.04 -2.31 15.40
CA LEU A 849 0.15 -2.17 13.96
C LEU A 849 1.65 -2.27 13.61
N GLY A 850 2.13 -3.50 13.39
CA GLY A 850 3.50 -3.81 12.97
C GLY A 850 3.75 -3.75 11.46
N LEU A 851 2.87 -3.08 10.72
CA LEU A 851 2.87 -3.07 9.25
C LEU A 851 4.11 -2.33 8.70
N PRO A 852 4.67 -2.70 7.53
CA PRO A 852 5.67 -1.85 6.85
C PRO A 852 5.12 -0.44 6.55
N SER A 853 5.95 0.54 6.19
CA SER A 853 5.49 1.93 5.96
C SER A 853 4.44 2.03 4.85
N ASP A 854 3.37 2.82 5.07
CA ASP A 854 2.24 3.08 4.16
C ASP A 854 1.22 1.93 4.01
N ASN A 855 0.85 1.27 5.11
CA ASN A 855 -0.15 0.20 5.09
C ASN A 855 -1.51 0.58 5.68
N ASP A 856 -2.52 -0.10 5.17
CA ASP A 856 -3.95 0.09 5.42
C ASP A 856 -4.49 -1.09 6.24
N LEU A 857 -4.93 -0.89 7.49
CA LEU A 857 -5.75 -1.85 8.23
C LEU A 857 -7.20 -1.72 7.74
N PRO A 858 -7.77 -2.72 7.05
CA PRO A 858 -9.12 -2.63 6.48
C PRO A 858 -10.23 -2.90 7.50
N ASN A 859 -9.91 -3.51 8.64
CA ASN A 859 -10.88 -4.00 9.61
C ASN A 859 -11.61 -2.86 10.33
N ASP A 860 -12.92 -3.05 10.52
CA ASP A 860 -13.69 -2.29 11.50
C ASP A 860 -13.14 -2.58 12.91
N ILE A 861 -13.14 -1.57 13.76
CA ILE A 861 -12.70 -1.68 15.16
C ILE A 861 -13.88 -1.36 16.08
N GLU A 862 -14.15 -2.24 17.02
CA GLU A 862 -15.09 -2.02 18.13
C GLU A 862 -14.31 -1.89 19.43
N VAL A 863 -14.44 -0.75 20.13
CA VAL A 863 -13.79 -0.52 21.43
C VAL A 863 -14.81 -0.81 22.54
N ALA A 864 -14.88 -2.08 22.92
CA ALA A 864 -15.84 -2.58 23.91
C ALA A 864 -15.42 -2.25 25.35
N GLU A 865 -14.12 -2.37 25.64
CA GLU A 865 -13.52 -2.00 26.94
C GLU A 865 -12.26 -1.14 26.73
N GLU A 866 -11.76 -0.55 27.82
CA GLU A 866 -10.54 0.28 27.78
C GLU A 866 -9.38 -0.51 27.19
N SER A 867 -8.82 -0.01 26.09
CA SER A 867 -7.89 -0.78 25.25
C SER A 867 -6.85 0.13 24.58
N THR A 868 -5.82 -0.47 23.99
CA THR A 868 -4.73 0.26 23.33
C THR A 868 -4.65 -0.05 21.84
N LEU A 869 -4.49 0.98 21.02
CA LEU A 869 -4.05 0.91 19.63
C LEU A 869 -2.64 1.50 19.54
N ALA A 870 -1.65 0.67 19.24
CA ALA A 870 -0.25 1.06 19.19
C ALA A 870 0.36 0.93 17.79
N MET A 871 1.33 1.78 17.48
CA MET A 871 2.10 1.71 16.23
C MET A 871 3.47 1.07 16.44
N GLY A 872 3.80 0.07 15.63
CA GLY A 872 5.11 -0.59 15.65
C GLY A 872 6.12 -0.08 14.62
N SER A 873 5.74 0.90 13.78
CA SER A 873 6.53 1.37 12.63
C SER A 873 6.19 2.83 12.26
N SER A 874 6.56 3.26 11.04
CA SER A 874 6.24 4.58 10.44
C SER A 874 4.72 4.80 10.24
N ASN A 875 4.30 5.51 9.19
CA ASN A 875 2.89 5.86 8.97
C ASN A 875 1.97 4.64 8.81
N ASN A 876 0.85 4.64 9.53
CA ASN A 876 -0.19 3.61 9.49
C ASN A 876 -1.57 4.23 9.19
N ARG A 877 -2.49 3.44 8.62
CA ARG A 877 -3.86 3.87 8.33
C ARG A 877 -4.87 2.84 8.82
N VAL A 878 -5.97 3.30 9.41
CA VAL A 878 -7.15 2.52 9.79
C VAL A 878 -8.28 2.93 8.85
N ASN A 879 -8.72 2.00 8.01
CA ASN A 879 -9.73 2.23 6.98
C ASN A 879 -11.12 1.74 7.36
N GLY A 880 -11.22 0.76 8.26
CA GLY A 880 -12.51 0.33 8.79
C GLY A 880 -13.13 1.35 9.74
N ASP A 881 -14.42 1.20 9.96
CA ASP A 881 -15.22 2.04 10.84
C ASP A 881 -14.84 1.82 12.30
N LEU A 882 -15.00 2.86 13.14
CA LEU A 882 -14.75 2.78 14.57
C LEU A 882 -16.06 2.93 15.35
N SER A 883 -16.28 2.05 16.32
CA SER A 883 -17.44 2.06 17.22
C SER A 883 -17.05 1.76 18.67
N GLY A 884 -18.00 1.96 19.59
CA GLY A 884 -17.80 1.73 21.03
C GLY A 884 -17.87 3.00 21.87
N SER A 885 -17.69 2.86 23.18
CA SER A 885 -17.80 3.98 24.13
C SER A 885 -16.73 4.01 25.22
N ALA A 886 -15.82 3.03 25.24
CA ALA A 886 -14.72 3.01 26.19
C ALA A 886 -13.54 3.90 25.72
N THR A 887 -12.54 4.05 26.58
CA THR A 887 -11.31 4.79 26.24
C THR A 887 -10.43 3.94 25.32
N LEU A 888 -9.98 4.55 24.22
CA LEU A 888 -8.98 4.00 23.33
C LEU A 888 -7.66 4.78 23.53
N HIS A 889 -6.69 4.12 24.14
CA HIS A 889 -5.32 4.63 24.24
C HIS A 889 -4.65 4.51 22.87
N VAL A 890 -4.26 5.64 22.28
CA VAL A 890 -3.63 5.70 20.95
C VAL A 890 -2.16 6.04 21.10
N ASP A 891 -1.29 5.06 20.87
CA ASP A 891 0.16 5.21 20.96
C ASP A 891 0.79 5.46 19.59
N ILE A 892 1.18 6.71 19.36
CA ILE A 892 1.89 7.23 18.17
C ILE A 892 3.32 7.66 18.57
N SER A 893 3.97 6.94 19.48
CA SER A 893 5.27 7.31 20.04
C SER A 893 6.49 6.84 19.24
N ALA A 894 6.31 6.03 18.18
CA ALA A 894 7.42 5.47 17.41
C ALA A 894 8.41 6.53 16.87
N ALA A 895 7.91 7.67 16.39
CA ALA A 895 8.68 8.85 16.03
C ALA A 895 7.78 10.09 15.96
N ALA A 896 8.34 11.29 16.15
CA ALA A 896 7.59 12.55 15.98
C ALA A 896 7.07 12.77 14.54
N SER A 897 7.65 12.08 13.55
CA SER A 897 7.19 12.08 12.16
C SER A 897 6.15 11.01 11.85
N SER A 898 5.84 10.11 12.79
CA SER A 898 4.85 9.05 12.58
C SER A 898 3.45 9.62 12.49
N VAL A 899 2.69 9.15 11.52
CA VAL A 899 1.30 9.55 11.29
C VAL A 899 0.37 8.34 11.39
N LEU A 900 -0.57 8.37 12.34
CA LEU A 900 -1.70 7.44 12.37
C LEU A 900 -2.88 8.09 11.68
N THR A 901 -3.41 7.47 10.62
CA THR A 901 -4.52 8.04 9.86
C THR A 901 -5.79 7.23 10.05
N PHE A 902 -6.92 7.87 10.35
CA PHE A 902 -8.23 7.24 10.28
C PHE A 902 -8.99 7.73 9.04
N ASN A 903 -9.47 6.78 8.25
CA ASN A 903 -10.26 7.02 7.04
C ASN A 903 -11.72 6.53 7.18
N GLY A 904 -11.97 5.52 8.02
CA GLY A 904 -13.31 4.96 8.24
C GLY A 904 -14.24 5.85 9.04
N ASN A 905 -15.53 5.51 9.10
CA ASN A 905 -16.54 6.28 9.81
C ASN A 905 -16.33 6.22 11.34
N LEU A 906 -16.25 7.38 11.99
CA LEU A 906 -16.04 7.51 13.43
C LEU A 906 -17.28 8.00 14.19
N THR A 907 -18.44 8.18 13.52
CA THR A 907 -19.65 8.73 14.15
C THR A 907 -20.24 7.83 15.23
N ASN A 908 -19.94 6.52 15.18
CA ASN A 908 -20.46 5.52 16.11
C ASN A 908 -19.56 5.33 17.33
N PHE A 909 -18.42 6.03 17.42
CA PHE A 909 -17.58 6.04 18.59
C PHE A 909 -17.96 7.20 19.52
N ASN A 910 -18.36 6.86 20.75
CA ASN A 910 -18.81 7.80 21.79
C ASN A 910 -17.83 7.87 22.98
N GLY A 911 -16.66 7.23 22.86
CA GLY A 911 -15.66 7.14 23.92
C GLY A 911 -14.65 8.28 23.90
N THR A 912 -13.45 7.98 24.42
CA THR A 912 -12.33 8.92 24.46
C THR A 912 -11.16 8.36 23.66
N PHE A 913 -10.57 9.16 22.78
CA PHE A 913 -9.22 8.92 22.28
C PHE A 913 -8.21 9.55 23.25
N ASP A 914 -7.39 8.73 23.91
CA ASP A 914 -6.34 9.19 24.83
C ASP A 914 -4.97 8.96 24.18
N LEU A 915 -4.25 10.03 23.85
CA LEU A 915 -2.94 9.94 23.20
C LEU A 915 -1.78 9.90 24.21
N GLY A 916 -2.03 10.08 25.51
CA GLY A 916 -1.04 9.97 26.58
C GLY A 916 0.27 10.74 26.31
N SER A 917 1.37 10.01 26.14
CA SER A 917 2.71 10.56 25.86
C SER A 917 3.12 10.52 24.38
N SER A 918 2.16 10.41 23.45
CA SER A 918 2.44 10.35 22.02
C SER A 918 3.14 11.60 21.49
N VAL A 919 4.01 11.42 20.49
CA VAL A 919 4.78 12.52 19.87
C VAL A 919 4.45 12.74 18.39
N GLY A 920 3.75 11.79 17.75
CA GLY A 920 3.41 11.83 16.33
C GLY A 920 2.13 12.62 16.00
N VAL A 921 1.60 12.37 14.81
CA VAL A 921 0.40 13.04 14.28
C VAL A 921 -0.77 12.07 14.22
N PHE A 922 -1.86 12.42 14.91
CA PHE A 922 -3.16 11.79 14.72
C PHE A 922 -3.91 12.50 13.60
N ARG A 923 -4.17 11.78 12.51
CA ARG A 923 -4.64 12.35 11.25
C ARG A 923 -6.01 11.80 10.85
N LEU A 924 -6.89 12.70 10.43
CA LEU A 924 -8.14 12.36 9.76
C LEU A 924 -8.01 12.49 8.24
N ASN A 925 -8.57 11.55 7.46
CA ASN A 925 -8.54 11.65 6.00
C ASN A 925 -9.76 11.01 5.34
N SER A 926 -10.65 11.84 4.80
CA SER A 926 -11.90 11.41 4.15
C SER A 926 -11.77 10.94 2.69
N GLY A 927 -10.57 10.65 2.19
CA GLY A 927 -10.38 10.16 0.82
C GLY A 927 -10.68 11.16 -0.31
N GLY A 928 -10.88 12.45 0.02
CA GLY A 928 -11.02 13.53 -0.97
C GLY A 928 -12.46 13.82 -1.44
N GLY A 929 -13.49 13.27 -0.79
CA GLY A 929 -14.89 13.42 -1.21
C GLY A 929 -15.90 13.85 -0.14
N ASN A 930 -15.53 13.92 1.15
CA ASN A 930 -16.45 14.30 2.22
C ASN A 930 -16.07 15.66 2.81
N SER A 931 -17.01 16.61 2.80
CA SER A 931 -16.88 17.95 3.38
C SER A 931 -16.98 17.97 4.91
N THR A 932 -17.40 16.87 5.53
CA THR A 932 -17.70 16.72 6.97
C THR A 932 -17.26 15.35 7.49
N PHE A 933 -16.16 15.28 8.23
CA PHE A 933 -15.60 14.03 8.79
C PHE A 933 -15.14 14.25 10.23
N GLY A 934 -14.76 13.20 10.97
CA GLY A 934 -14.31 13.31 12.37
C GLY A 934 -15.17 12.53 13.36
N PHE A 935 -15.06 12.88 14.63
CA PHE A 935 -15.61 12.14 15.77
C PHE A 935 -16.57 13.05 16.57
N PRO A 936 -17.77 13.33 16.04
CA PRO A 936 -18.69 14.31 16.61
C PRO A 936 -19.17 13.97 18.02
N ASN A 937 -19.11 12.69 18.42
CA ASN A 937 -19.60 12.20 19.71
C ASN A 937 -18.49 11.83 20.70
N ALA A 938 -17.22 11.78 20.27
CA ALA A 938 -16.10 11.35 21.09
C ALA A 938 -15.34 12.53 21.70
N ALA A 939 -14.72 12.29 22.85
CA ALA A 939 -13.66 13.16 23.36
C ALA A 939 -12.32 12.79 22.71
N ILE A 940 -11.48 13.79 22.48
CA ILE A 940 -10.07 13.58 22.16
C ILE A 940 -9.20 14.29 23.18
N ASP A 941 -8.28 13.55 23.77
CA ASP A 941 -7.20 14.08 24.61
C ASP A 941 -5.87 13.84 23.90
N LEU A 942 -5.22 14.93 23.45
CA LEU A 942 -3.90 14.85 22.82
C LEU A 942 -2.78 14.52 23.81
N GLY A 943 -3.10 14.42 25.11
CA GLY A 943 -2.17 14.02 26.15
C GLY A 943 -1.20 15.13 26.52
N THR A 944 -0.04 14.76 27.08
CA THR A 944 0.89 15.71 27.71
C THR A 944 2.20 15.94 26.95
N ALA A 945 2.44 15.17 25.89
CA ALA A 945 3.65 15.29 25.07
C ALA A 945 3.39 16.19 23.84
N THR A 946 3.96 15.87 22.68
CA THR A 946 3.95 16.75 21.49
C THR A 946 2.99 16.27 20.40
N ALA A 947 1.97 15.49 20.74
CA ALA A 947 1.03 14.97 19.76
C ALA A 947 0.31 16.10 19.01
N ALA A 948 0.04 15.88 17.72
CA ALA A 948 -0.69 16.82 16.90
C ALA A 948 -1.95 16.20 16.29
N LEU A 949 -3.07 16.92 16.33
CA LEU A 949 -4.28 16.60 15.58
C LEU A 949 -4.29 17.35 14.25
N GLN A 950 -4.52 16.62 13.16
CA GLN A 950 -4.52 17.17 11.80
C GLN A 950 -5.58 16.48 10.93
N ALA A 951 -6.09 17.17 9.90
CA ALA A 951 -6.74 16.51 8.77
C ALA A 951 -5.84 16.52 7.53
N ARG A 952 -5.95 15.54 6.64
CA ARG A 952 -5.16 15.52 5.40
C ARG A 952 -5.58 16.63 4.43
N ASN A 953 -6.87 16.88 4.31
CA ASN A 953 -7.47 17.83 3.37
C ASN A 953 -8.29 18.90 4.12
N ALA A 954 -8.56 20.02 3.45
CA ALA A 954 -9.48 21.06 3.91
C ALA A 954 -10.93 20.53 4.01
N GLY A 955 -11.78 21.26 4.74
CA GLY A 955 -13.15 20.87 5.05
C GLY A 955 -13.49 21.15 6.52
N THR A 956 -14.60 20.59 7.00
CA THR A 956 -15.01 20.67 8.40
C THR A 956 -14.76 19.35 9.10
N MET A 957 -14.03 19.38 10.21
CA MET A 957 -13.76 18.24 11.06
C MET A 957 -14.51 18.38 12.38
N HIS A 958 -15.38 17.42 12.67
CA HIS A 958 -16.20 17.42 13.88
C HIS A 958 -15.46 16.76 15.04
N VAL A 959 -15.51 17.42 16.20
CA VAL A 959 -14.92 16.97 17.45
C VAL A 959 -15.98 17.11 18.55
N GLY A 960 -16.23 16.04 19.30
CA GLY A 960 -17.12 16.08 20.45
C GLY A 960 -16.56 17.00 21.54
N ALA A 961 -15.41 16.64 22.13
CA ALA A 961 -14.68 17.48 23.09
C ALA A 961 -13.17 17.43 22.82
N LEU A 962 -12.45 18.52 23.09
CA LEU A 962 -11.01 18.64 22.84
C LEU A 962 -10.25 18.94 24.13
N PHE A 963 -9.27 18.09 24.43
CA PHE A 963 -8.31 18.19 25.52
C PHE A 963 -6.88 18.06 24.98
N GLY A 964 -5.92 18.56 25.74
CA GLY A 964 -4.49 18.41 25.44
C GLY A 964 -3.63 19.37 26.26
N GLY A 965 -2.44 18.90 26.63
CA GLY A 965 -1.45 19.64 27.40
C GLY A 965 -0.69 20.70 26.58
N PRO A 966 0.20 21.46 27.23
CA PRO A 966 0.79 22.70 26.69
C PRO A 966 1.62 22.53 25.40
N ASP A 967 2.18 21.34 25.18
CA ASP A 967 3.05 21.05 24.03
C ASP A 967 2.31 20.39 22.85
N THR A 968 1.01 20.12 23.00
CA THR A 968 0.18 19.52 21.95
C THR A 968 -0.27 20.55 20.92
N GLN A 969 -0.68 20.09 19.73
CA GLN A 969 -1.06 20.99 18.64
C GLN A 969 -2.34 20.60 17.90
N LEU A 970 -3.19 21.59 17.63
CA LEU A 970 -4.27 21.52 16.64
C LEU A 970 -3.80 22.22 15.35
N ARG A 971 -3.63 21.47 14.26
CA ARG A 971 -2.97 21.96 13.04
C ARG A 971 -3.91 22.14 11.85
N GLY A 972 -3.44 22.94 10.89
CA GLY A 972 -4.02 23.05 9.55
C GLY A 972 -3.87 21.76 8.75
N GLN A 973 -4.53 21.69 7.59
CA GLN A 973 -4.52 20.50 6.74
C GLN A 973 -3.11 20.02 6.40
N GLY A 974 -2.90 18.72 6.21
CA GLY A 974 -1.62 18.05 5.93
C GLY A 974 -1.12 18.15 4.48
N SER A 975 -2.01 18.42 3.53
CA SER A 975 -1.73 18.60 2.10
C SER A 975 -2.76 19.54 1.47
N GLY A 976 -2.48 20.08 0.27
CA GLY A 976 -3.43 20.95 -0.45
C GLY A 976 -3.34 22.43 -0.06
N SER A 977 -4.41 23.18 -0.34
CA SER A 977 -4.60 24.59 0.04
C SER A 977 -6.05 24.85 0.46
N GLY A 978 -6.29 25.90 1.24
CA GLY A 978 -7.60 26.23 1.82
C GLY A 978 -7.67 26.13 3.35
N THR A 979 -8.87 26.36 3.87
CA THR A 979 -9.18 26.42 5.32
C THR A 979 -9.68 25.06 5.83
N LEU A 980 -9.06 24.57 6.90
CA LEU A 980 -9.57 23.47 7.70
C LEU A 980 -10.33 24.04 8.91
N ILE A 981 -11.61 23.70 9.05
CA ILE A 981 -12.43 24.12 10.18
C ILE A 981 -12.53 22.98 11.19
N TRP A 982 -12.11 23.21 12.43
CA TRP A 982 -12.37 22.30 13.55
C TRP A 982 -13.66 22.72 14.25
N GLN A 983 -14.72 21.92 14.09
CA GLN A 983 -16.01 22.14 14.75
C GLN A 983 -16.07 21.36 16.07
N ILE A 984 -15.87 22.07 17.17
CA ILE A 984 -15.67 21.50 18.52
C ILE A 984 -16.93 21.68 19.35
N GLY A 985 -17.32 20.66 20.12
CA GLY A 985 -18.57 20.64 20.89
C GLY A 985 -19.74 20.04 20.11
N SER A 986 -19.45 19.20 19.11
CA SER A 986 -20.46 18.66 18.18
C SER A 986 -21.41 17.64 18.83
N SER A 987 -21.15 17.16 20.04
CA SER A 987 -22.01 16.20 20.71
C SER A 987 -23.14 16.91 21.46
N THR A 988 -24.34 16.31 21.48
CA THR A 988 -25.51 16.87 22.16
C THR A 988 -25.34 17.03 23.67
N ASN A 989 -24.36 16.32 24.26
CA ASN A 989 -23.99 16.36 25.67
C ASN A 989 -22.53 16.83 25.86
N SER A 990 -22.02 17.71 24.99
CA SER A 990 -20.61 18.12 25.00
C SER A 990 -20.18 18.64 26.38
N PRO A 991 -19.26 17.95 27.08
CA PRO A 991 -18.75 18.41 28.36
C PRO A 991 -17.92 19.70 28.19
N ASP A 992 -17.64 20.37 29.30
CA ASP A 992 -16.61 21.41 29.32
C ASP A 992 -15.25 20.77 28.99
N SER A 993 -14.44 21.44 28.17
CA SER A 993 -13.12 20.95 27.77
C SER A 993 -12.05 22.04 27.88
N LEU A 994 -10.82 21.62 28.19
CA LEU A 994 -9.65 22.48 28.35
C LEU A 994 -8.58 22.05 27.36
N PHE A 995 -8.22 22.95 26.45
CA PHE A 995 -7.11 22.75 25.54
C PHE A 995 -5.98 23.74 25.86
N GLU A 996 -4.89 23.21 26.40
CA GLU A 996 -3.69 23.96 26.74
C GLU A 996 -2.65 24.00 25.61
N GLY A 997 -2.88 23.23 24.54
CA GLY A 997 -2.01 23.21 23.37
C GLY A 997 -2.10 24.46 22.50
N THR A 998 -1.40 24.41 21.36
CA THR A 998 -1.38 25.51 20.38
C THR A 998 -2.24 25.19 19.16
N ILE A 999 -2.89 26.22 18.61
CA ILE A 999 -3.65 26.15 17.36
C ILE A 999 -2.85 26.90 16.29
N VAL A 1000 -2.44 26.20 15.24
CA VAL A 1000 -1.48 26.70 14.25
C VAL A 1000 -1.87 26.37 12.82
N ASP A 1001 -1.68 27.33 11.91
CA ASP A 1001 -1.73 27.07 10.48
C ASP A 1001 -0.60 26.11 10.09
N ALA A 1002 -0.84 25.24 9.09
CA ALA A 1002 0.21 24.37 8.60
C ALA A 1002 1.18 25.13 7.67
N THR A 1003 0.65 26.03 6.85
CA THR A 1003 1.35 27.01 6.02
C THR A 1003 0.42 28.20 5.77
N ALA A 1004 0.93 29.30 5.19
CA ALA A 1004 0.09 30.45 4.81
C ALA A 1004 -1.06 30.12 3.85
N SER A 1005 -0.98 29.01 3.09
CA SER A 1005 -2.03 28.54 2.19
C SER A 1005 -2.90 27.43 2.79
N ARG A 1006 -2.59 26.96 4.01
CA ARG A 1006 -3.21 25.81 4.69
C ARG A 1006 -3.59 26.20 6.12
N ILE A 1007 -4.63 27.02 6.21
CA ILE A 1007 -5.00 27.74 7.43
C ILE A 1007 -6.02 26.96 8.27
N VAL A 1008 -6.07 27.25 9.57
CA VAL A 1008 -7.02 26.69 10.55
C VAL A 1008 -8.10 27.71 10.88
N GLY A 1009 -9.35 27.27 10.91
CA GLY A 1009 -10.45 27.94 11.60
C GLY A 1009 -11.04 27.05 12.70
N ILE A 1010 -11.71 27.66 13.66
CA ILE A 1010 -12.39 26.95 14.75
C ILE A 1010 -13.86 27.39 14.79
N THR A 1011 -14.76 26.41 14.93
CA THR A 1011 -16.18 26.66 15.20
C THR A 1011 -16.59 25.96 16.48
N LYS A 1012 -16.93 26.72 17.52
CA LYS A 1012 -17.45 26.22 18.79
C LYS A 1012 -18.96 26.07 18.70
N VAL A 1013 -19.46 24.86 18.93
CA VAL A 1013 -20.89 24.50 18.95
C VAL A 1013 -21.25 23.74 20.23
N GLY A 1014 -22.54 23.45 20.42
CA GLY A 1014 -23.00 22.69 21.60
C GLY A 1014 -22.97 23.49 22.92
N PRO A 1015 -23.57 22.96 23.99
CA PRO A 1015 -23.82 23.72 25.22
C PRO A 1015 -22.59 23.91 26.13
N GLY A 1016 -21.60 23.01 26.08
CA GLY A 1016 -20.41 23.06 26.95
C GLY A 1016 -19.48 24.24 26.67
N THR A 1017 -18.48 24.42 27.53
CA THR A 1017 -17.43 25.44 27.42
C THR A 1017 -16.16 24.85 26.81
N LEU A 1018 -15.62 25.45 25.74
CA LEU A 1018 -14.25 25.19 25.29
C LEU A 1018 -13.34 26.26 25.91
N THR A 1019 -12.36 25.86 26.72
CA THR A 1019 -11.39 26.78 27.31
C THR A 1019 -10.05 26.68 26.58
N LEU A 1020 -9.55 27.82 26.09
CA LEU A 1020 -8.20 27.98 25.54
C LEU A 1020 -7.38 28.82 26.53
N ASN A 1021 -6.22 28.31 26.95
CA ASN A 1021 -5.38 29.00 27.93
C ASN A 1021 -3.91 29.17 27.48
N ASN A 1022 -3.62 28.95 26.20
CA ASN A 1022 -2.27 29.12 25.63
C ASN A 1022 -2.15 30.45 24.86
N PRO A 1023 -1.13 31.29 25.15
CA PRO A 1023 -0.91 32.55 24.45
C PRO A 1023 -0.30 32.40 23.05
N ASN A 1024 0.12 31.20 22.65
CA ASN A 1024 0.88 30.98 21.41
C ASN A 1024 0.03 30.47 20.24
N ASN A 1025 -1.29 30.67 20.27
CA ASN A 1025 -2.14 30.37 19.12
C ASN A 1025 -1.82 31.36 17.98
N THR A 1026 -1.59 30.85 16.76
CA THR A 1026 -1.14 31.66 15.60
C THR A 1026 -1.99 31.47 14.34
N TYR A 1027 -3.09 30.72 14.41
CA TYR A 1027 -3.98 30.50 13.27
C TYR A 1027 -4.61 31.80 12.75
N THR A 1028 -4.88 31.83 11.44
CA THR A 1028 -5.38 33.02 10.72
C THR A 1028 -6.80 32.85 10.19
N GLY A 1029 -7.32 31.62 10.14
CA GLY A 1029 -8.70 31.36 9.73
C GLY A 1029 -9.72 31.83 10.77
N PRO A 1030 -11.03 31.73 10.46
CA PRO A 1030 -12.08 32.30 11.27
C PRO A 1030 -12.28 31.54 12.59
N THR A 1031 -12.65 32.29 13.63
CA THR A 1031 -13.20 31.78 14.89
C THR A 1031 -14.69 32.05 14.93
N ARG A 1032 -15.50 31.01 15.08
CA ARG A 1032 -16.95 31.11 15.18
C ARG A 1032 -17.43 30.47 16.47
N ILE A 1033 -18.32 31.13 17.17
CA ILE A 1033 -18.96 30.63 18.39
C ILE A 1033 -20.45 30.60 18.09
N GLU A 1034 -20.94 29.45 17.65
CA GLU A 1034 -22.32 29.25 17.20
C GLU A 1034 -23.20 28.63 18.30
N GLY A 1035 -22.59 28.11 19.38
CA GLY A 1035 -23.30 27.64 20.57
C GLY A 1035 -22.39 27.49 21.80
N GLY A 1036 -22.98 27.69 22.98
CA GLY A 1036 -22.28 27.57 24.26
C GLY A 1036 -21.27 28.70 24.50
N VAL A 1037 -20.15 28.36 25.14
CA VAL A 1037 -19.10 29.32 25.53
C VAL A 1037 -17.75 28.91 24.94
N LEU A 1038 -17.03 29.87 24.36
CA LEU A 1038 -15.57 29.79 24.16
C LEU A 1038 -14.92 30.68 25.23
N ALA A 1039 -14.16 30.09 26.14
CA ALA A 1039 -13.46 30.81 27.20
C ALA A 1039 -11.98 30.98 26.84
N LEU A 1040 -11.47 32.20 27.02
CA LEU A 1040 -10.05 32.47 27.09
C LEU A 1040 -9.69 32.60 28.56
N ALA A 1041 -8.66 31.89 29.01
CA ALA A 1041 -8.26 31.88 30.41
C ALA A 1041 -6.75 31.98 30.58
N ALA A 1042 -6.31 32.32 31.79
CA ALA A 1042 -4.91 32.24 32.18
C ALA A 1042 -4.47 30.77 32.27
N GLY A 1043 -3.41 30.43 31.55
CA GLY A 1043 -2.74 29.13 31.63
C GLY A 1043 -1.31 29.23 32.15
N PRO A 1044 -0.58 28.12 32.19
CA PRO A 1044 0.81 28.08 32.67
C PRO A 1044 1.77 29.01 31.91
N LEU A 1045 1.44 29.36 30.66
CA LEU A 1045 2.27 30.16 29.77
C LEU A 1045 1.80 31.62 29.61
N GLY A 1046 0.60 31.96 30.10
CA GLY A 1046 -0.03 33.28 29.92
C GLY A 1046 -1.51 33.16 29.54
N ASP A 1047 -2.12 34.27 29.10
CA ASP A 1047 -3.53 34.29 28.72
C ASP A 1047 -3.79 33.66 27.35
N GLY A 1048 -4.80 32.79 27.27
CA GLY A 1048 -5.25 32.17 26.04
C GLY A 1048 -5.67 33.19 24.98
N THR A 1049 -5.27 33.01 23.73
CA THR A 1049 -5.56 33.94 22.63
C THR A 1049 -6.31 33.27 21.46
N LEU A 1050 -6.98 34.07 20.64
CA LEU A 1050 -7.57 33.66 19.35
C LEU A 1050 -6.59 33.81 18.18
N GLY A 1051 -5.32 34.12 18.46
CA GLY A 1051 -4.28 34.29 17.45
C GLY A 1051 -4.60 35.43 16.48
N LEU A 1052 -4.32 35.22 15.20
CA LEU A 1052 -4.52 36.19 14.12
C LEU A 1052 -5.83 35.91 13.35
N SER A 1053 -6.83 35.34 14.04
CA SER A 1053 -8.12 34.97 13.46
C SER A 1053 -8.72 36.13 12.68
N SER A 1054 -8.93 35.93 11.37
CA SER A 1054 -9.43 36.95 10.45
C SER A 1054 -10.83 37.44 10.80
N GLU A 1055 -11.70 36.53 11.23
CA GLU A 1055 -13.06 36.82 11.70
C GLU A 1055 -13.27 36.19 13.09
N ILE A 1056 -13.91 36.93 13.99
CA ILE A 1056 -14.41 36.43 15.27
C ILE A 1056 -15.92 36.63 15.25
N PHE A 1057 -16.68 35.55 15.11
CA PHE A 1057 -18.14 35.59 15.07
C PHE A 1057 -18.73 35.00 16.35
N VAL A 1058 -19.59 35.76 17.03
CA VAL A 1058 -20.33 35.28 18.22
C VAL A 1058 -21.83 35.29 17.91
N ALA A 1059 -22.43 34.11 17.80
CA ALA A 1059 -23.85 33.97 17.51
C ALA A 1059 -24.72 34.46 18.69
N GLU A 1060 -25.96 34.81 18.38
CA GLU A 1060 -26.96 35.14 19.40
C GLU A 1060 -27.14 33.96 20.38
N GLY A 1061 -27.11 34.24 21.68
CA GLY A 1061 -27.18 33.21 22.73
C GLY A 1061 -25.85 32.51 23.05
N ALA A 1062 -24.79 32.74 22.27
CA ALA A 1062 -23.44 32.24 22.54
C ALA A 1062 -22.55 33.31 23.21
N ALA A 1063 -21.44 32.89 23.81
CA ALA A 1063 -20.52 33.81 24.48
C ALA A 1063 -19.03 33.53 24.21
N LEU A 1064 -18.26 34.61 24.07
CA LEU A 1064 -16.81 34.63 24.26
C LEU A 1064 -16.52 35.12 25.68
N ASP A 1065 -15.96 34.26 26.53
CA ASP A 1065 -15.70 34.57 27.93
C ASP A 1065 -14.23 34.91 28.17
N LEU A 1066 -13.95 36.10 28.70
CA LEU A 1066 -12.60 36.59 28.99
C LEU A 1066 -12.36 36.69 30.50
N SER A 1067 -13.35 36.35 31.33
CA SER A 1067 -13.28 36.53 32.78
C SER A 1067 -12.20 35.67 33.45
N GLY A 1068 -11.77 34.60 32.78
CA GLY A 1068 -10.66 33.75 33.20
C GLY A 1068 -9.27 34.28 32.86
N ARG A 1069 -9.15 35.32 32.01
CA ARG A 1069 -7.86 35.94 31.68
C ARG A 1069 -7.37 36.84 32.81
N ILE A 1070 -6.06 37.03 32.90
CA ILE A 1070 -5.43 38.03 33.77
C ILE A 1070 -5.87 39.43 33.32
N ASP A 1071 -5.88 39.68 32.01
CA ASP A 1071 -6.50 40.85 31.40
C ASP A 1071 -7.85 40.46 30.76
N PRO A 1072 -9.00 40.83 31.35
CA PRO A 1072 -10.31 40.47 30.79
C PRO A 1072 -10.66 41.35 29.58
N THR A 1073 -9.76 41.46 28.60
CA THR A 1073 -9.81 42.34 27.43
C THR A 1073 -9.50 41.57 26.16
N LEU A 1074 -10.36 41.71 25.14
CA LEU A 1074 -10.09 41.27 23.78
C LEU A 1074 -9.51 42.45 22.99
N ILE A 1075 -8.31 42.28 22.46
CA ILE A 1075 -7.66 43.25 21.59
C ILE A 1075 -7.81 42.75 20.15
N LEU A 1076 -8.35 43.58 19.25
CA LEU A 1076 -8.48 43.26 17.83
C LEU A 1076 -7.43 44.02 17.03
N ASP A 1077 -6.65 43.29 16.25
CA ASP A 1077 -5.70 43.85 15.30
C ASP A 1077 -6.40 44.40 14.04
N GLY A 1078 -5.69 45.23 13.27
CA GLY A 1078 -6.25 45.92 12.09
C GLY A 1078 -6.78 45.01 10.98
N SER A 1079 -6.39 43.73 10.96
CA SER A 1079 -6.86 42.73 10.00
C SER A 1079 -8.04 41.89 10.51
N GLN A 1080 -8.47 42.07 11.77
CA GLN A 1080 -9.50 41.25 12.38
C GLN A 1080 -10.87 41.93 12.29
N THR A 1081 -11.92 41.10 12.17
CA THR A 1081 -13.30 41.57 12.21
C THR A 1081 -14.09 40.84 13.30
N LEU A 1082 -14.70 41.58 14.22
CA LEU A 1082 -15.62 41.06 15.22
C LEU A 1082 -17.08 41.23 14.75
N ARG A 1083 -17.84 40.14 14.72
CA ARG A 1083 -19.24 40.11 14.24
C ARG A 1083 -20.18 39.28 15.12
N GLY A 1084 -21.46 39.36 14.79
CA GLY A 1084 -22.51 38.54 15.38
C GLY A 1084 -23.37 39.29 16.41
N GLY A 1085 -24.24 38.54 17.09
CA GLY A 1085 -25.23 39.06 18.05
C GLY A 1085 -25.07 38.49 19.46
N GLY A 1086 -23.91 37.91 19.76
CA GLY A 1086 -23.63 37.24 21.03
C GLY A 1086 -23.10 38.16 22.12
N THR A 1087 -22.58 37.55 23.18
CA THR A 1087 -22.00 38.25 24.34
C THR A 1087 -20.49 38.07 24.41
N ILE A 1088 -19.75 39.15 24.65
CA ILE A 1088 -18.35 39.12 25.07
C ILE A 1088 -18.31 39.48 26.55
N ARG A 1089 -17.84 38.54 27.38
CA ARG A 1089 -17.70 38.76 28.83
C ARG A 1089 -16.32 39.30 29.16
N GLY A 1090 -16.17 40.61 29.02
CA GLY A 1090 -14.93 41.36 29.24
C GLY A 1090 -15.00 42.71 28.54
N SER A 1091 -13.83 43.34 28.37
CA SER A 1091 -13.64 44.58 27.62
C SER A 1091 -13.18 44.29 26.18
N VAL A 1092 -13.37 45.24 25.26
CA VAL A 1092 -12.90 45.14 23.87
C VAL A 1092 -12.13 46.40 23.47
N ILE A 1093 -10.94 46.24 22.88
CA ILE A 1093 -10.19 47.32 22.25
C ILE A 1093 -10.00 46.95 20.79
N SER A 1094 -10.63 47.70 19.88
CA SER A 1094 -10.64 47.37 18.46
C SER A 1094 -9.82 48.34 17.62
N ALA A 1095 -8.68 47.87 17.10
CA ALA A 1095 -8.03 48.46 15.93
C ALA A 1095 -8.52 47.82 14.61
N GLY A 1096 -9.35 46.78 14.68
CA GLY A 1096 -10.00 46.14 13.53
C GLY A 1096 -11.42 46.67 13.26
N ILE A 1097 -12.21 45.85 12.56
CA ILE A 1097 -13.62 46.14 12.23
C ILE A 1097 -14.54 45.52 13.29
N VAL A 1098 -15.49 46.29 13.83
CA VAL A 1098 -16.60 45.75 14.62
C VAL A 1098 -17.90 45.90 13.83
N ALA A 1099 -18.60 44.81 13.58
CA ALA A 1099 -19.82 44.79 12.77
C ALA A 1099 -20.85 43.81 13.35
N PRO A 1100 -21.76 44.26 14.24
CA PRO A 1100 -22.80 43.41 14.81
C PRO A 1100 -23.65 42.71 13.73
N GLY A 1101 -24.22 41.55 14.05
CA GLY A 1101 -24.98 40.72 13.11
C GLY A 1101 -24.12 39.98 12.07
N THR A 1102 -24.76 39.42 11.04
CA THR A 1102 -24.08 38.82 9.88
C THR A 1102 -23.94 39.85 8.76
N LEU A 1103 -23.41 39.47 7.58
CA LEU A 1103 -23.35 40.38 6.42
C LEU A 1103 -24.72 40.88 5.95
N THR A 1104 -25.80 40.12 6.19
CA THR A 1104 -27.15 40.43 5.68
C THR A 1104 -28.21 40.51 6.76
N THR A 1105 -27.89 40.17 8.01
CA THR A 1105 -28.82 40.22 9.14
C THR A 1105 -28.38 41.24 10.18
N LEU A 1106 -29.36 41.81 10.85
CA LEU A 1106 -29.13 42.68 12.01
C LEU A 1106 -28.67 41.87 13.22
N GLY A 1107 -27.96 42.48 14.16
CA GLY A 1107 -27.59 41.87 15.43
C GLY A 1107 -27.29 42.87 16.54
N THR A 1108 -27.43 42.41 17.79
CA THR A 1108 -27.02 43.16 18.99
C THR A 1108 -25.79 42.49 19.61
N LEU A 1109 -24.63 43.14 19.52
CA LEU A 1109 -23.41 42.65 20.14
C LEU A 1109 -23.30 43.22 21.56
N THR A 1110 -23.25 42.34 22.56
CA THR A 1110 -23.18 42.75 23.97
C THR A 1110 -21.77 42.57 24.51
N ILE A 1111 -21.16 43.61 25.05
CA ILE A 1111 -19.88 43.59 25.76
C ILE A 1111 -20.16 43.91 27.23
N THR A 1112 -19.75 43.06 28.16
CA THR A 1112 -20.14 43.24 29.58
C THR A 1112 -19.40 44.38 30.29
N ASN A 1113 -18.23 44.77 29.79
CA ASN A 1113 -17.41 45.86 30.33
C ASN A 1113 -17.30 47.02 29.32
N ASP A 1114 -16.09 47.54 29.10
CA ASP A 1114 -15.82 48.73 28.28
C ASP A 1114 -15.44 48.36 26.85
N VAL A 1115 -15.80 49.21 25.87
CA VAL A 1115 -15.39 49.06 24.47
C VAL A 1115 -14.74 50.33 23.90
N GLN A 1116 -13.63 50.16 23.18
CA GLN A 1116 -12.96 51.20 22.40
C GLN A 1116 -12.97 50.83 20.91
N LEU A 1117 -13.60 51.66 20.08
CA LEU A 1117 -13.74 51.44 18.63
C LEU A 1117 -12.85 52.46 17.91
N LEU A 1118 -11.67 52.04 17.44
CA LEU A 1118 -10.63 52.98 17.00
C LEU A 1118 -10.56 53.18 15.47
N VAL A 1119 -10.97 52.20 14.67
CA VAL A 1119 -10.76 52.20 13.21
C VAL A 1119 -12.07 52.19 12.43
N GLN A 1120 -12.84 51.10 12.49
CA GLN A 1120 -14.09 51.02 11.75
C GLN A 1120 -15.15 50.25 12.53
N THR A 1121 -16.35 50.81 12.56
CA THR A 1121 -17.55 50.16 13.07
C THR A 1121 -18.60 50.16 11.96
N THR A 1122 -19.10 49.00 11.56
CA THR A 1122 -20.12 48.88 10.52
C THR A 1122 -21.47 48.58 11.14
N MET A 1123 -22.47 49.39 10.85
CA MET A 1123 -23.84 49.23 11.35
C MET A 1123 -24.83 49.13 10.19
N LYS A 1124 -25.64 48.06 10.20
CA LYS A 1124 -26.73 47.85 9.25
C LYS A 1124 -28.02 48.46 9.76
N LEU A 1125 -28.77 49.07 8.84
CA LEU A 1125 -30.08 49.66 9.09
C LEU A 1125 -31.14 48.93 8.27
N ASN A 1126 -32.30 48.66 8.86
CA ASN A 1126 -33.46 48.16 8.16
C ASN A 1126 -34.68 49.01 8.48
N ARG A 1127 -35.11 49.75 7.46
CA ARG A 1127 -36.33 50.54 7.50
C ARG A 1127 -37.56 49.67 7.24
N GLY A 1128 -38.30 49.34 8.30
CA GLY A 1128 -39.61 48.70 8.27
C GLY A 1128 -40.68 49.54 8.98
N SER A 1129 -41.83 48.94 9.33
CA SER A 1129 -42.87 49.60 10.15
C SER A 1129 -42.38 50.01 11.55
N ALA A 1130 -41.32 49.37 12.03
CA ALA A 1130 -40.45 49.84 13.10
C ALA A 1130 -39.01 49.83 12.57
N ALA A 1131 -38.26 50.89 12.85
CA ALA A 1131 -36.84 50.96 12.52
C ALA A 1131 -36.09 49.88 13.32
N ARG A 1132 -35.27 49.08 12.64
CA ARG A 1132 -34.39 48.10 13.25
C ARG A 1132 -32.97 48.34 12.76
N ASN A 1133 -31.98 48.06 13.60
CA ASN A 1133 -30.59 48.29 13.27
C ASN A 1133 -29.68 47.30 14.00
N ASP A 1134 -28.42 47.27 13.58
CA ASP A 1134 -27.34 46.73 14.38
C ASP A 1134 -27.13 47.56 15.64
N LYS A 1135 -26.74 46.92 16.73
CA LYS A 1135 -26.53 47.58 18.02
C LYS A 1135 -25.30 47.04 18.73
N VAL A 1136 -24.54 47.93 19.37
CA VAL A 1136 -23.48 47.59 20.33
C VAL A 1136 -23.91 48.02 21.72
N VAL A 1137 -23.84 47.11 22.68
CA VAL A 1137 -24.19 47.35 24.09
C VAL A 1137 -22.93 47.19 24.93
N ALA A 1138 -22.59 48.17 25.77
CA ALA A 1138 -21.45 48.09 26.69
C ALA A 1138 -21.63 49.02 27.91
N GLN A 1139 -20.79 48.90 28.95
CA GLN A 1139 -20.82 49.85 30.08
C GLN A 1139 -20.36 51.24 29.65
N THR A 1140 -19.18 51.32 29.06
CA THR A 1140 -18.66 52.53 28.41
C THR A 1140 -18.29 52.24 26.96
N ILE A 1141 -18.56 53.20 26.07
CA ILE A 1141 -18.31 53.09 24.63
C ILE A 1141 -17.49 54.30 24.21
N THR A 1142 -16.26 54.09 23.73
CA THR A 1142 -15.46 55.16 23.13
C THR A 1142 -15.49 55.01 21.61
N LEU A 1143 -16.06 56.01 20.93
CA LEU A 1143 -16.20 56.03 19.47
C LEU A 1143 -15.03 56.76 18.80
N GLY A 1144 -14.47 56.17 17.74
CA GLY A 1144 -13.40 56.73 16.93
C GLY A 1144 -13.39 56.11 15.52
N GLY A 1145 -12.55 56.64 14.64
CA GLY A 1145 -12.43 56.13 13.27
C GLY A 1145 -13.69 56.39 12.43
N ILE A 1146 -14.11 55.39 11.64
CA ILE A 1146 -15.25 55.46 10.72
C ILE A 1146 -16.44 54.65 11.29
N LEU A 1147 -17.62 55.28 11.34
CA LEU A 1147 -18.90 54.60 11.52
C LEU A 1147 -19.55 54.42 10.14
N GLU A 1148 -19.42 53.24 9.56
CA GLU A 1148 -19.98 52.90 8.25
C GLU A 1148 -21.43 52.42 8.40
N ILE A 1149 -22.34 53.04 7.65
CA ILE A 1149 -23.77 52.73 7.67
C ILE A 1149 -24.18 52.02 6.38
N ILE A 1150 -24.73 50.81 6.51
CA ILE A 1150 -25.22 50.01 5.39
C ILE A 1150 -26.74 49.90 5.48
N ASN A 1151 -27.48 50.38 4.48
CA ASN A 1151 -28.92 50.14 4.42
C ASN A 1151 -29.23 48.79 3.78
N ILE A 1152 -29.87 47.89 4.53
CA ILE A 1152 -30.31 46.57 4.06
C ILE A 1152 -31.84 46.46 3.95
N GLY A 1153 -32.57 47.52 4.31
CA GLY A 1153 -34.03 47.58 4.25
C GLY A 1153 -34.55 48.54 3.18
N GLY A 1154 -35.77 49.05 3.35
CA GLY A 1154 -36.34 50.06 2.45
C GLY A 1154 -35.54 51.37 2.44
N ASN A 1155 -35.76 52.23 1.45
CA ASN A 1155 -35.06 53.52 1.32
C ASN A 1155 -35.22 54.37 2.57
N LEU A 1156 -34.11 54.85 3.13
CA LEU A 1156 -34.07 55.78 4.26
C LEU A 1156 -34.80 57.09 3.91
N GLN A 1157 -35.55 57.66 4.85
CA GLN A 1157 -36.23 58.95 4.73
C GLN A 1157 -35.77 59.90 5.82
N VAL A 1158 -35.82 61.20 5.51
CA VAL A 1158 -35.58 62.27 6.48
C VAL A 1158 -36.49 62.09 7.70
N GLY A 1159 -35.90 62.09 8.89
CA GLY A 1159 -36.57 61.86 10.16
C GLY A 1159 -36.55 60.43 10.67
N ASP A 1160 -36.07 59.44 9.90
CA ASP A 1160 -35.84 58.10 10.43
C ASP A 1160 -34.71 58.14 11.49
N THR A 1161 -34.95 57.56 12.67
CA THR A 1161 -33.97 57.49 13.77
C THR A 1161 -33.63 56.03 14.10
N PHE A 1162 -32.35 55.75 14.35
CA PHE A 1162 -31.82 54.42 14.64
C PHE A 1162 -30.93 54.44 15.90
N ASP A 1163 -31.04 53.40 16.74
CA ASP A 1163 -30.40 53.30 18.07
C ASP A 1163 -29.20 52.34 18.04
N LEU A 1164 -28.01 52.88 17.76
CA LEU A 1164 -26.83 52.08 17.41
C LEU A 1164 -25.97 51.66 18.61
N PHE A 1165 -26.02 52.42 19.70
CA PHE A 1165 -25.12 52.25 20.85
C PHE A 1165 -25.88 52.40 22.16
N ASP A 1166 -25.60 51.54 23.13
CA ASP A 1166 -26.23 51.57 24.46
C ASP A 1166 -25.19 51.38 25.54
N GLY A 1167 -24.95 52.45 26.31
CA GLY A 1167 -23.88 52.58 27.28
C GLY A 1167 -23.54 54.04 27.61
N ASN A 1168 -22.48 54.26 28.39
CA ASN A 1168 -21.92 55.60 28.60
C ASN A 1168 -20.97 55.96 27.45
N ILE A 1169 -21.43 56.79 26.52
CA ILE A 1169 -20.75 57.03 25.23
C ILE A 1169 -19.84 58.26 25.29
N THR A 1170 -18.60 58.09 24.85
CA THR A 1170 -17.65 59.18 24.61
C THR A 1170 -17.33 59.24 23.11
N ASP A 1171 -17.69 60.34 22.47
CA ASP A 1171 -17.34 60.59 21.07
C ASP A 1171 -15.92 61.16 20.96
N GLY A 1172 -15.00 60.37 20.40
CA GLY A 1172 -13.61 60.72 20.12
C GLY A 1172 -13.39 61.32 18.73
N GLY A 1173 -14.45 61.73 18.03
CA GLY A 1173 -14.38 62.30 16.68
C GLY A 1173 -14.66 61.28 15.57
N VAL A 1174 -15.72 60.48 15.73
CA VAL A 1174 -16.10 59.48 14.73
C VAL A 1174 -16.59 60.12 13.41
N PHE A 1175 -16.14 59.59 12.28
CA PHE A 1175 -16.63 59.99 10.95
C PHE A 1175 -17.76 59.06 10.50
N VAL A 1176 -18.97 59.58 10.34
CA VAL A 1176 -20.11 58.78 9.88
C VAL A 1176 -20.15 58.75 8.36
N GLN A 1177 -20.02 57.55 7.79
CA GLN A 1177 -20.08 57.31 6.35
C GLN A 1177 -21.39 56.60 6.00
N GLY A 1178 -22.27 57.30 5.29
CA GLY A 1178 -23.59 56.82 4.89
C GLY A 1178 -23.66 56.23 3.47
N PRO A 1179 -24.79 55.59 3.11
CA PRO A 1179 -25.13 55.33 1.72
C PRO A 1179 -25.14 56.63 0.90
N GLU A 1180 -24.85 56.53 -0.40
CA GLU A 1180 -24.75 57.70 -1.28
C GLU A 1180 -26.01 58.58 -1.24
N GLY A 1181 -25.80 59.90 -1.07
CA GLY A 1181 -26.87 60.89 -1.00
C GLY A 1181 -27.70 60.89 0.29
N VAL A 1182 -27.34 60.07 1.29
CA VAL A 1182 -27.94 60.10 2.63
C VAL A 1182 -27.02 60.83 3.61
N THR A 1183 -27.56 61.80 4.36
CA THR A 1183 -26.85 62.50 5.43
C THR A 1183 -27.50 62.23 6.79
N PHE A 1184 -26.71 62.26 7.85
CA PHE A 1184 -27.15 61.95 9.21
C PHE A 1184 -26.87 63.11 10.18
N ASP A 1185 -27.79 63.35 11.12
CA ASP A 1185 -27.54 64.05 12.38
C ASP A 1185 -26.95 63.06 13.38
N THR A 1186 -25.76 63.38 13.86
CA THR A 1186 -24.97 62.56 14.79
C THR A 1186 -24.89 63.18 16.18
N SER A 1187 -25.54 64.34 16.42
CA SER A 1187 -25.46 65.07 17.69
C SER A 1187 -25.96 64.27 18.90
N MET A 1188 -26.78 63.25 18.65
CA MET A 1188 -27.33 62.36 19.68
C MET A 1188 -26.48 61.11 19.93
N LEU A 1189 -25.42 60.84 19.15
CA LEU A 1189 -24.55 59.68 19.36
C LEU A 1189 -23.95 59.64 20.77
N ALA A 1190 -23.36 60.74 21.23
CA ALA A 1190 -22.76 60.82 22.58
C ALA A 1190 -23.80 60.92 23.71
N VAL A 1191 -25.06 61.21 23.40
CA VAL A 1191 -26.12 61.44 24.41
C VAL A 1191 -26.89 60.16 24.67
N ASN A 1192 -27.34 59.48 23.62
CA ASN A 1192 -28.19 58.30 23.70
C ASN A 1192 -27.92 57.28 22.59
N GLY A 1193 -26.81 57.39 21.85
CA GLY A 1193 -26.40 56.41 20.84
C GLY A 1193 -27.19 56.42 19.54
N THR A 1194 -28.05 57.42 19.32
CA THR A 1194 -28.90 57.48 18.12
C THR A 1194 -28.32 58.33 16.99
N ILE A 1195 -28.62 57.94 15.75
CA ILE A 1195 -28.47 58.79 14.55
C ILE A 1195 -29.83 59.03 13.91
N THR A 1196 -30.01 60.21 13.30
CA THR A 1196 -31.25 60.54 12.57
C THR A 1196 -30.93 60.95 11.14
N VAL A 1197 -31.67 60.43 10.17
CA VAL A 1197 -31.51 60.80 8.75
C VAL A 1197 -31.95 62.25 8.54
N THR A 1198 -31.07 63.10 8.03
CA THR A 1198 -31.34 64.53 7.75
C THR A 1198 -31.46 64.86 6.28
N GLY A 1199 -30.93 64.00 5.41
CA GLY A 1199 -31.02 64.11 3.95
C GLY A 1199 -31.07 62.72 3.36
N ALA A 1200 -31.90 62.51 2.35
CA ALA A 1200 -31.96 61.26 1.58
C ALA A 1200 -32.26 61.61 0.12
N PRO A 1201 -31.81 60.79 -0.86
CA PRO A 1201 -32.14 61.03 -2.26
C PRO A 1201 -33.66 60.99 -2.43
N ALA A 1202 -34.25 62.03 -3.02
CA ALA A 1202 -35.67 62.00 -3.38
C ALA A 1202 -35.92 60.80 -4.32
N PRO A 1203 -37.08 60.11 -4.28
CA PRO A 1203 -37.43 59.12 -5.29
C PRO A 1203 -37.45 59.76 -6.69
N LEU A 1204 -37.16 58.98 -7.74
CA LEU A 1204 -37.26 59.51 -9.12
C LEU A 1204 -38.70 59.91 -9.35
N GLN A 1205 -38.92 61.20 -9.59
CA GLN A 1205 -40.23 61.71 -9.94
C GLN A 1205 -40.31 61.72 -11.45
N PHE A 1206 -41.24 60.94 -12.00
CA PHE A 1206 -41.58 61.03 -13.41
C PHE A 1206 -42.41 62.28 -13.63
N GLY A 1207 -41.92 63.16 -14.48
CA GLY A 1207 -42.61 64.35 -14.97
C GLY A 1207 -43.55 63.97 -16.10
N VAL A 1208 -43.25 64.46 -17.31
CA VAL A 1208 -44.08 64.18 -18.49
C VAL A 1208 -43.68 62.84 -19.06
N VAL A 1209 -44.65 61.93 -19.15
CA VAL A 1209 -44.56 60.70 -19.96
C VAL A 1209 -45.41 60.92 -21.20
N SER A 1210 -44.77 61.07 -22.36
CA SER A 1210 -45.45 61.30 -23.63
C SER A 1210 -44.84 60.46 -24.73
N ARG A 1211 -45.66 60.07 -25.70
CA ARG A 1211 -45.19 59.45 -26.93
C ARG A 1211 -44.95 60.53 -27.99
N ASP A 1212 -43.79 60.52 -28.62
CA ASP A 1212 -43.45 61.36 -29.77
C ASP A 1212 -42.95 60.48 -30.92
N GLY A 1213 -43.82 60.25 -31.92
CA GLY A 1213 -43.61 59.29 -33.00
C GLY A 1213 -43.40 57.85 -32.49
N ASP A 1214 -42.28 57.26 -32.88
CA ASP A 1214 -41.83 55.92 -32.47
C ASP A 1214 -41.01 55.94 -31.18
N ASN A 1215 -41.06 57.04 -30.41
CA ASN A 1215 -40.34 57.16 -29.14
C ASN A 1215 -41.28 57.40 -27.95
N LEU A 1216 -40.93 56.81 -26.81
CA LEU A 1216 -41.40 57.20 -25.50
C LEU A 1216 -40.44 58.24 -24.92
N VAL A 1217 -40.96 59.45 -24.67
CA VAL A 1217 -40.23 60.53 -24.01
C VAL A 1217 -40.69 60.63 -22.56
N VAL A 1218 -39.74 60.50 -21.65
CA VAL A 1218 -39.96 60.53 -20.20
C VAL A 1218 -39.06 61.60 -19.62
N THR A 1219 -39.65 62.68 -19.11
CA THR A 1219 -38.92 63.62 -18.27
C THR A 1219 -39.10 63.24 -16.81
N GLY A 1220 -38.15 63.62 -15.96
CA GLY A 1220 -38.28 63.46 -14.53
C GLY A 1220 -37.18 64.15 -13.77
N SER A 1221 -37.21 64.00 -12.45
CA SER A 1221 -36.28 64.64 -11.53
C SER A 1221 -36.00 63.79 -10.30
N GLY A 1222 -35.10 64.26 -9.44
CA GLY A 1222 -34.76 63.62 -8.18
C GLY A 1222 -33.53 62.72 -8.23
N GLY A 1223 -32.83 62.63 -9.37
CA GLY A 1223 -31.52 62.00 -9.47
C GLY A 1223 -30.41 62.80 -8.77
N VAL A 1224 -29.25 62.18 -8.59
CA VAL A 1224 -28.05 62.87 -8.10
C VAL A 1224 -27.52 63.73 -9.25
N PRO A 1225 -27.23 65.04 -9.07
CA PRO A 1225 -26.64 65.86 -10.12
C PRO A 1225 -25.43 65.20 -10.79
N PHE A 1226 -25.45 65.11 -12.12
CA PHE A 1226 -24.43 64.40 -12.92
C PHE A 1226 -24.25 62.90 -12.63
N GLY A 1227 -25.10 62.32 -11.78
CA GLY A 1227 -25.11 60.88 -11.51
C GLY A 1227 -25.60 60.10 -12.72
N THR A 1228 -25.16 58.84 -12.84
CA THR A 1228 -25.57 57.96 -13.94
C THR A 1228 -26.89 57.26 -13.63
N TYR A 1229 -27.70 57.01 -14.65
CA TYR A 1229 -28.83 56.09 -14.59
C TYR A 1229 -28.86 55.19 -15.82
N HIS A 1230 -29.41 54.00 -15.67
CA HIS A 1230 -29.69 53.09 -16.78
C HIS A 1230 -31.18 52.84 -16.92
N VAL A 1231 -31.57 52.44 -18.13
CA VAL A 1231 -32.94 52.10 -18.45
C VAL A 1231 -33.01 50.65 -18.90
N LEU A 1232 -33.83 49.88 -18.21
CA LEU A 1232 -34.10 48.49 -18.49
C LEU A 1232 -35.44 48.36 -19.22
N SER A 1233 -35.54 47.39 -20.12
CA SER A 1233 -36.76 47.07 -20.85
C SER A 1233 -37.08 45.58 -20.79
N THR A 1234 -38.37 45.25 -20.77
CA THR A 1234 -38.88 43.88 -20.92
C THR A 1234 -40.21 43.89 -21.66
N THR A 1235 -40.54 42.80 -22.33
CA THR A 1235 -41.91 42.55 -22.85
C THR A 1235 -42.81 41.85 -21.85
N ASN A 1236 -42.23 41.32 -20.76
CA ASN A 1236 -42.94 40.62 -19.68
C ASN A 1236 -42.53 41.18 -18.31
N LEU A 1237 -43.44 41.92 -17.68
CA LEU A 1237 -43.25 42.52 -16.37
C LEU A 1237 -42.97 41.49 -15.26
N ALA A 1238 -43.37 40.23 -15.45
CA ALA A 1238 -43.14 39.16 -14.48
C ALA A 1238 -41.71 38.62 -14.45
N ASN A 1239 -40.87 38.94 -15.43
CA ASN A 1239 -39.47 38.52 -15.43
C ASN A 1239 -38.70 39.18 -14.27
N PRO A 1240 -37.80 38.47 -13.57
CA PRO A 1240 -36.86 39.09 -12.64
C PRO A 1240 -36.10 40.23 -13.31
N VAL A 1241 -35.87 41.34 -12.59
CA VAL A 1241 -35.25 42.57 -13.13
C VAL A 1241 -33.86 42.30 -13.74
N ALA A 1242 -33.13 41.32 -13.21
CA ALA A 1242 -31.84 40.88 -13.77
C ALA A 1242 -31.93 40.28 -15.19
N LEU A 1243 -33.13 39.88 -15.65
CA LEU A 1243 -33.38 39.41 -17.02
C LEU A 1243 -33.97 40.49 -17.93
N TRP A 1244 -34.15 41.73 -17.43
CA TRP A 1244 -34.58 42.85 -18.26
C TRP A 1244 -33.37 43.38 -19.04
N THR A 1245 -33.58 43.69 -20.31
CA THR A 1245 -32.51 44.15 -21.20
C THR A 1245 -32.23 45.62 -20.94
N GLN A 1246 -30.98 45.98 -20.66
CA GLN A 1246 -30.58 47.38 -20.60
C GLN A 1246 -30.61 47.99 -22.00
N VAL A 1247 -31.42 49.03 -22.17
CA VAL A 1247 -31.67 49.70 -23.47
C VAL A 1247 -31.05 51.09 -23.55
N ALA A 1248 -30.69 51.69 -22.41
CA ALA A 1248 -29.97 52.97 -22.37
C ALA A 1248 -29.16 53.14 -21.09
N THR A 1249 -28.12 53.98 -21.16
CA THR A 1249 -27.39 54.56 -20.01
C THR A 1249 -27.24 56.05 -20.27
N ASP A 1250 -27.53 56.88 -19.29
CA ASP A 1250 -27.44 58.34 -19.43
C ASP A 1250 -27.19 59.00 -18.06
N PHE A 1251 -27.06 60.33 -18.02
CA PHE A 1251 -26.74 61.09 -16.83
C PHE A 1251 -27.90 62.01 -16.43
N PHE A 1252 -28.07 62.21 -15.12
CA PHE A 1252 -28.89 63.30 -14.62
C PHE A 1252 -28.21 64.64 -14.93
N ASP A 1253 -29.01 65.67 -15.17
CA ASP A 1253 -28.51 67.03 -15.34
C ASP A 1253 -27.96 67.62 -14.03
N GLU A 1254 -27.45 68.85 -14.10
CA GLU A 1254 -26.87 69.58 -12.96
C GLU A 1254 -27.84 69.81 -11.78
N ASN A 1255 -29.14 69.64 -12.00
CA ASN A 1255 -30.19 69.79 -11.00
C ASN A 1255 -30.81 68.44 -10.60
N GLY A 1256 -30.26 67.31 -11.06
CA GLY A 1256 -30.82 65.98 -10.81
C GLY A 1256 -32.07 65.66 -11.66
N GLY A 1257 -32.32 66.44 -12.71
CA GLY A 1257 -33.32 66.18 -13.74
C GLY A 1257 -32.87 65.12 -14.74
N PHE A 1258 -33.80 64.48 -15.44
CA PHE A 1258 -33.51 63.65 -16.61
C PHE A 1258 -34.56 63.85 -17.69
N THR A 1259 -34.15 63.73 -18.94
CA THR A 1259 -35.03 63.61 -20.10
C THR A 1259 -34.56 62.43 -20.91
N LEU A 1260 -35.41 61.42 -20.97
CA LEU A 1260 -35.13 60.14 -21.58
C LEU A 1260 -36.00 59.98 -22.82
N THR A 1261 -35.39 59.66 -23.96
CA THR A 1261 -36.10 59.34 -25.21
C THR A 1261 -35.72 57.92 -25.61
N ILE A 1262 -36.68 57.00 -25.57
CA ILE A 1262 -36.46 55.59 -25.92
C ILE A 1262 -37.34 55.20 -27.08
N ALA A 1263 -36.76 54.56 -28.10
CA ALA A 1263 -37.50 53.96 -29.19
C ALA A 1263 -38.41 52.84 -28.66
N ILE A 1264 -39.69 52.91 -29.01
CA ILE A 1264 -40.68 51.86 -28.74
C ILE A 1264 -40.91 51.07 -30.02
N ASP A 1265 -40.88 49.75 -29.91
CA ASP A 1265 -41.13 48.87 -31.06
C ASP A 1265 -42.65 48.78 -31.31
N PRO A 1266 -43.15 49.27 -32.47
CA PRO A 1266 -44.58 49.23 -32.78
C PRO A 1266 -45.12 47.81 -33.00
N ASP A 1267 -44.25 46.81 -33.23
CA ASP A 1267 -44.64 45.42 -33.44
C ASP A 1267 -44.83 44.65 -32.12
N LEU A 1268 -44.42 45.22 -30.97
CA LEU A 1268 -44.61 44.63 -29.66
C LEU A 1268 -45.97 45.03 -29.06
N PRO A 1269 -46.80 44.07 -28.60
CA PRO A 1269 -48.12 44.38 -28.03
C PRO A 1269 -48.03 45.16 -26.71
N GLN A 1270 -46.92 45.03 -25.98
CA GLN A 1270 -46.59 45.82 -24.80
C GLN A 1270 -45.08 45.78 -24.54
N GLN A 1271 -44.54 46.85 -23.98
CA GLN A 1271 -43.15 46.96 -23.57
C GLN A 1271 -43.08 47.79 -22.28
N PHE A 1272 -42.35 47.30 -21.29
CA PHE A 1272 -42.19 47.94 -19.99
C PHE A 1272 -40.78 48.50 -19.88
N PHE A 1273 -40.65 49.63 -19.19
CA PHE A 1273 -39.39 50.31 -18.96
C PHE A 1273 -39.20 50.61 -17.47
N ARG A 1274 -37.97 50.44 -16.97
CA ARG A 1274 -37.57 50.79 -15.62
C ARG A 1274 -36.33 51.66 -15.67
N ILE A 1275 -36.39 52.84 -15.08
CA ILE A 1275 -35.23 53.71 -14.89
C ILE A 1275 -34.66 53.43 -13.51
N GLU A 1276 -33.36 53.19 -13.44
CA GLU A 1276 -32.65 52.86 -12.22
C GLU A 1276 -31.38 53.70 -12.12
N ARG A 1277 -31.17 54.32 -10.95
CA ARG A 1277 -29.95 55.06 -10.67
C ARG A 1277 -28.81 54.06 -10.48
N GLN A 1278 -27.63 54.41 -10.97
CA GLN A 1278 -26.44 53.61 -10.73
C GLN A 1278 -25.95 53.81 -9.29
#